data_AF-A0A4Y6I5X2-F1
#
_entry.id   AF-A0A4Y6I5X2-F1
#
_cell.length_a   1.000
_cell.length_b   1.000
_cell.length_c   1.000
_cell.angle_alpha   90.00
_cell.angle_beta   90.00
_cell.angle_gamma   90.00
#
_symmetry.space_group_name_H-M   'P 1'
#
loop_
_entity.id
_entity.type
_entity.pdbx_description
1 polymer ?
#
loop_
_entity_poly.entity_id
_entity_poly.type
_entity_poly.pdbx_seq_one_letter_code
_entity_poly.pdbx_strand_id
1 'polypeptide(L)'
;MIKAKKKKYVKNAVIGSGVAISALAVAGVVYANTDPLGTGKNVENNVTSRANLAKVELKIIPKNAFLSNTDTNINKENQKSEDERKKTILVFVNNSKTSKKEIVKKVEFYSSSDEELQIQIQNLIPNGFIIDEEVYPANQPILAKLGGTEEDEENRIKVVPERQNAVDTTFIFYTTGEKESEQNEVGKSVVANEKVKNNFDLVSIVPEGFKLVDAQDLSFSIGVTNRFNVVKKVRQVTTVIVFKDGDEQIENAIELKNEENSPIKLAKHLPTGYKLAKDQAPEIAAVDGQVEIQVVPVAQKITTVIRFLKNSKNNNSSSAIVVSSHTIVTEDGEDVDYRTYLPDNYELDDNQPEPDIQLGETNNIYIKEIKKKITTLIRIVTRDGQDVTTPISVQSLEGDPIAFDQTWIPNGFKLQNEGKPVIKPGETNSIIVVPLENEVTTIIKFNWNNRPVSKPIEIVGEKDSQVDIKRYIPEGFEISKDETKPTLVTLANEEITFNLSKLSVVTTFKFVDNATNQQVGKIRQLLTTVDDSRISTEKINNLIPAGYELLNKGQAIAIAAGQENEIRIQKILITFTTTVEFYDSQTNQTIGQRYSFETQDERQSIDWESKIPQDYHIVNVNQKITIGTHNRIPLAKNKRVFTYSIRFLEGSKLVFAKDGEYFEDSTPSISEFIPSGYKLADVSLTTSFPQNGSQDYQVVKIVDKPKPVVNEPDPVDNRDLPSPSEIINARQGAYVNIYNLNIPSKPSSIPSVSNSPSGIPAEVIADRRRRIQDLVKFANSNLPITVENLKDIYREKYEESPIHVEQLVRYLTGQWKLGREISKEELREHFRMAANAAAAAFESELAAGRIPIFETTCSPWGCNTGPIYGYLNKEDNPVLSRYISYNKQHIFGNDEEWERNPQEILEGRYRGWGKYDQSDQYPELVPSRERYKVTYTPDGRRVTNDDGLRVWAYRPDENNKFAQKNKTPRSMLEVDASNKKGYVKFLKFLQDHPEVTTVRVTNIGKTTKNEDLRNLLEQLPSGIAAVELFFSTRDTSASAGLKDKVLESAGLYTTLPNNDVFGAKRWGIDPITFKNTKFVHATGRTLLTFEGRSNEPVAESIIFDTIRPSKYRTFQDIVDGFDIVLHKKADFRIFNGTWGDGSWPRYVDFSLNPGIKSFKGLNLYERVFRGLTLHSDDEIWELPMKEIVPGQFKALVVDGPERAQLDFDNDSTDTLYLSGDPNEIGNNFGIHLYGLFEAGANTFRRVIVDSQRAKEFIEGTQAWSTFGNRLGGSVQIKNR
;
A
#
# COMPACT_ATOMS: atom_id res chain seq x y z
N MET A 1 -47.06 30.86 19.45
CA MET A 1 -46.27 31.89 18.73
C MET A 1 -44.91 31.36 18.18
N ILE A 2 -44.76 30.04 17.98
CA ILE A 2 -43.60 29.39 17.35
C ILE A 2 -44.07 28.65 16.08
N LYS A 3 -44.83 29.35 15.22
CA LYS A 3 -45.30 28.82 13.92
C LYS A 3 -45.21 29.81 12.75
N ALA A 4 -44.58 30.99 12.93
CA ALA A 4 -44.54 32.04 11.90
C ALA A 4 -43.14 32.50 11.43
N LYS A 5 -42.04 31.90 11.89
CA LYS A 5 -40.66 32.26 11.46
C LYS A 5 -39.91 31.16 10.70
N LYS A 6 -40.63 30.25 10.02
CA LYS A 6 -40.04 29.21 9.13
C LYS A 6 -40.43 29.36 7.65
N LYS A 7 -40.95 30.51 7.24
CA LYS A 7 -41.41 30.77 5.85
C LYS A 7 -40.57 31.80 5.07
N LYS A 8 -39.39 32.20 5.59
CA LYS A 8 -38.53 33.23 4.93
C LYS A 8 -37.19 32.72 4.37
N TYR A 9 -36.81 31.45 4.58
CA TYR A 9 -35.55 30.89 4.05
C TYR A 9 -35.69 29.92 2.87
N VAL A 10 -36.90 29.68 2.37
CA VAL A 10 -37.13 28.82 1.18
C VAL A 10 -37.15 29.64 -0.13
N LYS A 11 -37.07 30.97 -0.08
CA LYS A 11 -37.21 31.81 -1.29
C LYS A 11 -35.88 32.24 -1.95
N ASN A 12 -34.73 31.98 -1.33
CA ASN A 12 -33.41 32.42 -1.85
C ASN A 12 -32.48 31.28 -2.29
N ALA A 13 -32.93 30.03 -2.33
CA ALA A 13 -32.14 28.87 -2.77
C ALA A 13 -32.59 28.30 -4.13
N VAL A 14 -33.08 29.15 -5.04
CA VAL A 14 -33.61 28.74 -6.38
C VAL A 14 -32.92 29.46 -7.55
N ILE A 15 -31.81 30.18 -7.36
CA ILE A 15 -31.14 30.91 -8.48
C ILE A 15 -29.65 30.54 -8.68
N GLY A 16 -29.13 29.47 -8.09
CA GLY A 16 -27.70 29.17 -8.28
C GLY A 16 -27.28 27.73 -8.08
N SER A 17 -27.66 26.85 -9.01
CA SER A 17 -26.88 25.68 -9.45
C SER A 17 -27.72 24.85 -10.41
N GLY A 18 -27.36 24.91 -11.70
CA GLY A 18 -27.91 24.04 -12.72
C GLY A 18 -27.32 22.63 -12.62
N VAL A 19 -28.17 21.64 -12.90
CA VAL A 19 -27.85 20.25 -13.26
C VAL A 19 -27.15 19.40 -12.18
N ALA A 20 -27.97 18.77 -11.33
CA ALA A 20 -27.70 17.44 -10.78
C ALA A 20 -29.03 16.74 -10.49
N ILE A 21 -29.37 15.77 -11.34
CA ILE A 21 -30.65 15.04 -11.36
C ILE A 21 -30.62 13.93 -10.30
N SER A 22 -31.46 14.14 -9.27
CA SER A 22 -32.30 13.19 -8.52
C SER A 22 -31.94 11.69 -8.49
N ALA A 23 -31.49 11.23 -7.32
CA ALA A 23 -32.13 10.15 -6.56
C ALA A 23 -31.49 10.08 -5.16
N LEU A 24 -32.24 10.38 -4.09
CA LEU A 24 -32.05 9.81 -2.76
C LEU A 24 -33.21 10.24 -1.84
N ALA A 25 -33.93 9.24 -1.33
CA ALA A 25 -35.06 9.39 -0.43
C ALA A 25 -34.61 9.71 1.00
N VAL A 26 -35.38 10.56 1.69
CA VAL A 26 -35.24 10.93 3.10
C VAL A 26 -36.21 10.10 3.93
N ALA A 27 -35.73 9.38 4.96
CA ALA A 27 -36.44 9.22 6.24
C ALA A 27 -35.57 8.52 7.30
N GLY A 28 -35.51 9.14 8.49
CA GLY A 28 -35.06 8.50 9.73
C GLY A 28 -35.52 9.29 10.96
N VAL A 29 -35.78 8.54 12.04
CA VAL A 29 -35.88 8.89 13.47
C VAL A 29 -37.28 9.06 14.12
N VAL A 30 -37.51 8.21 15.14
CA VAL A 30 -37.93 8.45 16.57
C VAL A 30 -39.13 7.59 17.00
N TYR A 31 -38.96 6.69 18.00
CA TYR A 31 -39.64 6.76 19.32
C TYR A 31 -39.21 5.68 20.33
N ALA A 32 -39.16 6.07 21.62
CA ALA A 32 -38.98 5.22 22.81
C ALA A 32 -39.79 5.73 24.01
N ASN A 33 -39.95 4.84 25.00
CA ASN A 33 -40.36 4.98 26.43
C ASN A 33 -41.82 4.67 26.82
N THR A 34 -42.01 3.72 27.76
CA THR A 34 -42.37 3.99 29.18
C THR A 34 -42.51 2.69 30.01
N ASP A 35 -41.99 2.73 31.25
CA ASP A 35 -42.27 1.87 32.43
C ASP A 35 -43.37 2.59 33.29
N PRO A 36 -43.84 2.20 34.52
CA PRO A 36 -43.54 1.08 35.45
C PRO A 36 -44.79 0.50 36.19
N LEU A 37 -44.61 -0.38 37.23
CA LEU A 37 -45.27 -0.32 38.57
C LEU A 37 -45.19 -1.63 39.42
N GLY A 38 -44.56 -1.56 40.61
CA GLY A 38 -45.27 -1.63 41.92
C GLY A 38 -45.48 -2.94 42.71
N THR A 39 -44.70 -3.10 43.81
CA THR A 39 -45.10 -3.44 45.22
C THR A 39 -45.51 -4.86 45.70
N GLY A 40 -44.94 -5.29 46.86
CA GLY A 40 -45.73 -5.81 48.01
C GLY A 40 -45.39 -7.16 48.74
N LYS A 41 -44.65 -7.08 49.86
CA LYS A 41 -44.77 -7.74 51.21
C LYS A 41 -44.93 -9.27 51.51
N ASN A 42 -44.04 -9.73 52.41
CA ASN A 42 -44.13 -10.55 53.67
C ASN A 42 -44.71 -12.00 53.74
N VAL A 43 -43.98 -12.95 54.39
CA VAL A 43 -44.23 -13.60 55.73
C VAL A 43 -43.31 -14.85 55.96
N GLU A 44 -43.11 -15.16 57.25
CA GLU A 44 -42.19 -15.96 58.08
C GLU A 44 -41.96 -17.51 57.94
N ASN A 45 -40.76 -17.89 58.45
CA ASN A 45 -40.33 -19.01 59.35
C ASN A 45 -40.65 -20.51 59.10
N ASN A 46 -39.59 -21.35 58.95
CA ASN A 46 -39.11 -22.32 59.96
C ASN A 46 -38.00 -23.30 59.46
N VAL A 47 -36.91 -23.37 60.25
CA VAL A 47 -36.13 -24.51 60.83
C VAL A 47 -35.63 -25.74 60.03
N THR A 48 -34.35 -26.12 60.34
CA THR A 48 -33.55 -27.39 60.19
C THR A 48 -32.99 -27.73 58.81
N SER A 49 -31.73 -28.17 58.59
CA SER A 49 -30.63 -28.71 59.42
C SER A 49 -29.32 -28.74 58.60
N ARG A 50 -28.14 -28.66 59.24
CA ARG A 50 -26.79 -28.71 58.61
C ARG A 50 -26.49 -30.06 57.93
N ALA A 51 -26.02 -30.06 56.67
CA ALA A 51 -25.38 -31.21 56.02
C ALA A 51 -24.24 -30.82 55.04
N ASN A 52 -22.98 -30.95 55.50
CA ASN A 52 -21.74 -31.21 54.72
C ASN A 52 -21.62 -30.67 53.27
N LEU A 53 -20.98 -29.50 53.13
CA LEU A 53 -20.62 -28.84 51.85
C LEU A 53 -19.35 -29.38 51.17
N ALA A 54 -19.13 -30.69 51.17
CA ALA A 54 -17.82 -31.23 50.77
C ALA A 54 -17.56 -31.26 49.25
N LYS A 55 -18.48 -30.86 48.37
CA LYS A 55 -18.24 -30.65 46.92
C LYS A 55 -19.52 -30.10 46.24
N VAL A 56 -19.52 -28.82 45.87
CA VAL A 56 -20.57 -28.22 45.04
C VAL A 56 -19.92 -27.79 43.73
N GLU A 57 -20.35 -28.38 42.62
CA GLU A 57 -19.84 -28.08 41.28
C GLU A 57 -20.79 -27.07 40.59
N LEU A 58 -20.27 -26.07 39.88
CA LEU A 58 -21.07 -25.19 39.02
C LEU A 58 -20.85 -25.58 37.57
N LYS A 59 -21.92 -25.90 36.85
CA LYS A 59 -21.91 -26.24 35.43
C LYS A 59 -22.58 -25.14 34.63
N ILE A 60 -21.79 -24.44 33.82
CA ILE A 60 -22.23 -23.34 32.97
C ILE A 60 -22.51 -23.88 31.58
N ILE A 61 -23.73 -23.69 31.09
CA ILE A 61 -24.16 -24.25 29.80
C ILE A 61 -24.52 -23.16 28.78
N PRO A 62 -24.24 -23.38 27.48
CA PRO A 62 -24.62 -22.46 26.40
C PRO A 62 -26.15 -22.30 26.29
N LYS A 63 -26.61 -21.09 25.90
CA LYS A 63 -28.05 -20.68 25.90
C LYS A 63 -28.98 -21.63 25.13
N ASN A 64 -28.47 -22.40 24.17
CA ASN A 64 -29.26 -23.28 23.30
C ASN A 64 -29.65 -24.64 23.93
N ALA A 65 -29.13 -24.99 25.11
CA ALA A 65 -29.39 -26.30 25.73
C ALA A 65 -30.72 -26.40 26.52
N PHE A 66 -31.47 -25.31 26.69
CA PHE A 66 -32.67 -25.26 27.54
C PHE A 66 -34.03 -25.30 26.79
N LEU A 67 -34.05 -25.53 25.48
CA LEU A 67 -35.30 -25.59 24.70
C LEU A 67 -35.70 -27.04 24.45
N SER A 68 -36.69 -27.53 25.20
CA SER A 68 -37.35 -28.81 24.94
C SER A 68 -38.61 -28.61 24.09
N ASN A 69 -38.64 -29.31 22.94
CA ASN A 69 -39.83 -29.86 22.25
C ASN A 69 -40.64 -28.89 21.36
N THR A 70 -40.41 -28.92 20.03
CA THR A 70 -41.32 -29.43 18.97
C THR A 70 -40.94 -28.88 17.58
N ASP A 71 -40.80 -29.81 16.63
CA ASP A 71 -40.77 -29.72 15.15
C ASP A 71 -40.44 -28.40 14.43
N THR A 72 -39.31 -28.37 13.72
CA THR A 72 -39.24 -28.38 12.23
C THR A 72 -37.79 -28.19 11.74
N ASN A 73 -37.38 -29.00 10.76
CA ASN A 73 -36.10 -28.94 10.05
C ASN A 73 -35.88 -27.58 9.35
N ILE A 74 -34.97 -26.74 9.85
CA ILE A 74 -34.26 -25.71 9.07
C ILE A 74 -32.82 -25.56 9.57
N ASN A 75 -31.87 -25.74 8.65
CA ASN A 75 -30.43 -25.52 8.81
C ASN A 75 -30.10 -24.10 9.29
N LYS A 76 -29.39 -24.01 10.42
CA LYS A 76 -28.57 -22.86 10.82
C LYS A 76 -27.18 -23.34 11.22
N GLU A 77 -26.35 -23.64 10.23
CA GLU A 77 -24.89 -23.62 10.38
C GLU A 77 -24.40 -22.38 9.62
N ASN A 78 -24.21 -21.27 10.33
CA ASN A 78 -23.36 -20.15 9.92
C ASN A 78 -23.30 -19.14 11.07
N GLN A 79 -22.29 -19.28 11.92
CA GLN A 79 -21.52 -18.21 12.60
C GLN A 79 -20.66 -18.87 13.69
N LYS A 80 -19.37 -19.06 13.41
CA LYS A 80 -18.32 -19.15 14.42
C LYS A 80 -17.14 -18.32 13.93
N SER A 81 -17.02 -17.10 14.42
CA SER A 81 -15.77 -16.33 14.42
C SER A 81 -15.06 -16.55 15.74
N GLU A 82 -13.73 -16.57 15.72
CA GLU A 82 -12.90 -16.68 16.92
C GLU A 82 -13.15 -15.54 17.93
N ASP A 83 -13.22 -15.94 19.20
CA ASP A 83 -13.14 -15.17 20.45
C ASP A 83 -14.12 -14.00 20.72
N GLU A 84 -15.42 -14.28 20.76
CA GLU A 84 -16.29 -13.56 21.70
C GLU A 84 -16.09 -14.15 23.11
N ARG A 85 -15.19 -13.57 23.91
CA ARG A 85 -15.18 -13.80 25.36
C ARG A 85 -16.48 -13.25 25.95
N LYS A 86 -17.41 -14.13 26.31
CA LYS A 86 -18.67 -13.76 26.96
C LYS A 86 -18.40 -13.47 28.43
N LYS A 87 -18.69 -12.24 28.85
CA LYS A 87 -18.67 -11.85 30.27
C LYS A 87 -19.80 -12.60 31.00
N THR A 88 -19.45 -13.38 32.01
CA THR A 88 -20.41 -14.08 32.87
C THR A 88 -20.31 -13.51 34.29
N ILE A 89 -21.44 -13.06 34.83
CA ILE A 89 -21.52 -12.50 36.18
C ILE A 89 -22.24 -13.51 37.09
N LEU A 90 -21.55 -13.94 38.15
CA LEU A 90 -22.13 -14.68 39.27
C LEU A 90 -22.46 -13.70 40.39
N VAL A 91 -23.69 -13.73 40.87
CA VAL A 91 -24.16 -12.84 41.94
C VAL A 91 -24.60 -13.69 43.12
N PHE A 92 -23.85 -13.62 44.22
CA PHE A 92 -24.18 -14.33 45.46
C PHE A 92 -25.20 -13.51 46.26
N VAL A 93 -26.38 -14.08 46.50
CA VAL A 93 -27.50 -13.40 47.17
C VAL A 93 -27.83 -14.10 48.48
N ASN A 94 -27.92 -13.34 49.57
CA ASN A 94 -28.31 -13.87 50.87
C ASN A 94 -29.79 -14.30 50.84
N ASN A 95 -30.05 -15.58 51.10
CA ASN A 95 -31.38 -16.19 51.07
C ASN A 95 -31.92 -16.54 52.47
N SER A 96 -31.31 -16.03 53.55
CA SER A 96 -31.80 -16.25 54.90
C SER A 96 -33.22 -15.67 55.11
N LYS A 97 -34.10 -16.45 55.75
CA LYS A 97 -35.51 -16.07 56.05
C LYS A 97 -35.65 -14.85 56.96
N THR A 98 -34.56 -14.36 57.58
CA THR A 98 -34.55 -13.28 58.59
C THR A 98 -33.87 -11.97 58.14
N SER A 99 -33.35 -11.88 56.90
CA SER A 99 -32.63 -10.70 56.39
C SER A 99 -33.17 -10.23 55.03
N LYS A 100 -32.99 -8.95 54.68
CA LYS A 100 -33.30 -8.46 53.32
C LYS A 100 -32.45 -9.23 52.31
N LYS A 101 -33.05 -9.63 51.17
CA LYS A 101 -32.33 -10.27 50.05
C LYS A 101 -31.31 -9.28 49.48
N GLU A 102 -30.10 -9.34 50.00
CA GLU A 102 -29.00 -8.44 49.65
C GLU A 102 -27.95 -9.21 48.85
N ILE A 103 -27.32 -8.51 47.90
CA ILE A 103 -26.19 -9.03 47.12
C ILE A 103 -24.96 -9.00 48.04
N VAL A 104 -24.38 -10.17 48.28
CA VAL A 104 -23.23 -10.35 49.19
C VAL A 104 -21.90 -10.23 48.46
N LYS A 105 -21.84 -10.69 47.20
CA LYS A 105 -20.65 -10.60 46.34
C LYS A 105 -21.04 -10.77 44.87
N LYS A 106 -20.38 -10.03 43.98
CA LYS A 106 -20.41 -10.29 42.53
C LYS A 106 -19.03 -10.78 42.10
N VAL A 107 -19.01 -11.79 41.23
CA VAL A 107 -17.79 -12.34 40.63
C VAL A 107 -17.98 -12.33 39.12
N GLU A 108 -17.02 -11.78 38.40
CA GLU A 108 -17.04 -11.67 36.95
C GLU A 108 -15.90 -12.49 36.36
N PHE A 109 -16.17 -13.24 35.30
CA PHE A 109 -15.13 -13.90 34.50
C PHE A 109 -15.55 -13.95 33.03
N TYR A 110 -14.57 -14.20 32.17
CA TYR A 110 -14.70 -14.18 30.72
C TYR A 110 -14.40 -15.55 30.15
N SER A 111 -15.24 -16.06 29.26
CA SER A 111 -15.04 -17.37 28.65
C SER A 111 -15.56 -17.48 27.22
N SER A 112 -15.04 -18.40 26.43
CA SER A 112 -15.42 -18.62 25.02
C SER A 112 -16.89 -19.06 24.87
N SER A 113 -17.52 -18.71 23.74
CA SER A 113 -18.99 -18.74 23.56
C SER A 113 -19.65 -20.13 23.52
N ASP A 114 -18.88 -21.21 23.41
CA ASP A 114 -19.38 -22.51 22.93
C ASP A 114 -19.06 -23.71 23.84
N GLU A 115 -18.34 -23.52 24.95
CA GLU A 115 -17.91 -24.61 25.82
C GLU A 115 -18.74 -24.69 27.11
N GLU A 116 -19.08 -25.92 27.51
CA GLU A 116 -19.61 -26.19 28.84
C GLU A 116 -18.48 -26.04 29.86
N LEU A 117 -18.61 -25.11 30.80
CA LEU A 117 -17.60 -24.89 31.83
C LEU A 117 -18.04 -25.53 33.14
N GLN A 118 -17.18 -26.40 33.67
CA GLN A 118 -17.32 -26.93 35.01
C GLN A 118 -16.35 -26.16 35.92
N ILE A 119 -16.88 -25.39 36.85
CA ILE A 119 -16.12 -24.53 37.76
C ILE A 119 -16.33 -25.00 39.19
N GLN A 120 -15.23 -25.14 39.92
CA GLN A 120 -15.26 -25.26 41.38
C GLN A 120 -15.49 -23.88 41.99
N ILE A 121 -16.66 -23.66 42.60
CA ILE A 121 -17.08 -22.34 43.12
C ILE A 121 -16.67 -22.09 44.57
N GLN A 122 -15.97 -23.04 45.20
CA GLN A 122 -15.71 -23.06 46.64
C GLN A 122 -14.96 -21.81 47.11
N ASN A 123 -13.99 -21.31 46.35
CA ASN A 123 -13.26 -20.08 46.69
C ASN A 123 -14.01 -18.77 46.32
N LEU A 124 -15.06 -18.87 45.49
CA LEU A 124 -15.86 -17.73 45.07
C LEU A 124 -16.91 -17.37 46.12
N ILE A 125 -17.30 -18.34 46.96
CA ILE A 125 -18.23 -18.15 48.09
C ILE A 125 -17.67 -17.08 49.04
N PRO A 126 -18.47 -16.04 49.39
CA PRO A 126 -18.04 -15.00 50.34
C PRO A 126 -17.64 -15.56 51.70
N ASN A 127 -16.65 -14.93 52.36
CA ASN A 127 -16.23 -15.30 53.72
C ASN A 127 -17.41 -15.19 54.70
N GLY A 128 -17.61 -16.21 55.53
CA GLY A 128 -18.75 -16.25 56.47
C GLY A 128 -20.11 -16.63 55.87
N PHE A 129 -20.14 -17.08 54.62
CA PHE A 129 -21.34 -17.61 53.97
C PHE A 129 -21.12 -19.05 53.48
N ILE A 130 -22.22 -19.78 53.38
CA ILE A 130 -22.29 -21.12 52.81
C ILE A 130 -23.39 -21.18 51.73
N ILE A 131 -23.30 -22.12 50.79
CA ILE A 131 -24.36 -22.36 49.81
C ILE A 131 -25.64 -22.76 50.55
N ASP A 132 -26.79 -22.26 50.09
CA ASP A 132 -28.08 -22.62 50.65
C ASP A 132 -28.45 -24.05 50.26
N GLU A 133 -28.24 -24.99 51.18
CA GLU A 133 -28.51 -26.42 51.01
C GLU A 133 -30.01 -26.72 50.78
N GLU A 134 -30.94 -25.83 51.19
CA GLU A 134 -32.38 -25.97 50.87
C GLU A 134 -32.65 -25.71 49.37
N VAL A 135 -31.77 -24.96 48.70
CA VAL A 135 -31.89 -24.58 47.28
C VAL A 135 -31.04 -25.48 46.38
N TYR A 136 -29.85 -25.84 46.85
CA TYR A 136 -28.89 -26.67 46.11
C TYR A 136 -28.54 -27.91 46.95
N PRO A 137 -29.23 -29.05 46.74
CA PRO A 137 -28.98 -30.28 47.48
C PRO A 137 -27.55 -30.76 47.29
N ALA A 138 -26.94 -31.31 48.35
CA ALA A 138 -25.60 -31.91 48.28
C ALA A 138 -25.57 -33.00 47.17
N ASN A 139 -24.58 -32.89 46.27
CA ASN A 139 -24.32 -33.77 45.11
C ASN A 139 -25.06 -33.45 43.80
N GLN A 140 -25.65 -32.25 43.64
CA GLN A 140 -26.10 -31.78 42.32
C GLN A 140 -25.32 -30.52 41.88
N PRO A 141 -24.89 -30.44 40.60
CA PRO A 141 -24.22 -29.26 40.12
C PRO A 141 -25.20 -28.09 40.01
N ILE A 142 -24.76 -26.90 40.44
CA ILE A 142 -25.50 -25.65 40.22
C ILE A 142 -25.42 -25.32 38.73
N LEU A 143 -26.56 -25.13 38.07
CA LEU A 143 -26.59 -24.77 36.66
C LEU A 143 -26.59 -23.24 36.48
N ALA A 144 -25.68 -22.74 35.65
CA ALA A 144 -25.59 -21.33 35.29
C ALA A 144 -25.57 -21.15 33.76
N LYS A 145 -25.96 -19.97 33.29
CA LYS A 145 -26.00 -19.60 31.87
C LYS A 145 -24.76 -18.80 31.48
N LEU A 146 -24.21 -19.11 30.32
CA LEU A 146 -23.09 -18.38 29.74
C LEU A 146 -23.55 -17.02 29.18
N GLY A 147 -22.91 -15.91 29.61
CA GLY A 147 -23.03 -14.59 28.95
C GLY A 147 -24.15 -13.64 29.39
N GLY A 148 -24.63 -13.69 30.64
CA GLY A 148 -25.64 -12.75 31.15
C GLY A 148 -25.04 -11.42 31.63
N THR A 149 -25.39 -10.32 30.97
CA THR A 149 -24.90 -8.95 31.27
C THR A 149 -26.00 -7.94 31.62
N GLU A 150 -27.27 -8.30 31.51
CA GLU A 150 -28.42 -7.48 31.94
C GLU A 150 -28.95 -7.97 33.30
N GLU A 151 -29.61 -7.10 34.07
CA GLU A 151 -30.01 -7.35 35.48
C GLU A 151 -30.95 -8.59 35.64
N ASP A 152 -31.67 -8.92 34.58
CA ASP A 152 -32.58 -10.07 34.45
C ASP A 152 -31.89 -11.36 33.90
N GLU A 153 -30.63 -11.26 33.46
CA GLU A 153 -29.83 -12.38 32.92
C GLU A 153 -28.65 -12.80 33.83
N GLU A 154 -28.45 -12.17 34.99
CA GLU A 154 -27.39 -12.51 35.96
C GLU A 154 -27.56 -13.92 36.59
N ASN A 155 -26.45 -14.64 36.79
CA ASN A 155 -26.47 -15.95 37.47
C ASN A 155 -26.49 -15.78 38.99
N ARG A 156 -27.69 -15.76 39.58
CA ARG A 156 -27.88 -15.55 41.02
C ARG A 156 -27.74 -16.84 41.82
N ILE A 157 -26.65 -16.96 42.59
CA ILE A 157 -26.37 -18.11 43.47
C ILE A 157 -26.84 -17.78 44.89
N LYS A 158 -27.70 -18.61 45.46
CA LYS A 158 -28.26 -18.40 46.81
C LYS A 158 -27.31 -18.92 47.89
N VAL A 159 -26.99 -18.06 48.85
CA VAL A 159 -26.14 -18.36 50.02
C VAL A 159 -26.84 -17.98 51.31
N VAL A 160 -26.45 -18.60 52.41
CA VAL A 160 -26.89 -18.25 53.76
C VAL A 160 -25.68 -18.01 54.68
N PRO A 161 -25.79 -17.13 55.70
CA PRO A 161 -24.70 -16.91 56.63
C PRO A 161 -24.29 -18.21 57.33
N GLU A 162 -22.98 -18.47 57.37
CA GLU A 162 -22.40 -19.57 58.13
C GLU A 162 -22.61 -19.30 59.63
N ARG A 163 -23.13 -20.29 60.36
CA ARG A 163 -23.27 -20.16 61.81
C ARG A 163 -21.89 -20.04 62.45
N GLN A 164 -21.64 -18.91 63.11
CA GLN A 164 -20.38 -18.64 63.81
C GLN A 164 -20.06 -19.76 64.81
N ASN A 165 -18.87 -20.32 64.65
CA ASN A 165 -18.21 -21.16 65.63
C ASN A 165 -17.67 -20.28 66.76
N ALA A 166 -18.08 -20.59 67.99
CA ALA A 166 -17.70 -19.81 69.16
C ALA A 166 -16.21 -19.96 69.51
N VAL A 167 -15.55 -21.02 69.06
CA VAL A 167 -14.20 -21.40 69.50
C VAL A 167 -13.11 -21.06 68.46
N ASP A 168 -13.31 -21.41 67.18
CA ASP A 168 -12.26 -21.33 66.15
C ASP A 168 -12.70 -20.64 64.85
N THR A 169 -11.72 -20.04 64.15
CA THR A 169 -11.82 -19.49 62.79
C THR A 169 -11.03 -20.39 61.83
N THR A 170 -11.58 -20.66 60.64
CA THR A 170 -10.92 -21.53 59.64
C THR A 170 -10.45 -20.70 58.43
N PHE A 171 -9.26 -21.01 57.93
CA PHE A 171 -8.65 -20.41 56.74
C PHE A 171 -8.32 -21.50 55.72
N ILE A 172 -8.70 -21.32 54.46
CA ILE A 172 -8.44 -22.28 53.37
C ILE A 172 -7.78 -21.55 52.20
N PHE A 173 -6.73 -22.13 51.62
CA PHE A 173 -5.91 -21.54 50.57
C PHE A 173 -6.02 -22.33 49.26
N TYR A 174 -6.21 -21.63 48.14
CA TYR A 174 -6.40 -22.21 46.80
C TYR A 174 -5.36 -21.71 45.80
N THR A 175 -4.90 -22.57 44.89
CA THR A 175 -4.10 -22.19 43.71
C THR A 175 -4.92 -22.27 42.43
N THR A 176 -4.62 -21.41 41.45
CA THR A 176 -5.06 -21.56 40.06
C THR A 176 -4.23 -22.66 39.35
N GLY A 177 -4.90 -23.61 38.69
CA GLY A 177 -4.28 -24.66 37.87
C GLY A 177 -3.81 -24.16 36.50
N GLU A 178 -3.30 -25.06 35.65
CA GLU A 178 -2.78 -24.72 34.30
C GLU A 178 -3.86 -24.21 33.33
N LYS A 179 -5.14 -24.43 33.66
CA LYS A 179 -6.29 -23.78 33.01
C LYS A 179 -6.90 -22.78 34.00
N GLU A 180 -7.27 -21.57 33.55
CA GLU A 180 -7.83 -20.49 34.39
C GLU A 180 -9.08 -20.90 35.22
N SER A 181 -9.74 -22.01 34.87
CA SER A 181 -10.93 -22.56 35.54
C SER A 181 -10.67 -23.65 36.59
N GLU A 182 -9.44 -24.18 36.71
CA GLU A 182 -9.10 -25.21 37.71
C GLU A 182 -8.56 -24.58 38.99
N GLN A 183 -9.08 -25.02 40.14
CA GLN A 183 -8.62 -24.57 41.46
C GLN A 183 -8.40 -25.75 42.39
N ASN A 184 -7.25 -25.76 43.05
CA ASN A 184 -6.88 -26.81 44.00
C ASN A 184 -6.68 -26.22 45.39
N GLU A 185 -7.31 -26.82 46.41
CA GLU A 185 -7.00 -26.50 47.82
C GLU A 185 -5.56 -26.95 48.12
N VAL A 186 -4.71 -26.01 48.51
CA VAL A 186 -3.29 -26.28 48.83
C VAL A 186 -2.98 -26.25 50.32
N GLY A 187 -3.95 -25.84 51.15
CA GLY A 187 -3.82 -25.96 52.59
C GLY A 187 -5.00 -25.37 53.36
N LYS A 188 -5.15 -25.85 54.61
CA LYS A 188 -6.16 -25.41 55.57
C LYS A 188 -5.51 -25.16 56.93
N SER A 189 -5.86 -24.04 57.55
CA SER A 189 -5.38 -23.62 58.86
C SER A 189 -6.57 -23.28 59.77
N VAL A 190 -6.63 -23.84 60.98
CA VAL A 190 -7.67 -23.56 61.97
C VAL A 190 -7.03 -22.84 63.15
N VAL A 191 -7.57 -21.68 63.53
CA VAL A 191 -7.00 -20.79 64.54
C VAL A 191 -8.06 -20.40 65.56
N ALA A 192 -7.75 -20.56 66.85
CA ALA A 192 -8.66 -20.18 67.93
C ALA A 192 -9.06 -18.69 67.85
N ASN A 193 -10.34 -18.39 68.02
CA ASN A 193 -10.91 -17.05 67.88
C ASN A 193 -10.21 -15.99 68.73
N GLU A 194 -9.71 -16.37 69.91
CA GLU A 194 -8.95 -15.49 70.80
C GLU A 194 -7.62 -15.03 70.19
N LYS A 195 -6.95 -15.90 69.42
CA LYS A 195 -5.71 -15.56 68.70
C LYS A 195 -5.98 -14.70 67.47
N VAL A 196 -7.15 -14.86 66.85
CA VAL A 196 -7.54 -14.09 65.66
C VAL A 196 -7.91 -12.63 65.99
N LYS A 197 -8.43 -12.36 67.20
CA LYS A 197 -8.85 -11.02 67.65
C LYS A 197 -7.70 -10.02 67.90
N ASN A 198 -6.44 -10.46 67.95
CA ASN A 198 -5.28 -9.64 68.36
C ASN A 198 -4.25 -9.48 67.21
N ASN A 199 -4.50 -8.60 66.23
CA ASN A 199 -3.59 -8.33 65.10
C ASN A 199 -3.04 -9.60 64.42
N PHE A 200 -3.93 -10.54 64.10
CA PHE A 200 -3.56 -11.81 63.49
C PHE A 200 -2.91 -11.61 62.11
N ASP A 201 -1.65 -12.06 62.00
CA ASP A 201 -0.92 -12.06 60.73
C ASP A 201 -1.36 -13.23 59.85
N LEU A 202 -2.21 -12.95 58.87
CA LEU A 202 -2.69 -13.95 57.90
C LEU A 202 -1.55 -14.56 57.08
N VAL A 203 -0.44 -13.84 56.85
CA VAL A 203 0.70 -14.36 56.07
C VAL A 203 1.39 -15.50 56.82
N SER A 204 1.38 -15.46 58.15
CA SER A 204 2.01 -16.48 59.00
C SER A 204 1.39 -17.89 58.88
N ILE A 205 0.18 -18.00 58.32
CA ILE A 205 -0.54 -19.27 58.15
C ILE A 205 -0.70 -19.70 56.69
N VAL A 206 -0.06 -19.00 55.75
CA VAL A 206 0.00 -19.38 54.32
C VAL A 206 0.88 -20.63 54.15
N PRO A 207 0.49 -21.63 53.35
CA PRO A 207 1.27 -22.86 53.16
C PRO A 207 2.69 -22.62 52.63
N GLU A 208 3.65 -23.42 53.11
CA GLU A 208 5.06 -23.33 52.69
C GLU A 208 5.21 -23.54 51.19
N GLY A 209 6.04 -22.71 50.54
CA GLY A 209 6.21 -22.70 49.09
C GLY A 209 5.19 -21.85 48.32
N PHE A 210 4.26 -21.16 49.00
CA PHE A 210 3.24 -20.30 48.37
C PHE A 210 3.24 -18.87 48.96
N LYS A 211 2.66 -17.90 48.23
CA LYS A 211 2.40 -16.51 48.67
C LYS A 211 0.99 -16.07 48.27
N LEU A 212 0.37 -15.14 49.01
CA LEU A 212 -0.94 -14.58 48.68
C LEU A 212 -0.90 -13.76 47.39
N VAL A 213 -1.98 -13.81 46.59
CA VAL A 213 -2.07 -13.12 45.29
C VAL A 213 -2.24 -11.61 45.45
N ASP A 214 -3.07 -11.15 46.39
CA ASP A 214 -3.32 -9.72 46.67
C ASP A 214 -3.21 -9.43 48.17
N ALA A 215 -2.03 -9.04 48.64
CA ALA A 215 -1.73 -8.87 50.06
C ALA A 215 -2.24 -7.55 50.69
N GLN A 216 -2.81 -6.62 49.90
CA GLN A 216 -3.07 -5.24 50.35
C GLN A 216 -4.49 -4.98 50.88
N ASP A 217 -5.49 -5.84 50.62
CA ASP A 217 -6.90 -5.64 51.05
C ASP A 217 -7.55 -6.93 51.60
N LEU A 218 -6.94 -7.55 52.63
CA LEU A 218 -7.41 -8.82 53.19
C LEU A 218 -8.33 -8.59 54.40
N SER A 219 -9.65 -8.71 54.21
CA SER A 219 -10.62 -8.76 55.31
C SER A 219 -11.07 -10.20 55.61
N PHE A 220 -11.13 -10.56 56.90
CA PHE A 220 -11.59 -11.87 57.36
C PHE A 220 -12.57 -11.73 58.54
N SER A 221 -13.43 -12.72 58.69
CA SER A 221 -14.45 -12.77 59.75
C SER A 221 -14.10 -13.84 60.78
N ILE A 222 -14.29 -13.51 62.06
CA ILE A 222 -13.97 -14.41 63.18
C ILE A 222 -15.10 -15.41 63.41
N GLY A 223 -14.72 -16.64 63.74
CA GLY A 223 -15.64 -17.74 64.02
C GLY A 223 -16.26 -18.36 62.77
N VAL A 224 -15.74 -18.08 61.57
CA VAL A 224 -16.27 -18.62 60.31
C VAL A 224 -15.14 -19.11 59.40
N THR A 225 -15.50 -19.64 58.22
CA THR A 225 -14.56 -20.05 57.19
C THR A 225 -14.19 -18.87 56.29
N ASN A 226 -12.89 -18.61 56.15
CA ASN A 226 -12.28 -17.60 55.28
C ASN A 226 -11.46 -18.29 54.17
N ARG A 227 -11.56 -17.82 52.93
CA ARG A 227 -10.95 -18.45 51.75
C ARG A 227 -10.06 -17.46 50.98
N PHE A 228 -8.84 -17.87 50.62
CA PHE A 228 -7.83 -17.01 49.99
C PHE A 228 -7.12 -17.69 48.82
N ASN A 229 -6.68 -16.90 47.83
CA ASN A 229 -5.91 -17.38 46.67
C ASN A 229 -4.40 -17.21 46.90
N VAL A 230 -3.61 -18.21 46.52
CA VAL A 230 -2.15 -18.25 46.67
C VAL A 230 -1.46 -18.73 45.38
N VAL A 231 -0.21 -18.31 45.17
CA VAL A 231 0.65 -18.70 44.03
C VAL A 231 1.98 -19.27 44.52
N LYS A 232 2.56 -20.21 43.76
CA LYS A 232 3.82 -20.89 44.12
C LYS A 232 5.01 -19.93 44.07
N LYS A 233 5.92 -20.02 45.04
CA LYS A 233 7.18 -19.25 45.05
C LYS A 233 8.10 -19.80 43.96
N VAL A 234 8.52 -18.96 43.02
CA VAL A 234 9.35 -19.36 41.86
C VAL A 234 10.84 -19.29 42.23
N ARG A 235 11.62 -20.29 41.79
CA ARG A 235 13.08 -20.33 41.94
C ARG A 235 13.73 -19.38 40.94
N GLN A 236 14.62 -18.51 41.41
CA GLN A 236 15.44 -17.67 40.52
C GLN A 236 16.70 -18.42 40.09
N VAL A 237 17.03 -18.29 38.80
CA VAL A 237 18.25 -18.82 38.16
C VAL A 237 19.05 -17.67 37.56
N THR A 238 20.36 -17.86 37.40
CA THR A 238 21.23 -16.89 36.72
C THR A 238 21.62 -17.46 35.35
N THR A 239 21.11 -16.86 34.28
CA THR A 239 21.47 -17.23 32.89
C THR A 239 22.60 -16.33 32.41
N VAL A 240 23.66 -16.92 31.88
CA VAL A 240 24.83 -16.21 31.34
C VAL A 240 24.77 -16.26 29.81
N ILE A 241 24.53 -15.13 29.14
CA ILE A 241 24.37 -15.07 27.68
C ILE A 241 25.68 -14.60 27.04
N VAL A 242 26.17 -15.34 26.05
CA VAL A 242 27.38 -15.01 25.28
C VAL A 242 27.02 -14.81 23.81
N PHE A 243 27.27 -13.62 23.27
CA PHE A 243 27.04 -13.33 21.85
C PHE A 243 28.30 -13.61 21.02
N LYS A 244 28.14 -14.38 19.93
CA LYS A 244 29.22 -14.76 19.00
C LYS A 244 28.90 -14.37 17.57
N ASP A 245 29.90 -13.91 16.83
CA ASP A 245 29.88 -13.84 15.36
C ASP A 245 30.80 -14.94 14.83
N GLY A 246 30.21 -16.04 14.38
CA GLY A 246 30.96 -17.27 14.12
C GLY A 246 31.54 -17.86 15.40
N ASP A 247 32.88 -17.87 15.49
CA ASP A 247 33.64 -18.40 16.65
C ASP A 247 34.10 -17.30 17.62
N GLU A 248 33.99 -16.02 17.24
CA GLU A 248 34.50 -14.89 18.02
C GLU A 248 33.40 -14.32 18.94
N GLN A 249 33.72 -14.15 20.23
CA GLN A 249 32.83 -13.52 21.20
C GLN A 249 32.90 -12.00 21.06
N ILE A 250 31.76 -11.36 20.81
CA ILE A 250 31.69 -9.94 20.43
C ILE A 250 31.76 -9.00 21.64
N GLU A 251 31.16 -9.41 22.77
CA GLU A 251 31.15 -8.65 24.02
C GLU A 251 31.21 -9.59 25.24
N ASN A 252 31.39 -9.02 26.43
CA ASN A 252 31.36 -9.78 27.68
C ASN A 252 30.01 -10.48 27.89
N ALA A 253 30.05 -11.65 28.54
CA ALA A 253 28.86 -12.41 28.85
C ALA A 253 27.91 -11.60 29.75
N ILE A 254 26.60 -11.66 29.47
CA ILE A 254 25.57 -10.96 30.23
C ILE A 254 24.95 -11.93 31.23
N GLU A 255 25.00 -11.59 32.52
CA GLU A 255 24.31 -12.35 33.56
C GLU A 255 22.91 -11.77 33.81
N LEU A 256 21.89 -12.61 33.65
CA LEU A 256 20.49 -12.25 33.88
C LEU A 256 19.90 -13.12 34.98
N LYS A 257 19.35 -12.49 36.03
CA LYS A 257 18.61 -13.18 37.09
C LYS A 257 17.14 -13.21 36.75
N ASN A 258 16.65 -14.39 36.41
CA ASN A 258 15.30 -14.61 35.92
C ASN A 258 14.65 -15.77 36.66
N GLU A 259 13.33 -15.85 36.58
CA GLU A 259 12.60 -17.03 37.04
C GLU A 259 12.91 -18.21 36.12
N GLU A 260 13.18 -19.39 36.69
CA GLU A 260 13.52 -20.60 35.94
C GLU A 260 12.47 -20.90 34.85
N ASN A 261 12.92 -21.08 33.60
CA ASN A 261 12.11 -21.25 32.39
C ASN A 261 11.32 -20.03 31.90
N SER A 262 11.50 -18.84 32.48
CA SER A 262 10.92 -17.61 31.91
C SER A 262 11.59 -17.24 30.58
N PRO A 263 10.85 -16.73 29.59
CA PRO A 263 11.42 -16.37 28.28
C PRO A 263 12.30 -15.11 28.40
N ILE A 264 13.52 -15.18 27.89
CA ILE A 264 14.46 -14.07 27.76
C ILE A 264 14.46 -13.60 26.30
N LYS A 265 14.06 -12.36 26.07
CA LYS A 265 14.04 -11.74 24.73
C LYS A 265 15.41 -11.21 24.36
N LEU A 266 16.07 -11.85 23.40
CA LEU A 266 17.46 -11.53 23.04
C LEU A 266 17.61 -10.14 22.41
N ALA A 267 16.59 -9.63 21.73
CA ALA A 267 16.63 -8.32 21.06
C ALA A 267 16.99 -7.14 21.99
N LYS A 268 16.68 -7.25 23.29
CA LYS A 268 17.01 -6.21 24.29
C LYS A 268 18.45 -6.25 24.79
N HIS A 269 19.16 -7.32 24.45
CA HIS A 269 20.49 -7.64 24.96
C HIS A 269 21.54 -7.78 23.84
N LEU A 270 21.14 -7.55 22.58
CA LEU A 270 22.04 -7.63 21.44
C LEU A 270 23.17 -6.58 21.53
N PRO A 271 24.41 -6.96 21.19
CA PRO A 271 25.52 -6.02 21.05
C PRO A 271 25.22 -4.91 20.04
N THR A 272 25.74 -3.72 20.30
CA THR A 272 25.50 -2.55 19.43
C THR A 272 26.14 -2.79 18.07
N GLY A 273 25.39 -2.58 16.98
CA GLY A 273 25.87 -2.82 15.62
C GLY A 273 25.77 -4.27 15.14
N TYR A 274 25.12 -5.15 15.90
CA TYR A 274 24.88 -6.54 15.52
C TYR A 274 23.38 -6.89 15.54
N LYS A 275 22.97 -7.83 14.70
CA LYS A 275 21.63 -8.45 14.65
C LYS A 275 21.74 -9.96 14.81
N LEU A 276 20.66 -10.65 15.19
CA LEU A 276 20.67 -12.12 15.27
C LEU A 276 20.99 -12.75 13.92
N ALA A 277 21.79 -13.83 13.93
CA ALA A 277 22.01 -14.65 12.75
C ALA A 277 20.70 -15.31 12.29
N LYS A 278 20.58 -15.62 10.99
CA LYS A 278 19.32 -16.04 10.33
C LYS A 278 18.64 -17.25 10.99
N ASP A 279 19.41 -18.15 11.58
CA ASP A 279 18.93 -19.39 12.19
C ASP A 279 18.85 -19.33 13.73
N GLN A 280 19.16 -18.17 14.33
CA GLN A 280 19.13 -17.98 15.78
C GLN A 280 17.71 -17.59 16.24
N ALA A 281 17.14 -18.37 17.18
CA ALA A 281 15.85 -18.08 17.77
C ALA A 281 15.85 -16.74 18.53
N PRO A 282 14.80 -15.90 18.44
CA PRO A 282 14.77 -14.56 19.05
C PRO A 282 14.52 -14.55 20.56
N GLU A 283 14.14 -15.69 21.14
CA GLU A 283 13.90 -15.88 22.58
C GLU A 283 14.53 -17.20 23.04
N ILE A 284 15.04 -17.22 24.28
CA ILE A 284 15.55 -18.43 24.95
C ILE A 284 14.87 -18.61 26.32
N ALA A 285 14.82 -19.82 26.84
CA ALA A 285 14.37 -20.06 28.20
C ALA A 285 15.48 -19.72 29.22
N ALA A 286 15.12 -19.05 30.31
CA ALA A 286 16.03 -18.80 31.43
C ALA A 286 16.46 -20.12 32.09
N VAL A 287 17.74 -20.43 31.98
CA VAL A 287 18.38 -21.63 32.54
C VAL A 287 19.56 -21.22 33.43
N ASP A 288 19.90 -22.06 34.41
CA ASP A 288 21.05 -21.85 35.26
C ASP A 288 22.32 -22.28 34.49
N GLY A 289 23.15 -21.32 34.07
CA GLY A 289 24.35 -21.57 33.27
C GLY A 289 24.47 -20.73 32.00
N GLN A 290 25.41 -21.11 31.12
CA GLN A 290 25.80 -20.32 29.94
C GLN A 290 25.04 -20.74 28.67
N VAL A 291 24.60 -19.76 27.88
CA VAL A 291 23.93 -19.93 26.59
C VAL A 291 24.62 -19.07 25.54
N GLU A 292 24.98 -19.66 24.40
CA GLU A 292 25.65 -18.97 23.28
C GLU A 292 24.63 -18.56 22.21
N ILE A 293 24.75 -17.32 21.72
CA ILE A 293 23.83 -16.70 20.76
C ILE A 293 24.60 -16.18 19.56
N GLN A 294 24.23 -16.63 18.35
CA GLN A 294 24.87 -16.21 17.11
C GLN A 294 24.32 -14.88 16.57
N VAL A 295 25.20 -13.94 16.23
CA VAL A 295 24.92 -12.59 15.75
C VAL A 295 25.79 -12.22 14.53
N VAL A 296 25.37 -11.22 13.75
CA VAL A 296 26.07 -10.71 12.57
C VAL A 296 26.03 -9.17 12.51
N PRO A 297 27.00 -8.47 11.88
CA PRO A 297 27.04 -7.00 11.86
C PRO A 297 25.87 -6.35 11.09
N VAL A 298 25.55 -5.10 11.45
CA VAL A 298 24.56 -4.22 10.82
C VAL A 298 25.28 -3.14 10.00
N ALA A 299 25.01 -3.05 8.70
CA ALA A 299 25.63 -2.09 7.79
C ALA A 299 25.21 -0.63 8.09
N GLN A 300 26.13 0.34 7.90
CA GLN A 300 25.89 1.78 8.12
C GLN A 300 25.24 2.46 6.91
N LYS A 301 24.39 3.46 7.16
CA LYS A 301 23.66 4.24 6.15
C LYS A 301 24.25 5.64 5.95
N ILE A 302 24.49 6.02 4.69
CA ILE A 302 25.01 7.31 4.20
C ILE A 302 23.87 8.10 3.52
N THR A 303 23.84 9.43 3.70
CA THR A 303 22.84 10.32 3.07
C THR A 303 23.47 11.21 1.99
N THR A 304 22.99 11.12 0.76
CA THR A 304 23.48 11.82 -0.44
C THR A 304 22.38 12.72 -1.02
N VAL A 305 22.71 13.89 -1.57
CA VAL A 305 21.74 14.80 -2.22
C VAL A 305 22.07 14.92 -3.71
N ILE A 306 21.06 14.85 -4.59
CA ILE A 306 21.19 15.12 -6.03
C ILE A 306 20.32 16.31 -6.41
N ARG A 307 20.89 17.29 -7.11
CA ARG A 307 20.20 18.48 -7.62
C ARG A 307 20.27 18.53 -9.14
N PHE A 308 19.13 18.68 -9.80
CA PHE A 308 19.08 18.88 -11.24
C PHE A 308 18.93 20.36 -11.58
N LEU A 309 19.78 20.88 -12.47
CA LEU A 309 19.94 22.29 -12.78
C LEU A 309 19.69 22.57 -14.27
N LYS A 310 18.99 23.65 -14.60
CA LYS A 310 18.80 24.14 -15.98
C LYS A 310 19.56 25.45 -16.19
N ASN A 311 20.27 25.55 -17.32
CA ASN A 311 20.94 26.78 -17.73
C ASN A 311 19.91 27.77 -18.31
N SER A 312 19.83 28.98 -17.72
CA SER A 312 18.99 30.07 -18.24
C SER A 312 19.85 31.19 -18.83
N LYS A 313 19.60 31.55 -20.08
CA LYS A 313 20.20 32.74 -20.72
C LYS A 313 19.24 33.91 -20.61
N ASN A 314 19.52 34.84 -19.70
CA ASN A 314 18.97 36.19 -19.72
C ASN A 314 20.11 37.21 -19.73
N ASN A 315 20.14 38.04 -20.78
CA ASN A 315 20.92 39.28 -20.94
C ASN A 315 22.08 39.54 -19.96
N ASN A 316 23.23 38.89 -20.22
CA ASN A 316 24.56 39.15 -19.66
C ASN A 316 24.94 38.53 -18.28
N SER A 317 24.25 37.49 -17.81
CA SER A 317 24.86 36.56 -16.83
C SER A 317 24.28 35.15 -16.97
N SER A 318 25.13 34.12 -16.81
CA SER A 318 24.70 32.71 -16.79
C SER A 318 24.28 32.35 -15.37
N SER A 319 23.01 32.03 -15.15
CA SER A 319 22.50 31.58 -13.84
C SER A 319 21.90 30.18 -13.98
N ALA A 320 22.32 29.25 -13.12
CA ALA A 320 21.76 27.91 -13.05
C ALA A 320 20.54 27.90 -12.12
N ILE A 321 19.42 27.36 -12.59
CA ILE A 321 18.16 27.26 -11.83
C ILE A 321 17.96 25.80 -11.41
N VAL A 322 17.68 25.55 -10.12
CA VAL A 322 17.35 24.21 -9.61
C VAL A 322 15.95 23.82 -10.12
N VAL A 323 15.89 22.77 -10.93
CA VAL A 323 14.66 22.18 -11.47
C VAL A 323 14.07 21.17 -10.49
N SER A 324 14.92 20.35 -9.85
CA SER A 324 14.51 19.42 -8.80
C SER A 324 15.69 19.07 -7.87
N SER A 325 15.39 18.55 -6.68
CA SER A 325 16.39 18.10 -5.70
C SER A 325 15.87 16.86 -4.97
N HIS A 326 16.72 15.85 -4.80
CA HIS A 326 16.41 14.59 -4.14
C HIS A 326 17.43 14.30 -3.04
N THR A 327 16.97 13.80 -1.90
CA THR A 327 17.84 13.29 -0.82
C THR A 327 17.68 11.79 -0.77
N ILE A 328 18.79 11.06 -0.80
CA ILE A 328 18.89 9.62 -0.98
C ILE A 328 19.67 9.07 0.21
N VAL A 329 19.18 8.01 0.84
CA VAL A 329 19.85 7.34 1.95
C VAL A 329 20.21 5.93 1.50
N THR A 330 21.49 5.64 1.36
CA THR A 330 22.05 4.35 0.91
C THR A 330 22.93 3.72 1.97
N GLU A 331 23.25 2.44 1.86
CA GLU A 331 24.31 1.83 2.68
C GLU A 331 25.70 2.17 2.11
N ASP A 332 26.75 2.13 2.95
CA ASP A 332 28.12 2.42 2.51
C ASP A 332 28.55 1.46 1.38
N GLY A 333 28.84 2.01 0.19
CA GLY A 333 29.21 1.24 -1.00
C GLY A 333 28.08 0.91 -2.00
N GLU A 334 26.84 1.39 -1.80
CA GLU A 334 25.78 1.27 -2.82
C GLU A 334 25.84 2.39 -3.87
N ASP A 335 25.81 2.01 -5.16
CA ASP A 335 25.78 2.95 -6.28
C ASP A 335 24.42 3.66 -6.38
N VAL A 336 24.45 4.98 -6.56
CA VAL A 336 23.26 5.81 -6.78
C VAL A 336 23.14 6.14 -8.27
N ASP A 337 22.17 5.52 -8.96
CA ASP A 337 21.86 5.88 -10.35
C ASP A 337 21.02 7.17 -10.39
N TYR A 338 21.63 8.29 -10.77
CA TYR A 338 20.94 9.57 -10.87
C TYR A 338 19.77 9.55 -11.87
N ARG A 339 19.76 8.64 -12.84
CA ARG A 339 18.73 8.58 -13.91
C ARG A 339 17.35 8.28 -13.38
N THR A 340 17.24 7.56 -12.26
CA THR A 340 15.96 7.26 -11.61
C THR A 340 15.32 8.50 -10.96
N TYR A 341 16.08 9.60 -10.84
CA TYR A 341 15.65 10.85 -10.23
C TYR A 341 15.57 12.01 -11.24
N LEU A 342 15.83 11.74 -12.53
CA LEU A 342 15.78 12.71 -13.61
C LEU A 342 14.33 13.20 -13.81
N PRO A 343 14.04 14.51 -13.82
CA PRO A 343 12.68 15.02 -14.02
C PRO A 343 12.06 14.64 -15.36
N ASP A 344 10.75 14.38 -15.37
CA ASP A 344 10.00 14.09 -16.59
C ASP A 344 10.10 15.23 -17.61
N ASN A 345 10.27 14.87 -18.89
CA ASN A 345 10.50 15.78 -20.03
C ASN A 345 11.86 16.48 -20.00
N TYR A 346 12.82 16.02 -19.21
CA TYR A 346 14.20 16.48 -19.24
C TYR A 346 15.16 15.33 -19.54
N GLU A 347 16.24 15.64 -20.25
CA GLU A 347 17.38 14.75 -20.48
C GLU A 347 18.68 15.44 -20.03
N LEU A 348 19.77 14.69 -19.94
CA LEU A 348 21.08 15.24 -19.57
C LEU A 348 21.50 16.33 -20.58
N ASP A 349 22.07 17.44 -20.10
CA ASP A 349 22.66 18.43 -21.00
C ASP A 349 23.85 17.80 -21.75
N ASP A 350 23.87 17.88 -23.09
CA ASP A 350 24.89 17.26 -23.93
C ASP A 350 26.31 17.79 -23.65
N ASN A 351 26.41 18.95 -22.98
CA ASN A 351 27.68 19.62 -22.70
C ASN A 351 28.32 19.22 -21.36
N GLN A 352 27.69 18.35 -20.57
CA GLN A 352 28.32 17.82 -19.35
C GLN A 352 28.74 16.36 -19.52
N PRO A 353 29.85 15.93 -18.89
CA PRO A 353 30.18 14.52 -18.76
C PRO A 353 29.12 13.79 -17.92
N GLU A 354 29.11 12.46 -18.00
CA GLU A 354 28.18 11.64 -17.23
C GLU A 354 28.41 11.87 -15.71
N PRO A 355 27.37 12.24 -14.93
CA PRO A 355 27.53 12.56 -13.52
C PRO A 355 28.01 11.35 -12.70
N ASP A 356 29.11 11.53 -11.97
CA ASP A 356 29.61 10.59 -10.98
C ASP A 356 29.10 11.01 -9.59
N ILE A 357 28.29 10.18 -8.94
CA ILE A 357 27.58 10.54 -7.71
C ILE A 357 28.45 10.22 -6.50
N GLN A 358 28.96 11.25 -5.84
CA GLN A 358 29.72 11.12 -4.60
C GLN A 358 28.75 10.92 -3.42
N LEU A 359 28.86 9.76 -2.76
CA LEU A 359 28.02 9.42 -1.61
C LEU A 359 28.34 10.31 -0.41
N GLY A 360 27.31 10.75 0.31
CA GLY A 360 27.46 11.67 1.45
C GLY A 360 27.49 13.15 1.08
N GLU A 361 27.50 13.48 -0.21
CA GLU A 361 27.63 14.87 -0.71
C GLU A 361 26.40 15.36 -1.49
N THR A 362 26.42 16.65 -1.88
CA THR A 362 25.45 17.24 -2.82
C THR A 362 26.01 17.25 -4.23
N ASN A 363 25.38 16.48 -5.11
CA ASN A 363 25.76 16.29 -6.51
C ASN A 363 24.86 17.13 -7.42
N ASN A 364 25.45 18.03 -8.22
CA ASN A 364 24.74 18.95 -9.12
C ASN A 364 24.80 18.44 -10.57
N ILE A 365 23.65 18.26 -11.22
CA ILE A 365 23.51 17.64 -12.56
C ILE A 365 22.77 18.59 -13.51
N TYR A 366 23.33 18.93 -14.66
CA TYR A 366 22.71 19.83 -15.64
C TYR A 366 21.79 19.10 -16.64
N ILE A 367 20.61 19.66 -16.91
CA ILE A 367 19.56 19.04 -17.74
C ILE A 367 18.95 20.01 -18.77
N LYS A 368 18.39 19.46 -19.86
CA LYS A 368 17.68 20.16 -20.95
C LYS A 368 16.32 19.52 -21.24
N GLU A 369 15.39 20.26 -21.86
CA GLU A 369 14.00 19.79 -22.12
C GLU A 369 13.89 18.92 -23.39
N ILE A 370 13.00 17.92 -23.34
CA ILE A 370 12.66 17.00 -24.44
C ILE A 370 11.49 17.60 -25.27
N LYS A 371 11.68 17.81 -26.57
CA LYS A 371 10.63 18.32 -27.49
C LYS A 371 9.62 17.22 -27.93
N LYS A 372 8.32 17.53 -27.99
CA LYS A 372 7.23 16.59 -28.35
C LYS A 372 7.02 16.46 -29.87
N LYS A 373 6.59 15.28 -30.35
CA LYS A 373 6.15 15.05 -31.75
C LYS A 373 4.69 15.46 -31.94
N ILE A 374 4.40 16.25 -32.97
CA ILE A 374 3.07 16.73 -33.37
C ILE A 374 2.78 16.33 -34.82
N THR A 375 1.49 16.16 -35.16
CA THR A 375 1.03 15.80 -36.51
C THR A 375 0.32 16.99 -37.17
N THR A 376 0.68 17.29 -38.42
CA THR A 376 0.18 18.41 -39.23
C THR A 376 -0.51 17.86 -40.48
N LEU A 377 -1.59 18.48 -40.93
CA LEU A 377 -2.42 17.97 -42.03
C LEU A 377 -2.37 18.92 -43.23
N ILE A 378 -2.08 18.42 -44.43
CA ILE A 378 -1.90 19.21 -45.66
C ILE A 378 -2.99 18.83 -46.68
N ARG A 379 -3.77 19.82 -47.14
CA ARG A 379 -4.80 19.63 -48.18
C ARG A 379 -4.33 20.25 -49.50
N ILE A 380 -4.48 19.52 -50.60
CA ILE A 380 -4.18 20.01 -51.95
C ILE A 380 -5.50 20.30 -52.65
N VAL A 381 -5.74 21.56 -53.00
CA VAL A 381 -7.05 22.01 -53.50
C VAL A 381 -6.94 22.80 -54.80
N THR A 382 -8.00 22.76 -55.61
CA THR A 382 -8.17 23.64 -56.77
C THR A 382 -8.59 25.07 -56.34
N ARG A 383 -8.64 26.02 -57.28
CA ARG A 383 -9.06 27.42 -57.01
C ARG A 383 -10.47 27.54 -56.43
N ASP A 384 -11.35 26.59 -56.72
CA ASP A 384 -12.72 26.49 -56.21
C ASP A 384 -12.82 25.71 -54.87
N GLY A 385 -11.68 25.29 -54.31
CA GLY A 385 -11.60 24.67 -52.99
C GLY A 385 -11.91 23.17 -52.95
N GLN A 386 -11.98 22.50 -54.11
CA GLN A 386 -12.13 21.05 -54.18
C GLN A 386 -10.79 20.35 -53.94
N ASP A 387 -10.79 19.29 -53.13
CA ASP A 387 -9.61 18.48 -52.89
C ASP A 387 -9.21 17.72 -54.16
N VAL A 388 -7.96 17.90 -54.58
CA VAL A 388 -7.36 17.21 -55.73
C VAL A 388 -6.87 15.81 -55.32
N THR A 389 -6.51 15.65 -54.05
CA THR A 389 -6.05 14.39 -53.46
C THR A 389 -6.57 14.23 -52.03
N THR A 390 -6.41 13.05 -51.45
CA THR A 390 -6.62 12.84 -50.01
C THR A 390 -5.60 13.64 -49.19
N PRO A 391 -6.01 14.26 -48.07
CA PRO A 391 -5.10 15.06 -47.24
C PRO A 391 -3.87 14.27 -46.76
N ILE A 392 -2.70 14.91 -46.81
CA ILE A 392 -1.40 14.35 -46.47
C ILE A 392 -1.09 14.65 -44.99
N SER A 393 -0.60 13.67 -44.25
CA SER A 393 -0.23 13.84 -42.83
C SER A 393 1.29 13.89 -42.67
N VAL A 394 1.81 14.90 -41.98
CA VAL A 394 3.24 15.14 -41.77
C VAL A 394 3.53 15.29 -40.28
N GLN A 395 4.52 14.55 -39.75
CA GLN A 395 4.94 14.67 -38.35
C GLN A 395 6.16 15.59 -38.22
N SER A 396 6.16 16.45 -37.19
CA SER A 396 7.30 17.30 -36.81
C SER A 396 7.43 17.39 -35.30
N LEU A 397 8.53 17.93 -34.78
CA LEU A 397 8.61 18.30 -33.37
C LEU A 397 7.94 19.66 -33.15
N GLU A 398 7.41 19.87 -31.95
CA GLU A 398 6.77 21.12 -31.53
C GLU A 398 7.74 22.31 -31.68
N GLY A 399 7.36 23.28 -32.53
CA GLY A 399 8.17 24.47 -32.84
C GLY A 399 9.16 24.31 -34.00
N ASP A 400 9.33 23.12 -34.57
CA ASP A 400 10.21 22.92 -35.72
C ASP A 400 9.49 23.25 -37.05
N PRO A 401 10.15 23.96 -38.00
CA PRO A 401 9.52 24.35 -39.26
C PRO A 401 9.29 23.15 -40.19
N ILE A 402 8.10 23.07 -40.80
CA ILE A 402 7.79 22.06 -41.83
C ILE A 402 8.08 22.64 -43.21
N ALA A 403 9.04 22.04 -43.92
CA ALA A 403 9.35 22.41 -45.30
C ALA A 403 8.25 21.87 -46.23
N PHE A 404 7.82 22.70 -47.19
CA PHE A 404 6.95 22.27 -48.27
C PHE A 404 7.69 21.25 -49.17
N ASP A 405 7.05 20.10 -49.44
CA ASP A 405 7.53 19.13 -50.42
C ASP A 405 6.73 19.22 -51.72
N GLN A 406 7.46 19.43 -52.82
CA GLN A 406 6.93 19.46 -54.17
C GLN A 406 6.22 18.15 -54.57
N THR A 407 6.57 17.00 -53.97
CA THR A 407 5.90 15.71 -54.24
C THR A 407 4.41 15.70 -53.85
N TRP A 408 3.97 16.63 -53.00
CA TRP A 408 2.58 16.74 -52.60
C TRP A 408 1.68 17.21 -53.74
N ILE A 409 2.25 17.78 -54.80
CA ILE A 409 1.51 18.23 -55.98
C ILE A 409 1.30 17.03 -56.92
N PRO A 410 0.06 16.59 -57.16
CA PRO A 410 -0.23 15.46 -58.04
C PRO A 410 0.09 15.75 -59.51
N ASN A 411 0.38 14.70 -60.28
CA ASN A 411 0.70 14.78 -61.70
C ASN A 411 -0.41 15.49 -62.50
N GLY A 412 0.01 16.34 -63.44
CA GLY A 412 -0.90 17.17 -64.25
C GLY A 412 -1.20 18.54 -63.64
N PHE A 413 -0.68 18.86 -62.45
CA PHE A 413 -0.90 20.14 -61.77
C PHE A 413 0.42 20.83 -61.35
N LYS A 414 0.40 22.16 -61.25
CA LYS A 414 1.45 23.03 -60.69
C LYS A 414 0.88 23.96 -59.61
N LEU A 415 1.73 24.50 -58.75
CA LEU A 415 1.32 25.51 -57.75
C LEU A 415 0.76 26.76 -58.46
N GLN A 416 -0.28 27.35 -57.88
CA GLN A 416 -0.85 28.58 -58.43
C GLN A 416 0.12 29.79 -58.34
N ASN A 417 0.89 29.88 -57.25
CA ASN A 417 1.84 30.96 -57.00
C ASN A 417 3.25 30.38 -56.91
N GLU A 418 4.23 31.08 -57.48
CA GLU A 418 5.65 30.64 -57.51
C GLU A 418 6.34 30.63 -56.12
N GLY A 419 5.68 31.16 -55.08
CA GLY A 419 6.17 31.15 -53.70
C GLY A 419 5.86 29.84 -52.97
N LYS A 420 6.85 29.30 -52.24
CA LYS A 420 6.67 28.09 -51.42
C LYS A 420 5.61 28.32 -50.32
N PRO A 421 4.61 27.44 -50.18
CA PRO A 421 3.63 27.51 -49.09
C PRO A 421 4.29 27.48 -47.71
N VAL A 422 3.85 28.37 -46.81
CA VAL A 422 4.28 28.36 -45.41
C VAL A 422 3.39 27.40 -44.63
N ILE A 423 3.99 26.37 -44.04
CA ILE A 423 3.26 25.33 -43.29
C ILE A 423 3.37 25.62 -41.79
N LYS A 424 2.22 25.73 -41.13
CA LYS A 424 2.14 25.88 -39.66
C LYS A 424 2.03 24.50 -39.01
N PRO A 425 3.00 24.10 -38.17
CA PRO A 425 2.97 22.83 -37.47
C PRO A 425 1.76 22.72 -36.54
N GLY A 426 1.09 21.56 -36.55
CA GLY A 426 -0.08 21.26 -35.71
C GLY A 426 -1.43 21.77 -36.25
N GLU A 427 -1.45 22.49 -37.37
CA GLU A 427 -2.66 23.00 -38.02
C GLU A 427 -2.97 22.25 -39.34
N THR A 428 -4.19 22.44 -39.86
CA THR A 428 -4.52 22.02 -41.24
C THR A 428 -4.14 23.13 -42.21
N ASN A 429 -3.27 22.83 -43.18
CA ASN A 429 -2.74 23.78 -44.15
C ASN A 429 -3.23 23.42 -45.56
N SER A 430 -3.77 24.39 -46.32
CA SER A 430 -4.26 24.17 -47.69
C SER A 430 -3.31 24.77 -48.73
N ILE A 431 -3.05 24.04 -49.82
CA ILE A 431 -2.16 24.40 -50.93
C ILE A 431 -2.95 24.40 -52.23
N ILE A 432 -2.90 25.50 -52.99
CA ILE A 432 -3.72 25.69 -54.20
C ILE A 432 -2.93 25.38 -55.48
N VAL A 433 -3.52 24.58 -56.39
CA VAL A 433 -2.88 24.09 -57.63
C VAL A 433 -3.71 24.36 -58.91
N VAL A 434 -3.06 24.36 -60.08
CA VAL A 434 -3.62 24.58 -61.44
C VAL A 434 -3.06 23.59 -62.48
N PRO A 435 -3.74 23.29 -63.61
CA PRO A 435 -3.27 22.32 -64.64
C PRO A 435 -2.01 22.75 -65.45
N LEU A 436 -1.29 21.79 -66.07
CA LEU A 436 -0.11 22.02 -66.94
C LEU A 436 -0.47 22.35 -68.41
N GLU A 437 0.31 23.19 -69.11
CA GLU A 437 -0.04 23.73 -70.44
C GLU A 437 0.71 23.10 -71.66
N ASN A 438 1.85 22.41 -71.49
CA ASN A 438 2.61 21.80 -72.61
C ASN A 438 3.30 20.46 -72.22
N GLU A 439 2.56 19.35 -72.28
CA GLU A 439 2.97 18.03 -71.76
C GLU A 439 3.98 17.27 -72.68
N VAL A 440 5.07 16.74 -72.10
CA VAL A 440 6.08 15.85 -72.72
C VAL A 440 6.35 14.63 -71.83
N THR A 441 6.91 13.55 -72.40
CA THR A 441 7.19 12.30 -71.67
C THR A 441 8.66 11.88 -71.82
N THR A 442 9.40 11.87 -70.70
CA THR A 442 10.80 11.43 -70.63
C THR A 442 10.92 10.05 -70.02
N ILE A 443 11.74 9.17 -70.60
CA ILE A 443 11.94 7.79 -70.12
C ILE A 443 13.25 7.70 -69.33
N ILE A 444 13.18 7.29 -68.06
CA ILE A 444 14.35 7.09 -67.19
C ILE A 444 14.62 5.60 -67.00
N LYS A 445 15.88 5.18 -67.20
CA LYS A 445 16.36 3.82 -66.96
C LYS A 445 17.42 3.79 -65.86
N PHE A 446 17.38 2.76 -65.03
CA PHE A 446 18.34 2.56 -63.94
C PHE A 446 19.09 1.24 -64.08
N ASN A 447 20.42 1.31 -64.09
CA ASN A 447 21.29 0.16 -64.27
C ASN A 447 22.24 -0.01 -63.07
N TRP A 448 22.54 -1.24 -62.68
CA TRP A 448 23.62 -1.59 -61.77
C TRP A 448 24.50 -2.65 -62.44
N ASN A 449 25.81 -2.43 -62.51
CA ASN A 449 26.76 -3.31 -63.22
C ASN A 449 26.31 -3.66 -64.66
N ASN A 450 25.88 -2.65 -65.43
CA ASN A 450 25.38 -2.79 -66.81
C ASN A 450 24.12 -3.69 -66.97
N ARG A 451 23.37 -3.94 -65.89
CA ARG A 451 22.09 -4.64 -65.94
C ARG A 451 20.95 -3.73 -65.45
N PRO A 452 19.78 -3.74 -66.11
CA PRO A 452 18.63 -2.96 -65.65
C PRO A 452 18.15 -3.50 -64.29
N VAL A 453 17.98 -2.61 -63.32
CA VAL A 453 17.50 -2.96 -61.97
C VAL A 453 16.01 -2.72 -61.79
N SER A 454 15.38 -2.01 -62.72
CA SER A 454 13.94 -1.76 -62.74
C SER A 454 13.43 -1.63 -64.19
N LYS A 455 12.11 -1.64 -64.36
CA LYS A 455 11.49 -1.26 -65.63
C LYS A 455 11.72 0.24 -65.89
N PRO A 456 11.85 0.68 -67.16
CA PRO A 456 11.95 2.10 -67.48
C PRO A 456 10.76 2.88 -66.93
N ILE A 457 11.03 4.08 -66.40
CA ILE A 457 10.03 4.96 -65.79
C ILE A 457 9.70 6.08 -66.75
N GLU A 458 8.41 6.28 -67.02
CA GLU A 458 7.91 7.37 -67.86
C GLU A 458 7.52 8.55 -66.97
N ILE A 459 8.17 9.69 -67.15
CA ILE A 459 7.89 10.93 -66.41
C ILE A 459 7.22 11.91 -67.36
N VAL A 460 6.01 12.33 -67.00
CA VAL A 460 5.19 13.23 -67.80
C VAL A 460 5.13 14.60 -67.14
N GLY A 461 5.46 15.67 -67.88
CA GLY A 461 5.50 17.03 -67.32
C GLY A 461 5.60 18.12 -68.39
N GLU A 462 5.70 19.38 -67.98
CA GLU A 462 5.76 20.50 -68.93
C GLU A 462 7.12 20.54 -69.65
N LYS A 463 7.14 20.76 -70.96
CA LYS A 463 8.37 20.78 -71.76
C LYS A 463 9.40 21.74 -71.19
N ASP A 464 10.67 21.30 -71.12
CA ASP A 464 11.81 22.05 -70.58
C ASP A 464 11.80 22.25 -69.05
N SER A 465 10.83 21.67 -68.34
CA SER A 465 10.85 21.62 -66.86
C SER A 465 11.87 20.61 -66.33
N GLN A 466 12.43 20.85 -65.15
CA GLN A 466 13.43 19.96 -64.55
C GLN A 466 12.83 19.07 -63.47
N VAL A 467 13.18 17.78 -63.49
CA VAL A 467 12.78 16.78 -62.50
C VAL A 467 14.00 16.14 -61.89
N ASP A 468 14.06 16.10 -60.56
CA ASP A 468 15.11 15.39 -59.84
C ASP A 468 14.83 13.89 -59.84
N ILE A 469 15.63 13.15 -60.62
CA ILE A 469 15.47 11.71 -60.81
C ILE A 469 15.81 10.89 -59.55
N LYS A 470 16.42 11.50 -58.53
CA LYS A 470 16.69 10.84 -57.24
C LYS A 470 15.43 10.25 -56.60
N ARG A 471 14.26 10.82 -56.90
CA ARG A 471 12.95 10.41 -56.38
C ARG A 471 12.43 9.11 -56.99
N TYR A 472 13.05 8.64 -58.07
CA TYR A 472 12.60 7.48 -58.85
C TYR A 472 13.59 6.31 -58.79
N ILE A 473 14.66 6.43 -57.98
CA ILE A 473 15.65 5.36 -57.80
C ILE A 473 14.96 4.16 -57.11
N PRO A 474 15.12 2.93 -57.65
CA PRO A 474 14.58 1.72 -57.03
C PRO A 474 15.11 1.47 -55.63
N GLU A 475 14.25 0.91 -54.77
CA GLU A 475 14.60 0.57 -53.39
C GLU A 475 15.82 -0.37 -53.32
N GLY A 476 16.72 -0.12 -52.37
CA GLY A 476 17.98 -0.87 -52.24
C GLY A 476 19.12 -0.34 -53.12
N PHE A 477 18.94 0.77 -53.83
CA PHE A 477 19.98 1.41 -54.65
C PHE A 477 20.11 2.92 -54.39
N GLU A 478 21.29 3.47 -54.69
CA GLU A 478 21.61 4.90 -54.74
C GLU A 478 22.30 5.23 -56.06
N ILE A 479 22.36 6.50 -56.48
CA ILE A 479 23.12 6.87 -57.69
C ILE A 479 24.60 6.58 -57.46
N SER A 480 25.23 5.93 -58.44
CA SER A 480 26.66 5.62 -58.37
C SER A 480 27.46 6.91 -58.22
N LYS A 481 28.47 6.90 -57.36
CA LYS A 481 29.39 8.05 -57.19
C LYS A 481 30.18 8.37 -58.46
N ASP A 482 30.26 7.40 -59.38
CA ASP A 482 30.91 7.54 -60.68
C ASP A 482 29.95 8.03 -61.79
N GLU A 483 28.66 8.25 -61.48
CA GLU A 483 27.70 8.78 -62.44
C GLU A 483 27.92 10.29 -62.64
N THR A 484 28.20 10.68 -63.88
CA THR A 484 28.52 12.07 -64.25
C THR A 484 27.32 12.87 -64.73
N LYS A 485 26.18 12.21 -64.98
CA LYS A 485 24.94 12.90 -65.38
C LYS A 485 24.30 13.62 -64.20
N PRO A 486 23.81 14.86 -64.37
CA PRO A 486 23.10 15.58 -63.33
C PRO A 486 21.80 14.87 -62.97
N THR A 487 21.46 14.86 -61.68
CA THR A 487 20.23 14.20 -61.20
C THR A 487 18.98 15.05 -61.47
N LEU A 488 19.15 16.36 -61.68
CA LEU A 488 18.13 17.23 -62.25
C LEU A 488 18.12 17.06 -63.77
N VAL A 489 17.11 16.35 -64.26
CA VAL A 489 16.90 16.05 -65.67
C VAL A 489 15.85 17.00 -66.24
N THR A 490 16.18 17.64 -67.36
CA THR A 490 15.21 18.41 -68.14
C THR A 490 14.28 17.46 -68.88
N LEU A 491 12.97 17.65 -68.74
CA LEU A 491 11.97 16.82 -69.40
C LEU A 491 11.88 17.14 -70.89
N ALA A 492 12.16 16.13 -71.70
CA ALA A 492 12.01 16.09 -73.15
C ALA A 492 11.56 14.68 -73.59
N ASN A 493 11.15 14.52 -74.84
CA ASN A 493 10.76 13.20 -75.39
C ASN A 493 11.99 12.33 -75.69
N GLU A 494 12.77 12.02 -74.66
CA GLU A 494 14.05 11.32 -74.73
C GLU A 494 14.20 10.26 -73.65
N GLU A 495 15.21 9.41 -73.81
CA GLU A 495 15.53 8.32 -72.88
C GLU A 495 16.89 8.55 -72.21
N ILE A 496 16.93 8.50 -70.87
CA ILE A 496 18.12 8.79 -70.08
C ILE A 496 18.40 7.63 -69.13
N THR A 497 19.63 7.14 -69.11
CA THR A 497 20.06 6.01 -68.27
C THR A 497 21.01 6.47 -67.16
N PHE A 498 20.74 6.05 -65.93
CA PHE A 498 21.56 6.29 -64.73
C PHE A 498 22.15 4.99 -64.18
N ASN A 499 23.43 5.02 -63.84
CA ASN A 499 24.12 3.95 -63.14
C ASN A 499 23.96 4.13 -61.63
N LEU A 500 23.58 3.04 -60.98
CA LEU A 500 23.34 2.96 -59.55
C LEU A 500 24.45 2.18 -58.86
N SER A 501 24.52 2.34 -57.54
CA SER A 501 25.25 1.55 -56.58
C SER A 501 24.26 0.99 -55.55
N LYS A 502 24.62 -0.08 -54.85
CA LYS A 502 23.74 -0.66 -53.82
C LYS A 502 23.65 0.28 -52.61
N LEU A 503 22.45 0.45 -52.09
CA LEU A 503 22.16 1.31 -50.96
C LEU A 503 22.89 0.79 -49.72
N SER A 504 23.63 1.69 -49.07
CA SER A 504 24.28 1.38 -47.80
C SER A 504 23.27 1.52 -46.67
N VAL A 505 23.12 0.49 -45.87
CA VAL A 505 22.31 0.44 -44.65
C VAL A 505 23.19 0.44 -43.42
N VAL A 506 22.69 1.03 -42.34
CA VAL A 506 23.35 1.00 -41.05
C VAL A 506 23.00 -0.32 -40.36
N THR A 507 23.97 -1.20 -40.24
CA THR A 507 23.85 -2.47 -39.50
C THR A 507 24.40 -2.27 -38.10
N THR A 508 23.64 -2.71 -37.09
CA THR A 508 24.03 -2.53 -35.69
C THR A 508 24.57 -3.83 -35.09
N PHE A 509 25.51 -3.70 -34.17
CA PHE A 509 26.23 -4.81 -33.55
C PHE A 509 26.15 -4.69 -32.04
N LYS A 510 25.51 -5.68 -31.42
CA LYS A 510 25.42 -5.85 -29.97
C LYS A 510 26.47 -6.87 -29.55
N PHE A 511 27.46 -6.45 -28.78
CA PHE A 511 28.49 -7.36 -28.28
C PHE A 511 28.05 -7.98 -26.96
N VAL A 512 28.17 -9.29 -26.82
CA VAL A 512 27.76 -10.04 -25.63
C VAL A 512 28.93 -10.86 -25.12
N ASP A 513 29.19 -10.79 -23.82
CA ASP A 513 30.22 -11.60 -23.17
C ASP A 513 29.79 -13.08 -23.23
N ASN A 514 30.68 -13.93 -23.74
CA ASN A 514 30.42 -15.35 -23.87
C ASN A 514 30.23 -16.07 -22.52
N ALA A 515 30.87 -15.59 -21.44
CA ALA A 515 30.80 -16.21 -20.13
C ALA A 515 29.54 -15.80 -19.35
N THR A 516 29.16 -14.53 -19.41
CA THR A 516 28.05 -13.98 -18.60
C THR A 516 26.76 -13.80 -19.39
N ASN A 517 26.81 -13.90 -20.72
CA ASN A 517 25.69 -13.65 -21.63
C ASN A 517 25.10 -12.23 -21.51
N GLN A 518 25.85 -11.29 -20.92
CA GLN A 518 25.47 -9.89 -20.77
C GLN A 518 26.06 -9.04 -21.90
N GLN A 519 25.34 -7.98 -22.27
CA GLN A 519 25.83 -7.03 -23.26
C GLN A 519 27.05 -6.28 -22.72
N VAL A 520 28.11 -6.21 -23.53
CA VAL A 520 29.34 -5.51 -23.23
C VAL A 520 29.44 -4.28 -24.12
N GLY A 521 29.53 -3.11 -23.51
CA GLY A 521 29.62 -1.83 -24.22
C GLY A 521 28.32 -1.39 -24.93
N LYS A 522 28.39 -0.24 -25.60
CA LYS A 522 27.28 0.31 -26.39
C LYS A 522 27.18 -0.43 -27.72
N ILE A 523 25.96 -0.59 -28.23
CA ILE A 523 25.70 -1.08 -29.59
C ILE A 523 26.49 -0.22 -30.58
N ARG A 524 27.24 -0.88 -31.48
CA ARG A 524 28.03 -0.21 -32.51
C ARG A 524 27.33 -0.28 -33.85
N GLN A 525 27.70 0.61 -34.75
CA GLN A 525 27.07 0.73 -36.06
C GLN A 525 28.14 0.67 -37.14
N LEU A 526 27.81 0.01 -38.25
CA LEU A 526 28.64 0.02 -39.46
C LEU A 526 27.75 0.16 -40.69
N LEU A 527 28.21 0.91 -41.68
CA LEU A 527 27.60 0.89 -43.01
C LEU A 527 27.91 -0.45 -43.69
N THR A 528 26.86 -1.19 -44.04
CA THR A 528 26.92 -2.39 -44.89
C THR A 528 26.01 -2.16 -46.10
N THR A 529 26.10 -2.98 -47.15
CA THR A 529 25.10 -2.95 -48.22
C THR A 529 23.92 -3.86 -47.87
N VAL A 530 22.74 -3.61 -48.46
CA VAL A 530 21.54 -4.46 -48.27
C VAL A 530 21.76 -5.95 -48.57
N ASP A 531 22.80 -6.29 -49.33
CA ASP A 531 23.15 -7.66 -49.72
C ASP A 531 24.30 -8.26 -48.92
N ASP A 532 24.87 -7.53 -47.96
CA ASP A 532 25.95 -8.03 -47.11
C ASP A 532 25.38 -9.06 -46.12
N SER A 533 25.58 -10.35 -46.43
CA SER A 533 25.24 -11.47 -45.53
C SER A 533 26.39 -11.90 -44.63
N ARG A 534 27.61 -11.38 -44.90
CA ARG A 534 28.81 -11.65 -44.10
C ARG A 534 29.70 -10.42 -44.03
N ILE A 535 30.43 -10.29 -42.92
CA ILE A 535 31.40 -9.23 -42.68
C ILE A 535 32.75 -9.80 -42.23
N SER A 536 33.85 -9.16 -42.63
CA SER A 536 35.18 -9.59 -42.22
C SER A 536 35.39 -9.37 -40.72
N THR A 537 36.14 -10.28 -40.08
CA THR A 537 36.50 -10.17 -38.66
C THR A 537 37.30 -8.91 -38.37
N GLU A 538 38.09 -8.40 -39.33
CA GLU A 538 38.85 -7.16 -39.20
C GLU A 538 37.93 -5.93 -39.01
N LYS A 539 36.85 -5.84 -39.79
CA LYS A 539 35.87 -4.75 -39.65
C LYS A 539 35.14 -4.81 -38.31
N ILE A 540 34.86 -6.02 -37.81
CA ILE A 540 34.19 -6.23 -36.52
C ILE A 540 35.14 -5.99 -35.35
N ASN A 541 36.41 -6.39 -35.44
CA ASN A 541 37.40 -6.20 -34.38
C ASN A 541 37.56 -4.71 -34.00
N ASN A 542 37.49 -3.80 -34.96
CA ASN A 542 37.56 -2.36 -34.72
C ASN A 542 36.33 -1.80 -33.97
N LEU A 543 35.26 -2.59 -33.84
CA LEU A 543 34.04 -2.21 -33.14
C LEU A 543 33.94 -2.84 -31.73
N ILE A 544 34.76 -3.84 -31.43
CA ILE A 544 34.74 -4.53 -30.14
C ILE A 544 35.14 -3.55 -29.02
N PRO A 545 34.40 -3.48 -27.91
CA PRO A 545 34.77 -2.66 -26.75
C PRO A 545 36.15 -3.00 -26.19
N ALA A 546 36.88 -1.98 -25.73
CA ALA A 546 38.22 -2.15 -25.15
C ALA A 546 38.20 -3.15 -23.98
N GLY A 547 39.24 -3.99 -23.92
CA GLY A 547 39.34 -5.05 -22.91
C GLY A 547 38.61 -6.35 -23.27
N TYR A 548 38.13 -6.50 -24.51
CA TYR A 548 37.52 -7.74 -25.02
C TYR A 548 38.00 -8.08 -26.44
N GLU A 549 37.97 -9.36 -26.79
CA GLU A 549 38.35 -9.90 -28.10
C GLU A 549 37.29 -10.87 -28.64
N LEU A 550 37.28 -11.05 -29.97
CA LEU A 550 36.35 -11.96 -30.64
C LEU A 550 36.67 -13.42 -30.29
N LEU A 551 35.65 -14.21 -29.96
CA LEU A 551 35.80 -15.62 -29.57
C LEU A 551 36.41 -16.51 -30.68
N ASN A 552 36.06 -16.25 -31.94
CA ASN A 552 36.53 -17.03 -33.11
C ASN A 552 37.32 -16.15 -34.08
N LYS A 553 38.64 -16.07 -33.89
CA LYS A 553 39.56 -15.33 -34.76
C LYS A 553 39.81 -16.14 -36.06
N GLY A 554 39.17 -15.77 -37.17
CA GLY A 554 39.58 -16.26 -38.50
C GLY A 554 38.50 -16.55 -39.55
N GLN A 555 37.20 -16.44 -39.24
CA GLN A 555 36.12 -16.65 -40.22
C GLN A 555 35.20 -15.44 -40.33
N ALA A 556 34.83 -15.05 -41.55
CA ALA A 556 33.87 -13.98 -41.79
C ALA A 556 32.57 -14.24 -41.00
N ILE A 557 32.03 -13.22 -40.35
CA ILE A 557 30.88 -13.32 -39.45
C ILE A 557 29.59 -13.15 -40.25
N ALA A 558 28.61 -14.04 -40.06
CA ALA A 558 27.30 -13.90 -40.71
C ALA A 558 26.51 -12.75 -40.08
N ILE A 559 25.86 -11.94 -40.91
CA ILE A 559 25.07 -10.78 -40.47
C ILE A 559 23.75 -10.67 -41.25
N ALA A 560 22.76 -10.06 -40.63
CA ALA A 560 21.57 -9.53 -41.25
C ALA A 560 21.76 -8.01 -41.45
N ALA A 561 22.03 -7.59 -42.69
CA ALA A 561 22.22 -6.18 -43.03
C ALA A 561 20.99 -5.33 -42.69
N GLY A 562 21.20 -4.14 -42.11
CA GLY A 562 20.16 -3.22 -41.68
C GLY A 562 19.45 -3.62 -40.38
N GLN A 563 19.89 -4.69 -39.71
CA GLN A 563 19.35 -5.16 -38.43
C GLN A 563 20.40 -5.18 -37.33
N GLU A 564 19.95 -5.44 -36.10
CA GLU A 564 20.82 -5.69 -34.96
C GLU A 564 21.35 -7.11 -34.97
N ASN A 565 22.67 -7.24 -34.89
CA ASN A 565 23.40 -8.50 -34.92
C ASN A 565 24.13 -8.71 -33.60
N GLU A 566 23.90 -9.85 -32.96
CA GLU A 566 24.56 -10.20 -31.71
C GLU A 566 25.92 -10.89 -31.98
N ILE A 567 27.00 -10.35 -31.41
CA ILE A 567 28.37 -10.85 -31.59
C ILE A 567 28.94 -11.27 -30.24
N ARG A 568 29.40 -12.52 -30.13
CA ARG A 568 30.02 -13.04 -28.90
C ARG A 568 31.50 -12.68 -28.78
N ILE A 569 31.89 -12.16 -27.62
CA ILE A 569 33.25 -11.71 -27.28
C ILE A 569 33.70 -12.26 -25.92
N GLN A 570 35.00 -12.22 -25.64
CA GLN A 570 35.61 -12.65 -24.37
C GLN A 570 36.62 -11.60 -23.87
N LYS A 571 36.86 -11.51 -22.57
CA LYS A 571 37.71 -10.46 -21.98
C LYS A 571 39.20 -10.66 -22.31
N ILE A 572 39.89 -9.59 -22.70
CA ILE A 572 41.35 -9.51 -22.86
C ILE A 572 41.94 -9.37 -21.45
N LEU A 573 42.79 -10.32 -21.04
CA LEU A 573 43.55 -10.22 -19.81
C LEU A 573 44.70 -9.22 -20.03
N ILE A 574 44.69 -8.09 -19.31
CA ILE A 574 45.76 -7.09 -19.31
C ILE A 574 46.54 -7.23 -18.01
N THR A 575 47.86 -7.38 -18.11
CA THR A 575 48.78 -7.32 -16.96
C THR A 575 49.31 -5.89 -16.81
N PHE A 576 49.11 -5.29 -15.64
CA PHE A 576 49.67 -4.00 -15.25
C PHE A 576 51.00 -4.23 -14.52
N THR A 577 52.09 -3.69 -15.07
CA THR A 577 53.39 -3.68 -14.40
C THR A 577 53.57 -2.35 -13.66
N THR A 578 53.48 -2.37 -12.33
CA THR A 578 53.76 -1.23 -11.46
C THR A 578 55.23 -1.26 -11.04
N THR A 579 55.92 -0.12 -11.11
CA THR A 579 57.32 -0.04 -10.64
C THR A 579 57.39 0.88 -9.42
N VAL A 580 58.15 0.50 -8.39
CA VAL A 580 58.37 1.28 -7.17
C VAL A 580 59.85 1.57 -7.00
N GLU A 581 60.18 2.83 -6.78
CA GLU A 581 61.53 3.33 -6.53
C GLU A 581 61.57 4.11 -5.22
N PHE A 582 62.39 3.66 -4.27
CA PHE A 582 62.60 4.39 -3.03
C PHE A 582 63.70 5.43 -3.19
N TYR A 583 63.56 6.59 -2.56
CA TYR A 583 64.59 7.61 -2.55
C TYR A 583 64.69 8.32 -1.20
N ASP A 584 65.88 8.76 -0.86
CA ASP A 584 66.15 9.47 0.39
C ASP A 584 65.55 10.87 0.32
N SER A 585 64.66 11.20 1.23
CA SER A 585 63.90 12.45 1.22
C SER A 585 64.75 13.70 1.44
N GLN A 586 65.94 13.56 2.03
CA GLN A 586 66.85 14.68 2.31
C GLN A 586 67.85 14.90 1.17
N THR A 587 68.33 13.81 0.56
CA THR A 587 69.39 13.86 -0.47
C THR A 587 68.86 13.64 -1.89
N ASN A 588 67.60 13.21 -2.03
CA ASN A 588 66.94 12.81 -3.28
C ASN A 588 67.67 11.70 -4.07
N GLN A 589 68.54 10.94 -3.39
CA GLN A 589 69.26 9.80 -3.97
C GLN A 589 68.41 8.54 -3.88
N THR A 590 68.36 7.73 -4.94
CA THR A 590 67.62 6.45 -4.94
C THR A 590 68.22 5.49 -3.91
N ILE A 591 67.36 4.89 -3.08
CA ILE A 591 67.73 3.92 -2.06
C ILE A 591 67.36 2.52 -2.57
N GLY A 592 68.36 1.65 -2.73
CA GLY A 592 68.15 0.29 -3.20
C GLY A 592 67.79 0.20 -4.68
N GLN A 593 67.28 -0.97 -5.09
CA GLN A 593 66.85 -1.23 -6.47
C GLN A 593 65.38 -0.86 -6.69
N ARG A 594 64.99 -0.69 -7.95
CA ARG A 594 63.58 -0.58 -8.33
C ARG A 594 62.91 -1.94 -8.26
N TYR A 595 61.68 -1.97 -7.79
CA TYR A 595 60.87 -3.20 -7.69
C TYR A 595 59.71 -3.12 -8.67
N SER A 596 59.46 -4.21 -9.41
CA SER A 596 58.34 -4.30 -10.34
C SER A 596 57.35 -5.36 -9.87
N PHE A 597 56.07 -5.02 -9.96
CA PHE A 597 54.94 -5.86 -9.55
C PHE A 597 54.00 -5.98 -10.74
N GLU A 598 53.59 -7.19 -11.07
CA GLU A 598 52.63 -7.45 -12.14
C GLU A 598 51.28 -7.87 -11.54
N THR A 599 50.21 -7.18 -11.92
CA THR A 599 48.85 -7.45 -11.47
C THR A 599 47.92 -7.54 -12.67
N GLN A 600 46.82 -8.27 -12.58
CA GLN A 600 45.81 -8.31 -13.66
C GLN A 600 44.60 -7.42 -13.37
N ASP A 601 44.62 -6.75 -12.21
CA ASP A 601 43.56 -5.90 -11.70
C ASP A 601 44.18 -4.64 -11.09
N GLU A 602 43.76 -3.48 -11.59
CA GLU A 602 44.23 -2.15 -11.16
C GLU A 602 43.85 -1.82 -9.70
N ARG A 603 42.93 -2.59 -9.11
CA ARG A 603 42.49 -2.45 -7.70
C ARG A 603 43.19 -3.43 -6.76
N GLN A 604 43.97 -4.37 -7.30
CA GLN A 604 44.71 -5.33 -6.49
C GLN A 604 45.86 -4.61 -5.77
N SER A 605 45.84 -4.63 -4.43
CA SER A 605 46.92 -4.06 -3.62
C SER A 605 48.25 -4.78 -3.90
N ILE A 606 49.34 -4.03 -4.05
CA ILE A 606 50.69 -4.56 -4.18
C ILE A 606 51.46 -4.36 -2.89
N ASP A 607 52.17 -5.39 -2.44
CA ASP A 607 52.98 -5.35 -1.22
C ASP A 607 54.35 -4.68 -1.49
N TRP A 608 54.32 -3.35 -1.65
CA TRP A 608 55.52 -2.55 -1.83
C TRP A 608 56.17 -2.17 -0.49
N GLU A 609 55.39 -2.08 0.59
CA GLU A 609 55.88 -1.72 1.93
C GLU A 609 56.87 -2.74 2.47
N SER A 610 56.71 -4.05 2.15
CA SER A 610 57.68 -5.08 2.52
C SER A 610 59.06 -4.93 1.85
N LYS A 611 59.20 -4.00 0.88
CA LYS A 611 60.47 -3.72 0.17
C LYS A 611 61.22 -2.51 0.72
N ILE A 612 60.67 -1.84 1.73
CA ILE A 612 61.36 -0.74 2.42
C ILE A 612 62.63 -1.30 3.09
N PRO A 613 63.83 -0.75 2.81
CA PRO A 613 65.06 -1.20 3.44
C PRO A 613 65.06 -0.99 4.96
N GLN A 614 65.64 -1.94 5.70
CA GLN A 614 65.57 -2.03 7.16
C GLN A 614 66.04 -0.77 7.93
N ASP A 615 66.94 0.04 7.35
CA ASP A 615 67.48 1.26 7.96
C ASP A 615 66.70 2.53 7.62
N TYR A 616 65.56 2.39 6.93
CA TYR A 616 64.75 3.49 6.42
C TYR A 616 63.28 3.30 6.79
N HIS A 617 62.57 4.41 6.99
CA HIS A 617 61.12 4.44 7.19
C HIS A 617 60.48 5.40 6.20
N ILE A 618 59.17 5.25 5.99
CA ILE A 618 58.44 6.12 5.09
C ILE A 618 58.17 7.48 5.72
N VAL A 619 58.38 8.54 4.95
CA VAL A 619 58.19 9.92 5.44
C VAL A 619 56.70 10.27 5.61
N ASN A 620 55.82 9.64 4.83
CA ASN A 620 54.38 9.82 4.89
C ASN A 620 53.70 8.45 5.03
N VAL A 621 53.12 8.19 6.20
CA VAL A 621 52.41 6.94 6.51
C VAL A 621 51.17 6.69 5.64
N ASN A 622 50.65 7.73 4.97
CA ASN A 622 49.50 7.63 4.05
C ASN A 622 49.95 7.66 2.57
N GLN A 623 51.14 7.18 2.25
CA GLN A 623 51.66 7.21 0.88
C GLN A 623 50.78 6.37 -0.06
N LYS A 624 50.20 7.04 -1.06
CA LYS A 624 49.44 6.38 -2.12
C LYS A 624 50.35 6.00 -3.29
N ILE A 625 50.08 4.85 -3.90
CA ILE A 625 50.72 4.35 -5.12
C ILE A 625 49.68 4.21 -6.24
N THR A 626 50.09 4.45 -7.47
CA THR A 626 49.27 4.33 -8.68
C THR A 626 49.67 3.07 -9.45
N ILE A 627 48.76 2.09 -9.53
CA ILE A 627 48.99 0.82 -10.23
C ILE A 627 49.22 1.03 -11.74
N GLY A 628 50.12 0.24 -12.33
CA GLY A 628 50.50 0.31 -13.74
C GLY A 628 51.48 1.43 -14.10
N THR A 629 52.03 2.14 -13.11
CA THR A 629 52.93 3.29 -13.33
C THR A 629 54.22 3.20 -12.49
N HIS A 630 55.17 4.12 -12.71
CA HIS A 630 56.38 4.27 -11.90
C HIS A 630 56.11 5.18 -10.70
N ASN A 631 56.22 4.63 -9.50
CA ASN A 631 55.97 5.29 -8.22
C ASN A 631 57.29 5.58 -7.52
N ARG A 632 57.55 6.84 -7.17
CA ARG A 632 58.73 7.23 -6.38
C ARG A 632 58.32 7.51 -4.95
N ILE A 633 58.91 6.81 -4.00
CA ILE A 633 58.51 6.83 -2.59
C ILE A 633 59.63 7.44 -1.74
N PRO A 634 59.39 8.55 -1.03
CA PRO A 634 60.37 9.17 -0.16
C PRO A 634 60.52 8.37 1.14
N LEU A 635 61.75 7.99 1.46
CA LEU A 635 62.13 7.39 2.73
C LEU A 635 63.06 8.33 3.51
N ALA A 636 63.02 8.27 4.83
CA ALA A 636 63.99 8.90 5.72
C ALA A 636 64.80 7.82 6.44
N LYS A 637 66.08 8.11 6.70
CA LYS A 637 66.98 7.19 7.40
C LYS A 637 66.64 7.20 8.89
N ASN A 638 66.49 6.02 9.50
CA ASN A 638 66.06 5.87 10.89
C ASN A 638 67.01 6.60 11.86
N LYS A 639 66.54 7.67 12.51
CA LYS A 639 67.25 8.36 13.59
C LYS A 639 66.52 8.08 14.90
N ARG A 640 67.12 7.21 15.73
CA ARG A 640 66.70 6.80 17.09
C ARG A 640 65.21 6.45 17.29
N VAL A 641 64.97 5.20 17.69
CA VAL A 641 63.65 4.70 18.08
C VAL A 641 63.35 5.08 19.53
N PHE A 642 62.20 5.70 19.75
CA PHE A 642 61.60 5.94 21.05
C PHE A 642 60.43 4.98 21.26
N THR A 643 60.39 4.34 22.41
CA THR A 643 59.23 3.55 22.84
C THR A 643 58.24 4.46 23.56
N TYR A 644 56.95 4.18 23.45
CA TYR A 644 55.91 4.90 24.18
C TYR A 644 54.88 3.93 24.75
N SER A 645 54.30 4.33 25.87
CA SER A 645 53.09 3.73 26.44
C SER A 645 52.13 4.87 26.71
N ILE A 646 51.00 4.93 26.01
CA ILE A 646 49.99 5.96 26.24
C ILE A 646 48.73 5.30 26.78
N ARG A 647 48.15 5.89 27.81
CA ARG A 647 46.92 5.39 28.42
C ARG A 647 45.92 6.52 28.54
N PHE A 648 44.81 6.38 27.85
CA PHE A 648 43.68 7.29 27.98
C PHE A 648 42.77 6.80 29.11
N LEU A 649 42.60 7.65 30.12
CA LEU A 649 41.82 7.36 31.31
C LEU A 649 40.60 8.29 31.38
N GLU A 650 39.43 7.73 31.67
CA GLU A 650 38.24 8.50 32.05
C GLU A 650 38.11 8.41 33.58
N GLY A 651 38.66 9.41 34.27
CA GLY A 651 38.83 9.37 35.72
C GLY A 651 39.88 8.32 36.13
N SER A 652 39.44 7.25 36.80
CA SER A 652 40.29 6.10 37.15
C SER A 652 40.14 4.90 36.20
N LYS A 653 39.23 4.98 35.22
CA LYS A 653 38.92 3.90 34.29
C LYS A 653 39.78 4.00 33.03
N LEU A 654 40.49 2.93 32.69
CA LEU A 654 41.20 2.82 31.41
C LEU A 654 40.22 2.72 30.25
N VAL A 655 40.29 3.70 29.33
CA VAL A 655 39.49 3.77 28.11
C VAL A 655 40.22 3.10 26.97
N PHE A 656 41.50 3.41 26.82
CA PHE A 656 42.34 2.89 25.75
C PHE A 656 43.80 2.97 26.18
N ALA A 657 44.58 1.94 25.91
CA ALA A 657 46.03 1.97 26.07
C ALA A 657 46.67 1.52 24.78
N LYS A 658 47.79 2.14 24.43
CA LYS A 658 48.60 1.73 23.29
C LYS A 658 50.06 1.91 23.61
N ASP A 659 50.80 0.83 23.37
CA ASP A 659 52.25 0.84 23.38
C ASP A 659 52.74 0.82 21.93
N GLY A 660 53.90 1.42 21.70
CA GLY A 660 54.49 1.41 20.37
C GLY A 660 55.86 2.04 20.33
N GLU A 661 56.35 2.20 19.12
CA GLU A 661 57.65 2.79 18.83
C GLU A 661 57.47 3.88 17.78
N TYR A 662 58.27 4.94 17.87
CA TYR A 662 58.34 6.00 16.85
C TYR A 662 59.77 6.49 16.70
N PHE A 663 60.12 7.09 15.56
CA PHE A 663 61.47 7.61 15.33
C PHE A 663 61.54 9.09 15.71
N GLU A 664 62.72 9.56 16.11
CA GLU A 664 62.96 10.94 16.58
C GLU A 664 62.44 12.02 15.61
N ASP A 665 62.50 11.75 14.31
CA ASP A 665 62.06 12.62 13.23
C ASP A 665 60.59 12.41 12.80
N SER A 666 59.88 11.48 13.42
CA SER A 666 58.47 11.15 13.15
C SER A 666 57.65 11.04 14.44
N THR A 667 57.77 12.04 15.33
CA THR A 667 57.01 12.08 16.59
C THR A 667 55.49 12.07 16.30
N PRO A 668 54.75 11.04 16.75
CA PRO A 668 53.32 10.92 16.49
C PRO A 668 52.53 12.00 17.23
N SER A 669 51.42 12.45 16.64
CA SER A 669 50.49 13.34 17.35
C SER A 669 49.57 12.53 18.26
N ILE A 670 49.42 12.93 19.53
CA ILE A 670 48.52 12.22 20.45
C ILE A 670 47.06 12.25 19.95
N SER A 671 46.69 13.24 19.13
CA SER A 671 45.34 13.36 18.54
C SER A 671 44.97 12.17 17.64
N GLU A 672 45.95 11.47 17.08
CA GLU A 672 45.76 10.30 16.22
C GLU A 672 45.42 9.04 17.02
N PHE A 673 45.64 9.05 18.34
CA PHE A 673 45.42 7.89 19.22
C PHE A 673 44.22 8.06 20.15
N ILE A 674 43.53 9.21 20.09
CA ILE A 674 42.33 9.43 20.90
C ILE A 674 41.22 8.51 20.36
N PRO A 675 40.64 7.63 21.20
CA PRO A 675 39.56 6.75 20.78
C PRO A 675 38.32 7.52 20.33
N SER A 676 37.65 7.05 19.27
CA SER A 676 36.40 7.63 18.79
C SER A 676 35.36 7.73 19.91
N GLY A 677 34.71 8.88 20.03
CA GLY A 677 33.78 9.16 21.12
C GLY A 677 34.43 9.69 22.40
N TYR A 678 35.72 10.05 22.37
CA TYR A 678 36.44 10.70 23.47
C TYR A 678 37.23 11.92 23.00
N LYS A 679 37.45 12.89 23.88
CA LYS A 679 38.39 14.02 23.68
C LYS A 679 39.30 14.16 24.89
N LEU A 680 40.49 14.73 24.69
CA LEU A 680 41.38 15.07 25.79
C LEU A 680 40.69 16.04 26.76
N ALA A 681 40.77 15.73 28.05
CA ALA A 681 40.28 16.59 29.12
C ALA A 681 41.10 17.89 29.19
N ASP A 682 42.41 17.81 28.91
CA ASP A 682 43.33 18.94 28.78
C ASP A 682 43.93 18.97 27.36
N VAL A 683 43.50 19.97 26.59
CA VAL A 683 43.88 20.14 25.17
C VAL A 683 45.34 20.59 25.03
N SER A 684 45.97 21.13 26.08
CA SER A 684 47.38 21.55 26.04
C SER A 684 48.37 20.38 25.93
N LEU A 685 47.92 19.17 26.28
CA LEU A 685 48.71 17.94 26.16
C LEU A 685 48.72 17.36 24.73
N THR A 686 48.05 18.00 23.76
CA THR A 686 47.99 17.54 22.36
C THR A 686 49.34 17.48 21.65
N THR A 687 50.32 18.24 22.11
CA THR A 687 51.69 18.25 21.57
C THR A 687 52.69 17.51 22.46
N SER A 688 52.23 16.90 23.55
CA SER A 688 53.04 16.15 24.49
C SER A 688 52.87 14.65 24.20
N PHE A 689 53.96 13.98 23.80
CA PHE A 689 54.02 12.53 23.53
C PHE A 689 55.20 11.91 24.29
N PRO A 690 55.04 10.79 25.03
CA PRO A 690 56.10 10.30 25.89
C PRO A 690 57.24 9.67 25.10
N GLN A 691 58.46 10.09 25.41
CA GLN A 691 59.70 9.49 24.92
C GLN A 691 60.22 8.47 25.93
N ASN A 692 60.29 7.19 25.54
CA ASN A 692 60.75 6.07 26.38
C ASN A 692 60.07 6.00 27.75
N GLY A 693 58.74 6.12 27.77
CA GLY A 693 57.98 6.17 29.01
C GLY A 693 56.48 6.01 28.82
N SER A 694 55.77 5.96 29.94
CA SER A 694 54.32 5.90 29.96
C SER A 694 53.72 7.25 30.32
N GLN A 695 52.70 7.69 29.58
CA GLN A 695 51.94 8.89 29.91
C GLN A 695 50.44 8.62 29.90
N ASP A 696 49.81 9.08 30.97
CA ASP A 696 48.37 8.96 31.16
C ASP A 696 47.70 10.25 30.71
N TYR A 697 46.75 10.12 29.80
CA TYR A 697 45.98 11.20 29.24
C TYR A 697 44.55 11.10 29.76
N GLN A 698 44.12 12.09 30.52
CA GLN A 698 42.73 12.16 30.93
C GLN A 698 41.88 12.48 29.72
N VAL A 699 40.89 11.64 29.46
CA VAL A 699 39.90 11.79 28.40
C VAL A 699 38.52 11.85 29.00
N VAL A 700 37.67 12.61 28.34
CA VAL A 700 36.25 12.65 28.63
C VAL A 700 35.52 12.11 27.42
N LYS A 701 34.48 11.29 27.62
CA LYS A 701 33.57 10.95 26.52
C LYS A 701 33.12 12.24 25.83
N ILE A 702 33.14 12.23 24.51
CA ILE A 702 32.35 13.12 23.68
C ILE A 702 30.91 12.70 23.94
N VAL A 703 30.37 13.20 25.04
CA VAL A 703 28.95 13.16 25.29
C VAL A 703 28.35 14.04 24.20
N ASP A 704 27.48 13.49 23.35
CA ASP A 704 26.46 14.33 22.72
C ASP A 704 25.90 15.18 23.84
N LYS A 705 26.06 16.50 23.70
CA LYS A 705 25.65 17.44 24.73
C LYS A 705 24.31 16.98 25.30
N PRO A 706 24.22 16.69 26.61
CA PRO A 706 22.98 17.01 27.29
C PRO A 706 22.69 18.46 26.90
N LYS A 707 21.42 18.81 26.61
CA LYS A 707 21.02 20.22 26.60
C LYS A 707 21.81 20.93 27.71
N PRO A 708 22.48 22.06 27.40
CA PRO A 708 23.40 22.69 28.33
C PRO A 708 22.74 22.76 29.70
N VAL A 709 23.51 22.52 30.76
CA VAL A 709 23.14 23.09 32.05
C VAL A 709 22.95 24.56 31.75
N VAL A 710 21.69 24.95 31.78
CA VAL A 710 21.28 26.32 31.95
C VAL A 710 21.88 26.68 33.31
N ASN A 711 23.12 27.17 33.32
CA ASN A 711 23.34 28.37 34.09
C ASN A 711 22.23 29.29 33.63
N GLU A 712 21.47 29.85 34.57
CA GLU A 712 20.58 30.95 34.27
C GLU A 712 21.25 31.77 33.18
N PRO A 713 20.62 31.92 32.00
CA PRO A 713 21.14 32.88 31.07
C PRO A 713 21.21 34.15 31.91
N ASP A 714 22.34 34.86 31.87
CA ASP A 714 22.21 36.31 31.94
C ASP A 714 21.05 36.61 31.00
N PRO A 715 19.92 37.11 31.54
CA PRO A 715 18.62 36.96 30.93
C PRO A 715 18.77 37.30 29.46
N VAL A 716 18.69 36.26 28.59
CA VAL A 716 18.48 36.55 27.18
C VAL A 716 17.18 37.27 27.24
N ASP A 717 17.27 38.50 26.81
CA ASP A 717 16.21 39.42 26.91
C ASP A 717 14.96 38.76 26.29
N ASN A 718 14.03 38.31 27.14
CA ASN A 718 12.77 37.70 26.71
C ASN A 718 11.93 38.71 25.90
N ARG A 719 12.45 39.93 25.69
CA ARG A 719 11.99 40.94 24.76
C ARG A 719 12.19 40.56 23.26
N ASP A 720 13.01 39.56 22.89
CA ASP A 720 13.31 39.26 21.46
C ASP A 720 12.72 37.94 20.87
N LEU A 721 12.21 36.99 21.68
CA LEU A 721 11.48 35.83 21.14
C LEU A 721 10.03 36.22 20.87
N PRO A 722 9.48 35.93 19.66
CA PRO A 722 8.09 36.26 19.37
C PRO A 722 7.19 35.58 20.39
N SER A 723 6.31 36.35 21.03
CA SER A 723 5.25 35.85 21.90
C SER A 723 4.41 34.78 21.18
N PRO A 724 3.77 33.86 21.91
CA PRO A 724 2.83 32.89 21.32
C PRO A 724 1.83 33.54 20.35
N SER A 725 1.29 34.71 20.71
CA SER A 725 0.40 35.51 19.87
C SER A 725 1.06 35.99 18.57
N GLU A 726 2.32 36.41 18.60
CA GLU A 726 3.08 36.79 17.39
C GLU A 726 3.32 35.58 16.47
N ILE A 727 3.63 34.41 17.04
CA ILE A 727 3.77 33.16 16.26
C ILE A 727 2.44 32.79 15.61
N ILE A 728 1.33 32.83 16.36
CA ILE A 728 -0.01 32.53 15.85
C ILE A 728 -0.38 33.49 14.72
N ASN A 729 -0.25 34.80 14.95
CA ASN A 729 -0.61 35.80 13.95
C ASN A 729 0.26 35.71 12.69
N ALA A 730 1.55 35.41 12.82
CA ALA A 730 2.47 35.35 11.69
C ALA A 730 2.44 34.01 10.94
N ARG A 731 2.17 32.88 11.61
CA ARG A 731 2.44 31.53 11.08
C ARG A 731 1.24 30.57 11.09
N GLN A 732 0.12 30.87 11.75
CA GLN A 732 -1.03 29.95 11.80
C GLN A 732 -1.64 29.67 10.41
N GLY A 733 -1.54 30.63 9.49
CA GLY A 733 -2.18 30.55 8.18
C GLY A 733 -3.64 30.99 8.22
N ALA A 734 -4.37 30.68 7.15
CA ALA A 734 -5.79 31.04 7.05
C ALA A 734 -6.65 30.26 8.05
N TYR A 735 -7.68 30.90 8.58
CA TYR A 735 -8.67 30.23 9.41
C TYR A 735 -9.38 29.13 8.62
N VAL A 736 -9.51 27.97 9.22
CA VAL A 736 -10.22 26.83 8.62
C VAL A 736 -11.71 27.11 8.63
N ASN A 737 -12.31 27.17 7.44
CA ASN A 737 -13.75 27.15 7.25
C ASN A 737 -14.13 25.89 6.48
N ILE A 738 -14.64 24.90 7.22
CA ILE A 738 -15.05 23.59 6.69
C ILE A 738 -16.09 23.68 5.56
N TYR A 739 -16.90 24.74 5.51
CA TYR A 739 -17.93 24.92 4.46
C TYR A 739 -17.38 25.46 3.13
N ASN A 740 -16.11 25.88 3.11
CA ASN A 740 -15.43 26.42 1.93
C ASN A 740 -14.20 25.57 1.55
N LEU A 741 -14.15 24.29 1.94
CA LEU A 741 -13.06 23.40 1.56
C LEU A 741 -13.17 23.04 0.08
N ASN A 742 -12.17 23.43 -0.70
CA ASN A 742 -12.01 22.93 -2.06
C ASN A 742 -11.30 21.57 -1.99
N ILE A 743 -12.07 20.48 -1.95
CA ILE A 743 -11.53 19.11 -2.01
C ILE A 743 -11.52 18.70 -3.48
N PRO A 744 -10.34 18.49 -4.10
CA PRO A 744 -10.27 18.05 -5.48
C PRO A 744 -10.97 16.70 -5.65
N SER A 745 -11.90 16.63 -6.60
CA SER A 745 -12.42 15.34 -7.07
C SER A 745 -11.39 14.69 -7.98
N LYS A 746 -11.33 13.36 -7.95
CA LYS A 746 -10.47 12.63 -8.89
C LYS A 746 -11.11 12.64 -10.28
N PRO A 747 -10.31 12.76 -11.35
CA PRO A 747 -10.83 12.67 -12.72
C PRO A 747 -11.63 11.39 -12.93
N SER A 748 -12.75 11.51 -13.64
CA SER A 748 -13.54 10.35 -14.05
C SER A 748 -12.69 9.45 -14.97
N SER A 749 -12.75 8.14 -14.73
CA SER A 749 -12.18 7.11 -15.61
C SER A 749 -13.22 6.54 -16.58
N ILE A 750 -14.45 7.10 -16.58
CA ILE A 750 -15.42 6.86 -17.65
C ILE A 750 -14.85 7.40 -18.97
N PRO A 751 -14.77 6.58 -20.04
CA PRO A 751 -14.22 7.00 -21.31
C PRO A 751 -15.04 8.15 -21.93
N SER A 752 -14.36 9.11 -22.54
CA SER A 752 -15.01 10.11 -23.38
C SER A 752 -15.47 9.45 -24.68
N VAL A 753 -16.78 9.42 -24.88
CA VAL A 753 -17.40 9.04 -26.15
C VAL A 753 -17.75 10.29 -26.95
N SER A 754 -17.83 10.17 -28.27
CA SER A 754 -18.17 11.28 -29.16
C SER A 754 -19.62 11.71 -28.90
N ASN A 755 -19.82 12.72 -28.05
CA ASN A 755 -21.13 13.21 -27.63
C ASN A 755 -21.80 14.11 -28.68
N SER A 756 -21.68 13.77 -29.97
CA SER A 756 -22.28 14.59 -31.03
C SER A 756 -23.70 14.11 -31.35
N PRO A 757 -24.70 15.02 -31.37
CA PRO A 757 -26.04 14.71 -31.88
C PRO A 757 -26.05 14.22 -33.34
N SER A 758 -24.95 14.41 -34.07
CA SER A 758 -24.82 14.06 -35.50
C SER A 758 -24.97 12.57 -35.80
N GLY A 759 -24.84 11.68 -34.81
CA GLY A 759 -25.10 10.24 -34.94
C GLY A 759 -26.57 9.82 -34.77
N ILE A 760 -27.45 10.73 -34.34
CA ILE A 760 -28.87 10.43 -34.10
C ILE A 760 -29.70 10.88 -35.31
N PRO A 761 -30.48 9.99 -35.95
CA PRO A 761 -31.31 10.36 -37.10
C PRO A 761 -32.33 11.46 -36.75
N ALA A 762 -32.54 12.41 -37.67
CA ALA A 762 -33.39 13.58 -37.43
C ALA A 762 -34.86 13.21 -37.15
N GLU A 763 -35.34 12.13 -37.77
CA GLU A 763 -36.66 11.55 -37.54
C GLU A 763 -36.83 11.01 -36.12
N VAL A 764 -35.78 10.45 -35.52
CA VAL A 764 -35.79 9.97 -34.13
C VAL A 764 -35.90 11.16 -33.19
N ILE A 765 -35.09 12.21 -33.41
CA ILE A 765 -35.16 13.45 -32.61
C ILE A 765 -36.56 14.06 -32.68
N ALA A 766 -37.15 14.13 -33.88
CA ALA A 766 -38.49 14.66 -34.09
C ALA A 766 -39.57 13.85 -33.36
N ASP A 767 -39.54 12.52 -33.44
CA ASP A 767 -40.48 11.66 -32.72
C ASP A 767 -40.33 11.80 -31.20
N ARG A 768 -39.09 11.77 -30.68
CA ARG A 768 -38.82 11.92 -29.24
C ARG A 768 -39.27 13.27 -28.70
N ARG A 769 -39.01 14.36 -29.44
CA ARG A 769 -39.49 15.70 -29.10
C ARG A 769 -41.02 15.77 -29.07
N ARG A 770 -41.69 15.20 -30.08
CA ARG A 770 -43.16 15.12 -30.13
C ARG A 770 -43.71 14.37 -28.91
N ARG A 771 -43.16 13.19 -28.57
CA ARG A 771 -43.66 12.37 -27.45
C ARG A 771 -43.44 13.02 -26.09
N ILE A 772 -42.35 13.77 -25.89
CA ILE A 772 -42.18 14.59 -24.69
C ILE A 772 -43.27 15.66 -24.60
N GLN A 773 -43.55 16.36 -25.71
CA GLN A 773 -44.59 17.38 -25.75
C GLN A 773 -45.98 16.78 -25.49
N ASP A 774 -46.28 15.62 -26.08
CA ASP A 774 -47.52 14.88 -25.84
C ASP A 774 -47.63 14.45 -24.36
N LEU A 775 -46.53 13.98 -23.75
CA LEU A 775 -46.47 13.65 -22.33
C LEU A 775 -46.72 14.87 -21.44
N VAL A 776 -46.08 16.01 -21.71
CA VAL A 776 -46.29 17.26 -20.96
C VAL A 776 -47.73 17.75 -21.11
N LYS A 777 -48.26 17.73 -22.33
CA LYS A 777 -49.65 18.12 -22.61
C LYS A 777 -50.62 17.22 -21.86
N PHE A 778 -50.38 15.92 -21.87
CA PHE A 778 -51.20 14.95 -21.16
C PHE A 778 -51.11 15.12 -19.63
N ALA A 779 -49.90 15.23 -19.09
CA ALA A 779 -49.67 15.36 -17.64
C ALA A 779 -50.21 16.66 -17.05
N ASN A 780 -50.24 17.75 -17.82
CA ASN A 780 -50.87 19.01 -17.43
C ASN A 780 -52.38 19.07 -17.74
N SER A 781 -52.95 18.03 -18.36
CA SER A 781 -54.40 17.96 -18.64
C SER A 781 -55.19 17.38 -17.46
N ASN A 782 -56.51 17.57 -17.48
CA ASN A 782 -57.45 16.90 -16.57
C ASN A 782 -57.96 15.56 -17.14
N LEU A 783 -57.36 15.01 -18.20
CA LEU A 783 -57.80 13.75 -18.80
C LEU A 783 -57.57 12.57 -17.84
N PRO A 784 -58.43 11.54 -17.89
CA PRO A 784 -58.22 10.32 -17.11
C PRO A 784 -56.93 9.59 -17.54
N ILE A 785 -56.18 9.08 -16.56
CA ILE A 785 -54.98 8.27 -16.82
C ILE A 785 -55.44 6.86 -17.20
N THR A 786 -55.29 6.52 -18.47
CA THR A 786 -55.67 5.23 -19.05
C THR A 786 -54.54 4.70 -19.93
N VAL A 787 -54.55 3.40 -20.20
CA VAL A 787 -53.57 2.77 -21.11
C VAL A 787 -53.66 3.39 -22.50
N GLU A 788 -54.88 3.63 -22.98
CA GLU A 788 -55.13 4.22 -24.30
C GLU A 788 -54.49 5.60 -24.47
N ASN A 789 -54.50 6.42 -23.41
CA ASN A 789 -53.89 7.74 -23.44
C ASN A 789 -52.35 7.72 -23.34
N LEU A 790 -51.76 6.62 -22.84
CA LEU A 790 -50.31 6.49 -22.64
C LEU A 790 -49.62 5.60 -23.68
N LYS A 791 -50.36 4.77 -24.43
CA LYS A 791 -49.77 3.76 -25.33
C LYS A 791 -48.91 4.38 -26.43
N ASP A 792 -49.26 5.52 -27.00
CA ASP A 792 -48.42 6.17 -28.04
C ASP A 792 -47.19 6.86 -27.42
N ILE A 793 -47.34 7.41 -26.21
CA ILE A 793 -46.25 8.06 -25.49
C ILE A 793 -45.22 7.03 -25.02
N TYR A 794 -45.64 5.82 -24.64
CA TYR A 794 -44.80 4.70 -24.19
C TYR A 794 -44.79 3.54 -25.20
N ARG A 795 -44.81 3.87 -26.50
CA ARG A 795 -45.00 2.93 -27.61
C ARG A 795 -44.14 1.69 -27.52
N GLU A 796 -42.83 1.84 -27.34
CA GLU A 796 -41.89 0.70 -27.32
C GLU A 796 -42.23 -0.28 -26.19
N LYS A 797 -42.55 0.21 -24.99
CA LYS A 797 -42.92 -0.66 -23.87
C LYS A 797 -44.30 -1.28 -24.02
N TYR A 798 -45.24 -0.57 -24.63
CA TYR A 798 -46.55 -1.11 -24.94
C TYR A 798 -46.48 -2.25 -25.97
N GLU A 799 -45.66 -2.08 -27.02
CA GLU A 799 -45.42 -3.10 -28.04
C GLU A 799 -44.63 -4.29 -27.49
N GLU A 800 -43.66 -4.06 -26.60
CA GLU A 800 -42.93 -5.13 -25.88
C GLU A 800 -43.89 -5.94 -25.00
N SER A 801 -44.69 -5.27 -24.17
CA SER A 801 -45.77 -5.88 -23.40
C SER A 801 -46.72 -4.83 -22.83
N PRO A 802 -48.02 -4.86 -23.17
CA PRO A 802 -49.03 -3.93 -22.65
C PRO A 802 -49.07 -3.85 -21.12
N ILE A 803 -48.65 -4.93 -20.44
CA ILE A 803 -48.66 -5.04 -18.98
C ILE A 803 -47.83 -3.95 -18.28
N HIS A 804 -46.76 -3.48 -18.90
CA HIS A 804 -45.89 -2.45 -18.31
C HIS A 804 -46.60 -1.09 -18.22
N VAL A 805 -47.34 -0.72 -19.27
CA VAL A 805 -48.14 0.51 -19.29
C VAL A 805 -49.38 0.38 -18.40
N GLU A 806 -50.00 -0.81 -18.36
CA GLU A 806 -51.09 -1.10 -17.41
C GLU A 806 -50.65 -0.93 -15.96
N GLN A 807 -49.47 -1.44 -15.61
CA GLN A 807 -48.87 -1.30 -14.30
C GLN A 807 -48.62 0.17 -13.92
N LEU A 808 -48.07 0.97 -14.83
CA LEU A 808 -47.91 2.41 -14.63
C LEU A 808 -49.26 3.11 -14.41
N VAL A 809 -50.28 2.78 -15.21
CA VAL A 809 -51.63 3.35 -15.06
C VAL A 809 -52.23 2.98 -13.70
N ARG A 810 -52.11 1.73 -13.27
CA ARG A 810 -52.59 1.29 -11.95
C ARG A 810 -51.88 2.02 -10.82
N TYR A 811 -50.56 2.24 -10.95
CA TYR A 811 -49.80 3.04 -9.99
C TYR A 811 -50.31 4.49 -9.95
N LEU A 812 -50.33 5.19 -11.09
CA LEU A 812 -50.74 6.60 -11.17
C LEU A 812 -52.21 6.87 -10.81
N THR A 813 -53.06 5.85 -10.89
CA THR A 813 -54.48 5.95 -10.48
C THR A 813 -54.72 5.54 -9.02
N GLY A 814 -53.67 5.13 -8.30
CA GLY A 814 -53.77 4.65 -6.92
C GLY A 814 -54.40 3.26 -6.78
N GLN A 815 -54.62 2.55 -7.90
CA GLN A 815 -55.12 1.18 -7.91
C GLN A 815 -54.05 0.15 -7.51
N TRP A 816 -52.78 0.54 -7.56
CA TRP A 816 -51.66 -0.26 -7.08
C TRP A 816 -50.94 0.47 -5.95
N LYS A 817 -51.08 -0.06 -4.72
CA LYS A 817 -50.46 0.49 -3.51
C LYS A 817 -49.11 -0.19 -3.26
N LEU A 818 -48.05 0.60 -3.13
CA LEU A 818 -46.67 0.14 -2.92
C LEU A 818 -46.06 0.95 -1.77
N GLY A 819 -45.94 0.35 -0.58
CA GLY A 819 -45.38 1.01 0.60
C GLY A 819 -46.22 2.17 1.16
N ARG A 820 -45.59 3.32 1.44
CA ARG A 820 -46.22 4.50 2.06
C ARG A 820 -47.44 4.96 1.24
N GLU A 821 -48.55 5.30 1.89
CA GLU A 821 -49.74 5.81 1.22
C GLU A 821 -49.48 7.19 0.59
N ILE A 822 -49.08 7.20 -0.68
CA ILE A 822 -49.08 8.40 -1.52
C ILE A 822 -50.47 8.49 -2.17
N SER A 823 -51.11 9.65 -2.05
CA SER A 823 -52.42 9.88 -2.65
C SER A 823 -52.35 9.88 -4.18
N LYS A 824 -53.49 9.61 -4.84
CA LYS A 824 -53.60 9.68 -6.31
C LYS A 824 -53.25 11.09 -6.82
N GLU A 825 -53.59 12.12 -6.05
CA GLU A 825 -53.31 13.52 -6.35
C GLU A 825 -51.81 13.81 -6.30
N GLU A 826 -51.10 13.31 -5.28
CA GLU A 826 -49.64 13.42 -5.18
C GLU A 826 -48.92 12.65 -6.29
N LEU A 827 -49.38 11.45 -6.65
CA LEU A 827 -48.82 10.69 -7.78
C LEU A 827 -49.04 11.41 -9.12
N ARG A 828 -50.20 12.03 -9.31
CA ARG A 828 -50.49 12.84 -10.50
C ARG A 828 -49.59 14.07 -10.57
N GLU A 829 -49.32 14.71 -9.44
CA GLU A 829 -48.41 15.85 -9.37
C GLU A 829 -46.95 15.44 -9.62
N HIS A 830 -46.50 14.31 -9.07
CA HIS A 830 -45.18 13.75 -9.36
C HIS A 830 -45.00 13.41 -10.85
N PHE A 831 -46.03 12.82 -11.47
CA PHE A 831 -46.05 12.55 -12.90
C PHE A 831 -45.94 13.84 -13.72
N ARG A 832 -46.66 14.89 -13.33
CA ARG A 832 -46.60 16.23 -13.94
C ARG A 832 -45.21 16.87 -13.80
N MET A 833 -44.62 16.80 -12.60
CA MET A 833 -43.27 17.30 -12.35
C MET A 833 -42.24 16.56 -13.20
N ALA A 834 -42.32 15.22 -13.27
CA ALA A 834 -41.42 14.40 -14.06
C ALA A 834 -41.51 14.72 -15.57
N ALA A 835 -42.73 14.84 -16.11
CA ALA A 835 -42.95 15.20 -17.51
C ALA A 835 -42.36 16.58 -17.87
N ASN A 836 -42.61 17.59 -17.02
CA ASN A 836 -42.09 18.94 -17.24
C ASN A 836 -40.57 19.00 -17.09
N ALA A 837 -40.00 18.28 -16.11
CA ALA A 837 -38.55 18.18 -15.92
C ALA A 837 -37.87 17.52 -17.12
N ALA A 838 -38.46 16.44 -17.65
CA ALA A 838 -37.97 15.80 -18.86
C ALA A 838 -37.94 16.79 -20.03
N ALA A 839 -39.03 17.52 -20.28
CA ALA A 839 -39.06 18.50 -21.36
C ALA A 839 -38.03 19.62 -21.20
N ALA A 840 -37.83 20.13 -19.98
CA ALA A 840 -36.85 21.17 -19.71
C ALA A 840 -35.40 20.70 -19.95
N ALA A 841 -35.10 19.42 -19.71
CA ALA A 841 -33.77 18.85 -19.91
C ALA A 841 -33.46 18.50 -21.38
N PHE A 842 -34.48 18.35 -22.23
CA PHE A 842 -34.36 17.71 -23.54
C PHE A 842 -33.24 18.26 -24.43
N GLU A 843 -33.16 19.58 -24.62
CA GLU A 843 -32.13 20.17 -25.51
C GLU A 843 -30.71 20.01 -24.94
N SER A 844 -30.54 20.09 -23.62
CA SER A 844 -29.24 19.88 -22.97
C SER A 844 -28.79 18.42 -23.03
N GLU A 845 -29.75 17.49 -22.91
CA GLU A 845 -29.53 16.05 -22.99
C GLU A 845 -29.21 15.63 -24.42
N LEU A 846 -29.92 16.19 -25.41
CA LEU A 846 -29.67 15.98 -26.82
C LEU A 846 -28.28 16.49 -27.22
N ALA A 847 -27.88 17.67 -26.73
CA ALA A 847 -26.52 18.19 -26.94
C ALA A 847 -25.43 17.28 -26.34
N ALA A 848 -25.78 16.46 -25.34
CA ALA A 848 -24.91 15.43 -24.77
C ALA A 848 -25.03 14.06 -25.49
N GLY A 849 -25.73 14.00 -26.63
CA GLY A 849 -25.94 12.77 -27.40
C GLY A 849 -26.99 11.81 -26.82
N ARG A 850 -27.79 12.26 -25.85
CA ARG A 850 -28.81 11.45 -25.18
C ARG A 850 -30.22 11.80 -25.66
N ILE A 851 -31.07 10.78 -25.77
CA ILE A 851 -32.49 10.90 -26.11
C ILE A 851 -33.37 10.37 -24.98
N PRO A 852 -34.61 10.85 -24.86
CA PRO A 852 -35.55 10.30 -23.90
C PRO A 852 -35.94 8.88 -24.32
N ILE A 853 -35.78 7.95 -23.39
CA ILE A 853 -36.24 6.58 -23.45
C ILE A 853 -37.47 6.48 -22.55
N PHE A 854 -38.62 6.22 -23.18
CA PHE A 854 -39.90 6.11 -22.51
C PHE A 854 -40.06 4.70 -21.96
N GLU A 855 -39.31 4.40 -20.90
CA GLU A 855 -39.44 3.15 -20.16
C GLU A 855 -40.44 3.27 -19.01
N THR A 856 -41.08 2.16 -18.68
CA THR A 856 -41.91 2.02 -17.49
C THR A 856 -41.46 0.78 -16.74
N THR A 857 -40.73 1.00 -15.65
CA THR A 857 -40.31 -0.06 -14.73
C THR A 857 -40.98 0.19 -13.39
N CYS A 858 -41.64 -0.84 -12.88
CA CYS A 858 -42.34 -0.83 -11.61
C CYS A 858 -41.69 -1.84 -10.68
N SER A 859 -41.40 -1.41 -9.45
CA SER A 859 -40.85 -2.23 -8.37
C SER A 859 -41.78 -2.17 -7.16
N PRO A 860 -41.55 -2.97 -6.09
CA PRO A 860 -42.31 -2.84 -4.85
C PRO A 860 -42.29 -1.44 -4.19
N TRP A 861 -41.44 -0.53 -4.66
CA TRP A 861 -41.25 0.81 -4.11
C TRP A 861 -41.81 1.93 -4.99
N GLY A 862 -42.36 1.60 -6.16
CA GLY A 862 -42.98 2.55 -7.09
C GLY A 862 -42.62 2.30 -8.56
N CYS A 863 -43.19 3.12 -9.44
CA CYS A 863 -42.89 3.12 -10.87
C CYS A 863 -42.15 4.40 -11.30
N ASN A 864 -41.31 4.29 -12.32
CA ASN A 864 -40.78 5.47 -13.02
C ASN A 864 -41.92 6.17 -13.76
N THR A 865 -42.13 7.47 -13.46
CA THR A 865 -43.27 8.27 -13.93
C THR A 865 -42.94 9.18 -15.11
N GLY A 866 -41.69 9.21 -15.58
CA GLY A 866 -41.26 10.00 -16.72
C GLY A 866 -40.14 9.30 -17.50
N PRO A 867 -39.81 9.78 -18.71
CA PRO A 867 -38.76 9.18 -19.52
C PRO A 867 -37.39 9.38 -18.85
N ILE A 868 -36.51 8.40 -19.03
CA ILE A 868 -35.10 8.48 -18.65
C ILE A 868 -34.28 8.88 -19.88
N TYR A 869 -33.21 9.64 -19.70
CA TYR A 869 -32.33 9.99 -20.82
C TYR A 869 -31.21 8.96 -20.97
N GLY A 870 -31.05 8.43 -22.18
CA GLY A 870 -30.03 7.45 -22.50
C GLY A 870 -29.55 7.58 -23.95
N TYR A 871 -28.64 6.70 -24.34
CA TYR A 871 -28.05 6.71 -25.69
C TYR A 871 -28.85 5.84 -26.64
N LEU A 872 -28.91 6.23 -27.91
CA LEU A 872 -29.60 5.45 -28.95
C LEU A 872 -28.88 4.12 -29.21
N ASN A 873 -27.55 4.17 -29.33
CA ASN A 873 -26.71 2.99 -29.50
C ASN A 873 -25.96 2.68 -28.20
N LYS A 874 -25.64 1.40 -27.98
CA LYS A 874 -24.93 0.96 -26.78
C LYS A 874 -23.48 1.44 -26.76
N GLU A 875 -22.86 1.56 -27.93
CA GLU A 875 -21.46 1.99 -28.13
C GLU A 875 -21.26 3.46 -27.72
N ASP A 876 -22.31 4.25 -27.86
CA ASP A 876 -22.34 5.66 -27.45
C ASP A 876 -22.54 5.81 -25.94
N ASN A 877 -22.85 4.73 -25.21
CA ASN A 877 -22.98 4.76 -23.76
C ASN A 877 -21.60 4.58 -23.11
N PRO A 878 -21.03 5.63 -22.48
CA PRO A 878 -19.68 5.57 -21.96
C PRO A 878 -19.55 4.63 -20.76
N VAL A 879 -20.65 4.36 -20.04
CA VAL A 879 -20.69 3.38 -18.94
C VAL A 879 -20.62 1.95 -19.48
N LEU A 880 -21.42 1.62 -20.51
CA LEU A 880 -21.36 0.30 -21.14
C LEU A 880 -20.02 0.06 -21.83
N SER A 881 -19.50 1.08 -22.54
CA SER A 881 -18.16 1.03 -23.15
C SER A 881 -17.07 0.78 -22.11
N ARG A 882 -17.19 1.32 -20.90
CA ARG A 882 -16.30 1.00 -19.78
C ARG A 882 -16.44 -0.45 -19.32
N TYR A 883 -17.65 -0.96 -19.11
CA TYR A 883 -17.86 -2.36 -18.71
C TYR A 883 -17.29 -3.35 -19.73
N ILE A 884 -17.54 -3.12 -21.02
CA ILE A 884 -16.96 -3.93 -22.10
C ILE A 884 -15.43 -3.85 -22.06
N SER A 885 -14.85 -2.66 -21.87
CA SER A 885 -13.39 -2.49 -21.74
C SER A 885 -12.83 -3.28 -20.56
N TYR A 886 -13.48 -3.22 -19.40
CA TYR A 886 -13.07 -3.98 -18.21
C TYR A 886 -13.20 -5.49 -18.39
N ASN A 887 -14.29 -5.95 -19.00
CA ASN A 887 -14.49 -7.37 -19.31
C ASN A 887 -13.41 -7.90 -20.26
N LYS A 888 -12.97 -7.11 -21.24
CA LYS A 888 -11.87 -7.46 -22.15
C LYS A 888 -10.51 -7.58 -21.46
N GLN A 889 -10.29 -6.87 -20.35
CA GLN A 889 -9.04 -6.91 -19.60
C GLN A 889 -8.87 -8.18 -18.76
N HIS A 890 -9.95 -8.91 -18.46
CA HIS A 890 -9.86 -10.19 -17.75
C HIS A 890 -9.05 -11.22 -18.55
N ILE A 891 -8.23 -12.04 -17.88
CA ILE A 891 -7.61 -13.21 -18.53
C ILE A 891 -8.64 -14.13 -19.21
N PHE A 892 -9.83 -14.30 -18.62
CA PHE A 892 -11.01 -14.94 -19.22
C PHE A 892 -12.03 -13.91 -19.76
N GLY A 893 -11.52 -12.94 -20.53
CA GLY A 893 -12.32 -11.82 -21.02
C GLY A 893 -13.35 -12.17 -22.08
N ASN A 894 -14.32 -11.28 -22.24
CA ASN A 894 -15.35 -11.27 -23.27
C ASN A 894 -15.65 -9.81 -23.68
N ASP A 895 -16.45 -9.63 -24.73
CA ASP A 895 -16.87 -8.33 -25.25
C ASP A 895 -18.32 -7.96 -24.90
N GLU A 896 -18.94 -8.63 -23.93
CA GLU A 896 -20.29 -8.31 -23.45
C GLU A 896 -20.27 -7.14 -22.45
N GLU A 897 -21.39 -6.43 -22.35
CA GLU A 897 -21.56 -5.28 -21.44
C GLU A 897 -21.82 -5.67 -19.97
N TRP A 898 -22.04 -6.96 -19.71
CA TRP A 898 -22.46 -7.46 -18.40
C TRP A 898 -21.27 -8.00 -17.62
N GLU A 899 -21.12 -7.56 -16.37
CA GLU A 899 -20.19 -8.15 -15.42
C GLU A 899 -20.66 -9.55 -14.97
N ARG A 900 -19.76 -10.32 -14.35
CA ARG A 900 -20.12 -11.60 -13.72
C ARG A 900 -21.14 -11.37 -12.60
N ASN A 901 -22.20 -12.18 -12.59
CA ASN A 901 -23.15 -12.18 -11.49
C ASN A 901 -22.57 -12.93 -10.26
N PRO A 902 -23.14 -12.76 -9.06
CA PRO A 902 -22.60 -13.38 -7.84
C PRO A 902 -22.43 -14.91 -7.89
N GLN A 903 -23.36 -15.61 -8.55
CA GLN A 903 -23.28 -17.07 -8.67
C GLN A 903 -22.15 -17.48 -9.62
N GLU A 904 -21.97 -16.76 -10.72
CA GLU A 904 -20.85 -16.96 -11.64
C GLU A 904 -19.50 -16.75 -10.93
N ILE A 905 -19.40 -15.74 -10.05
CA ILE A 905 -18.21 -15.51 -9.22
C ILE A 905 -17.95 -16.70 -8.29
N LEU A 906 -18.96 -17.15 -7.53
CA LEU A 906 -18.84 -18.29 -6.59
C LEU A 906 -18.41 -19.59 -7.27
N GLU A 907 -18.96 -19.86 -8.44
CA GLU A 907 -18.70 -21.10 -9.17
C GLU A 907 -17.47 -20.99 -10.09
N GLY A 908 -16.82 -19.82 -10.16
CA GLY A 908 -15.72 -19.59 -11.08
C GLY A 908 -16.13 -19.73 -12.55
N ARG A 909 -17.38 -19.39 -12.88
CA ARG A 909 -17.83 -19.35 -14.27
C ARG A 909 -17.47 -18.01 -14.89
N TYR A 910 -16.99 -18.07 -16.13
CA TYR A 910 -16.70 -16.89 -16.94
C TYR A 910 -17.62 -16.89 -18.14
N ARG A 911 -18.28 -15.76 -18.37
CA ARG A 911 -19.22 -15.60 -19.48
C ARG A 911 -18.50 -15.73 -20.82
N GLY A 912 -19.04 -16.59 -21.69
CA GLY A 912 -18.42 -16.94 -22.96
C GLY A 912 -17.25 -17.92 -22.84
N TRP A 913 -17.14 -18.66 -21.72
CA TRP A 913 -16.16 -19.71 -21.51
C TRP A 913 -16.78 -20.95 -20.87
N GLY A 914 -16.65 -22.10 -21.54
CA GLY A 914 -16.97 -23.41 -20.98
C GLY A 914 -15.94 -23.86 -19.94
N LYS A 915 -16.42 -24.34 -18.79
CA LYS A 915 -15.62 -24.83 -17.65
C LYS A 915 -15.69 -26.37 -17.57
N TYR A 916 -14.55 -27.03 -17.47
CA TYR A 916 -14.44 -28.50 -17.46
C TYR A 916 -13.50 -28.99 -16.34
N ASP A 917 -13.95 -29.93 -15.49
CA ASP A 917 -13.07 -30.54 -14.47
C ASP A 917 -12.07 -31.46 -15.15
N GLN A 918 -10.77 -31.24 -14.91
CA GLN A 918 -9.68 -32.06 -15.41
C GLN A 918 -8.87 -32.70 -14.29
N SER A 919 -9.31 -32.59 -13.04
CA SER A 919 -8.55 -33.05 -11.89
C SER A 919 -8.18 -34.54 -11.96
N ASP A 920 -9.07 -35.39 -12.51
CA ASP A 920 -8.85 -36.83 -12.63
C ASP A 920 -7.73 -37.19 -13.65
N GLN A 921 -7.22 -36.22 -14.41
CA GLN A 921 -6.08 -36.38 -15.30
C GLN A 921 -4.74 -36.30 -14.57
N TYR A 922 -4.75 -35.81 -13.32
CA TYR A 922 -3.56 -35.54 -12.52
C TYR A 922 -3.45 -36.59 -11.37
N PRO A 923 -2.57 -37.60 -11.48
CA PRO A 923 -2.55 -38.74 -10.56
C PRO A 923 -2.17 -38.38 -9.11
N GLU A 924 -1.48 -37.25 -8.90
CA GLU A 924 -1.13 -36.71 -7.59
C GLU A 924 -2.29 -36.02 -6.86
N LEU A 925 -3.37 -35.70 -7.57
CA LEU A 925 -4.60 -35.15 -7.00
C LEU A 925 -5.57 -36.26 -6.61
N VAL A 926 -6.40 -36.00 -5.59
CA VAL A 926 -7.44 -36.97 -5.18
C VAL A 926 -8.53 -37.05 -6.27
N PRO A 927 -8.79 -38.23 -6.86
CA PRO A 927 -9.80 -38.41 -7.89
C PRO A 927 -11.21 -38.04 -7.41
N SER A 928 -12.04 -37.56 -8.32
CA SER A 928 -13.37 -37.01 -8.03
C SER A 928 -14.26 -37.98 -7.25
N ARG A 929 -14.19 -39.27 -7.60
CA ARG A 929 -14.92 -40.37 -6.94
C ARG A 929 -14.47 -40.68 -5.50
N GLU A 930 -13.32 -40.18 -5.07
CA GLU A 930 -12.75 -40.46 -3.74
C GLU A 930 -12.89 -39.31 -2.75
N ARG A 931 -13.12 -38.07 -3.22
CA ARG A 931 -13.17 -36.85 -2.37
C ARG A 931 -14.24 -36.89 -1.31
N TYR A 932 -15.41 -37.45 -1.64
CA TYR A 932 -16.55 -37.55 -0.71
C TYR A 932 -16.43 -38.70 0.30
N LYS A 933 -15.40 -39.55 0.17
CA LYS A 933 -15.18 -40.64 1.12
C LYS A 933 -14.70 -40.07 2.45
N VAL A 934 -15.32 -40.59 3.51
CA VAL A 934 -15.05 -40.20 4.89
C VAL A 934 -14.35 -41.34 5.59
N THR A 935 -13.28 -41.03 6.30
CA THR A 935 -12.60 -41.91 7.24
C THR A 935 -12.72 -41.34 8.66
N TYR A 936 -12.51 -42.18 9.67
CA TYR A 936 -12.51 -41.77 11.06
C TYR A 936 -11.12 -42.02 11.65
N THR A 937 -10.55 -41.02 12.31
CA THR A 937 -9.32 -41.18 13.08
C THR A 937 -9.58 -42.01 14.34
N PRO A 938 -8.54 -42.58 14.98
CA PRO A 938 -8.70 -43.38 16.20
C PRO A 938 -9.38 -42.65 17.36
N ASP A 939 -9.36 -41.32 17.39
CA ASP A 939 -10.07 -40.45 18.35
C ASP A 939 -11.52 -40.10 17.92
N GLY A 940 -12.04 -40.76 16.90
CA GLY A 940 -13.42 -40.61 16.43
C GLY A 940 -13.68 -39.39 15.54
N ARG A 941 -12.64 -38.61 15.16
CA ARG A 941 -12.84 -37.43 14.30
C ARG A 941 -13.06 -37.84 12.85
N ARG A 942 -14.04 -37.20 12.22
CA ARG A 942 -14.40 -37.37 10.81
C ARG A 942 -13.36 -36.67 9.93
N VAL A 943 -12.70 -37.41 9.03
CA VAL A 943 -11.70 -36.88 8.10
C VAL A 943 -12.09 -37.22 6.67
N THR A 944 -12.14 -36.21 5.79
CA THR A 944 -12.40 -36.43 4.36
C THR A 944 -11.11 -36.84 3.65
N ASN A 945 -11.23 -37.64 2.59
CA ASN A 945 -10.10 -37.96 1.72
C ASN A 945 -9.74 -36.83 0.77
N ASP A 946 -10.52 -35.75 0.75
CA ASP A 946 -10.29 -34.61 -0.13
C ASP A 946 -9.00 -33.87 0.24
N ASP A 947 -8.18 -33.57 -0.77
CA ASP A 947 -6.98 -32.75 -0.64
C ASP A 947 -7.23 -31.27 -0.88
N GLY A 948 -8.44 -30.89 -1.33
CA GLY A 948 -8.82 -29.49 -1.53
C GLY A 948 -8.23 -28.85 -2.78
N LEU A 949 -7.71 -29.63 -3.74
CA LEU A 949 -7.16 -29.15 -5.01
C LEU A 949 -8.02 -29.58 -6.21
N ARG A 950 -8.28 -28.69 -7.15
CA ARG A 950 -9.02 -28.96 -8.40
C ARG A 950 -8.35 -28.31 -9.60
N VAL A 951 -8.33 -28.98 -10.74
CA VAL A 951 -7.86 -28.38 -11.99
C VAL A 951 -9.04 -28.21 -12.94
N TRP A 952 -9.25 -26.98 -13.38
CA TRP A 952 -10.31 -26.59 -14.29
C TRP A 952 -9.74 -26.13 -15.62
N ALA A 953 -10.20 -26.70 -16.73
CA ALA A 953 -9.94 -26.18 -18.06
C ALA A 953 -11.07 -25.23 -18.51
N TYR A 954 -10.67 -24.10 -19.08
CA TYR A 954 -11.57 -23.12 -19.67
C TYR A 954 -11.32 -23.03 -21.18
N ARG A 955 -12.41 -23.11 -21.95
CA ARG A 955 -12.38 -23.01 -23.42
C ARG A 955 -13.36 -21.94 -23.87
N PRO A 956 -13.00 -21.06 -24.82
CA PRO A 956 -13.91 -20.03 -25.29
C PRO A 956 -15.10 -20.66 -26.02
N ASP A 957 -16.30 -20.16 -25.73
CA ASP A 957 -17.54 -20.60 -26.38
C ASP A 957 -17.64 -20.02 -27.80
N GLU A 958 -18.47 -20.63 -28.67
CA GLU A 958 -18.68 -20.19 -30.06
C GLU A 958 -19.15 -18.72 -30.19
N ASN A 959 -19.84 -18.22 -29.16
CA ASN A 959 -20.39 -16.86 -29.15
C ASN A 959 -19.37 -15.80 -28.65
N ASN A 960 -18.26 -16.21 -28.03
CA ASN A 960 -17.23 -15.29 -27.53
C ASN A 960 -16.15 -15.05 -28.60
N LYS A 961 -16.50 -14.24 -29.60
CA LYS A 961 -15.61 -13.91 -30.73
C LYS A 961 -14.32 -13.24 -30.26
N PHE A 962 -14.38 -12.43 -29.21
CA PHE A 962 -13.20 -11.80 -28.61
C PHE A 962 -12.20 -12.82 -28.08
N ALA A 963 -12.67 -13.82 -27.32
CA ALA A 963 -11.79 -14.85 -26.77
C ALA A 963 -11.27 -15.81 -27.83
N GLN A 964 -12.08 -16.20 -28.82
CA GLN A 964 -11.63 -17.06 -29.91
C GLN A 964 -10.50 -16.45 -30.75
N LYS A 965 -10.55 -15.13 -31.01
CA LYS A 965 -9.53 -14.44 -31.80
C LYS A 965 -8.21 -14.26 -31.03
N ASN A 966 -8.29 -14.10 -29.71
CA ASN A 966 -7.19 -13.55 -28.92
C ASN A 966 -6.67 -14.49 -27.82
N LYS A 967 -7.30 -15.64 -27.55
CA LYS A 967 -6.99 -16.45 -26.35
C LYS A 967 -7.07 -17.95 -26.61
N THR A 968 -6.07 -18.67 -26.13
CA THR A 968 -6.01 -20.13 -26.09
C THR A 968 -6.80 -20.71 -24.91
N PRO A 969 -7.16 -22.02 -24.92
CA PRO A 969 -7.63 -22.72 -23.73
C PRO A 969 -6.65 -22.51 -22.55
N ARG A 970 -7.19 -22.41 -21.34
CA ARG A 970 -6.39 -22.15 -20.13
C ARG A 970 -6.77 -23.09 -19.01
N SER A 971 -5.79 -23.46 -18.21
CA SER A 971 -5.98 -24.29 -17.02
C SER A 971 -5.84 -23.44 -15.75
N MET A 972 -6.71 -23.71 -14.78
CA MET A 972 -6.74 -23.05 -13.48
C MET A 972 -6.65 -24.09 -12.37
N LEU A 973 -5.74 -23.89 -11.43
CA LEU A 973 -5.73 -24.62 -10.16
C LEU A 973 -6.61 -23.88 -9.14
N GLU A 974 -7.64 -24.55 -8.65
CA GLU A 974 -8.44 -24.10 -7.51
C GLU A 974 -7.98 -24.80 -6.23
N VAL A 975 -7.85 -24.03 -5.15
CA VAL A 975 -7.32 -24.43 -3.85
C VAL A 975 -8.30 -24.03 -2.76
N ASP A 976 -8.66 -24.95 -1.88
CA ASP A 976 -9.38 -24.64 -0.64
C ASP A 976 -8.39 -24.32 0.47
N ALA A 977 -8.28 -23.04 0.83
CA ALA A 977 -7.41 -22.55 1.90
C ALA A 977 -7.78 -23.11 3.28
N SER A 978 -8.97 -23.69 3.45
CA SER A 978 -9.33 -24.35 4.71
C SER A 978 -8.79 -25.79 4.83
N ASN A 979 -8.28 -26.36 3.72
CA ASN A 979 -7.77 -27.73 3.67
C ASN A 979 -6.23 -27.79 3.66
N LYS A 980 -5.63 -28.04 4.83
CA LYS A 980 -4.16 -28.12 4.99
C LYS A 980 -3.47 -29.18 4.13
N LYS A 981 -4.17 -30.23 3.67
CA LYS A 981 -3.57 -31.26 2.80
C LYS A 981 -3.18 -30.69 1.43
N GLY A 982 -3.94 -29.71 0.93
CA GLY A 982 -3.67 -29.05 -0.34
C GLY A 982 -2.44 -28.15 -0.29
N TYR A 983 -2.20 -27.47 0.84
CA TYR A 983 -1.06 -26.55 1.02
C TYR A 983 0.30 -27.20 0.73
N VAL A 984 0.48 -28.44 1.19
CA VAL A 984 1.74 -29.18 1.01
C VAL A 984 1.97 -29.54 -0.46
N LYS A 985 0.90 -29.80 -1.20
CA LYS A 985 0.97 -30.18 -2.62
C LYS A 985 0.97 -28.97 -3.56
N PHE A 986 0.42 -27.83 -3.13
CA PHE A 986 0.11 -26.68 -3.96
C PHE A 986 1.29 -26.16 -4.80
N LEU A 987 2.40 -25.79 -4.15
CA LEU A 987 3.55 -25.23 -4.87
C LEU A 987 4.22 -26.28 -5.76
N LYS A 988 4.35 -27.51 -5.27
CA LYS A 988 4.93 -28.61 -6.03
C LYS A 988 4.11 -28.90 -7.29
N PHE A 989 2.78 -28.94 -7.17
CA PHE A 989 1.89 -29.14 -8.30
C PHE A 989 2.08 -28.06 -9.36
N LEU A 990 2.13 -26.77 -8.97
CA LEU A 990 2.35 -25.68 -9.92
C LEU A 990 3.76 -25.69 -10.55
N GLN A 991 4.75 -26.24 -9.86
CA GLN A 991 6.10 -26.43 -10.42
C GLN A 991 6.14 -27.58 -11.44
N ASP A 992 5.43 -28.67 -11.14
CA ASP A 992 5.38 -29.86 -11.99
C ASP A 992 4.49 -29.65 -13.24
N HIS A 993 3.51 -28.73 -13.17
CA HIS A 993 2.51 -28.45 -14.23
C HIS A 993 2.49 -26.98 -14.68
N PRO A 994 3.52 -26.54 -15.43
CA PRO A 994 3.66 -25.15 -15.87
C PRO A 994 2.58 -24.69 -16.88
N GLU A 995 1.79 -25.59 -17.45
CA GLU A 995 0.64 -25.25 -18.28
C GLU A 995 -0.52 -24.63 -17.48
N VAL A 996 -0.53 -24.81 -16.16
CA VAL A 996 -1.49 -24.17 -15.25
C VAL A 996 -1.03 -22.75 -14.96
N THR A 997 -1.70 -21.79 -15.59
CA THR A 997 -1.31 -20.37 -15.57
C THR A 997 -2.21 -19.49 -14.71
N THR A 998 -3.26 -20.06 -14.11
CA THR A 998 -4.19 -19.33 -13.24
C THR A 998 -4.40 -20.06 -11.92
N VAL A 999 -4.50 -19.32 -10.82
CA VAL A 999 -4.79 -19.86 -9.49
C VAL A 999 -6.06 -19.23 -8.92
N ARG A 1000 -6.90 -20.04 -8.28
CA ARG A 1000 -8.07 -19.59 -7.52
C ARG A 1000 -7.99 -20.15 -6.11
N VAL A 1001 -7.97 -19.29 -5.10
CA VAL A 1001 -7.88 -19.69 -3.69
C VAL A 1001 -9.19 -19.33 -3.00
N THR A 1002 -9.85 -20.35 -2.44
CA THR A 1002 -11.14 -20.23 -1.74
C THR A 1002 -10.98 -20.35 -0.22
N ASN A 1003 -11.93 -19.81 0.55
CA ASN A 1003 -11.98 -19.92 2.01
C ASN A 1003 -10.77 -19.33 2.78
N ILE A 1004 -10.18 -18.24 2.28
CA ILE A 1004 -9.02 -17.60 2.93
C ILE A 1004 -9.43 -17.05 4.30
N GLY A 1005 -8.67 -17.39 5.34
CA GLY A 1005 -8.93 -17.00 6.72
C GLY A 1005 -10.03 -17.81 7.43
N LYS A 1006 -10.65 -18.81 6.78
CA LYS A 1006 -11.71 -19.63 7.41
C LYS A 1006 -11.19 -20.50 8.57
N THR A 1007 -10.05 -21.17 8.38
CA THR A 1007 -9.39 -22.03 9.37
C THR A 1007 -7.86 -21.96 9.33
N THR A 1008 -7.30 -21.35 8.29
CA THR A 1008 -5.85 -21.25 8.08
C THR A 1008 -5.39 -19.84 8.37
N LYS A 1009 -4.21 -19.72 9.00
CA LYS A 1009 -3.59 -18.43 9.26
C LYS A 1009 -3.24 -17.77 7.93
N ASN A 1010 -3.62 -16.50 7.77
CA ASN A 1010 -3.33 -15.73 6.55
C ASN A 1010 -1.83 -15.66 6.24
N GLU A 1011 -0.98 -15.78 7.26
CA GLU A 1011 0.47 -15.86 7.14
C GLU A 1011 0.96 -17.06 6.32
N ASP A 1012 0.36 -18.23 6.52
CA ASP A 1012 0.74 -19.44 5.79
C ASP A 1012 0.45 -19.28 4.30
N LEU A 1013 -0.71 -18.70 3.97
CA LEU A 1013 -1.07 -18.41 2.58
C LEU A 1013 -0.20 -17.30 1.98
N ARG A 1014 0.14 -16.24 2.73
CA ARG A 1014 1.07 -15.19 2.29
C ARG A 1014 2.37 -15.81 1.77
N ASN A 1015 2.98 -16.68 2.57
CA ASN A 1015 4.24 -17.34 2.22
C ASN A 1015 4.12 -18.21 0.96
N LEU A 1016 2.96 -18.84 0.72
CA LEU A 1016 2.72 -19.57 -0.52
C LEU A 1016 2.55 -18.65 -1.72
N LEU A 1017 1.82 -17.54 -1.56
CA LEU A 1017 1.61 -16.57 -2.63
C LEU A 1017 2.94 -15.91 -3.07
N GLU A 1018 3.87 -15.70 -2.14
CA GLU A 1018 5.25 -15.22 -2.43
C GLU A 1018 6.05 -16.22 -3.27
N GLN A 1019 5.76 -17.51 -3.16
CA GLN A 1019 6.46 -18.58 -3.85
C GLN A 1019 5.77 -19.02 -5.16
N LEU A 1020 4.69 -18.35 -5.58
CA LEU A 1020 4.05 -18.68 -6.86
C LEU A 1020 5.06 -18.64 -8.02
N PRO A 1021 5.07 -19.64 -8.91
CA PRO A 1021 5.91 -19.62 -10.10
C PRO A 1021 5.63 -18.37 -10.97
N SER A 1022 6.65 -17.90 -11.68
CA SER A 1022 6.54 -16.73 -12.58
C SER A 1022 5.57 -16.93 -13.75
N GLY A 1023 5.23 -18.19 -14.09
CA GLY A 1023 4.25 -18.53 -15.12
C GLY A 1023 2.78 -18.29 -14.72
N ILE A 1024 2.50 -18.01 -13.44
CA ILE A 1024 1.14 -17.68 -13.00
C ILE A 1024 0.77 -16.27 -13.46
N ALA A 1025 -0.14 -16.20 -14.44
CA ALA A 1025 -0.59 -14.96 -15.05
C ALA A 1025 -1.80 -14.34 -14.32
N ALA A 1026 -2.57 -15.13 -13.55
CA ALA A 1026 -3.73 -14.61 -12.85
C ALA A 1026 -4.04 -15.32 -11.52
N VAL A 1027 -4.63 -14.56 -10.59
CA VAL A 1027 -5.06 -15.06 -9.28
C VAL A 1027 -6.47 -14.59 -8.92
N GLU A 1028 -7.27 -15.46 -8.30
CA GLU A 1028 -8.54 -15.09 -7.65
C GLU A 1028 -8.49 -15.49 -6.17
N LEU A 1029 -8.69 -14.54 -5.26
CA LEU A 1029 -8.60 -14.73 -3.82
C LEU A 1029 -9.98 -14.50 -3.18
N PHE A 1030 -10.55 -15.54 -2.57
CA PHE A 1030 -11.84 -15.46 -1.86
C PHE A 1030 -11.62 -15.44 -0.35
N PHE A 1031 -11.86 -14.28 0.26
CA PHE A 1031 -11.72 -14.06 1.68
C PHE A 1031 -13.00 -14.44 2.43
N SER A 1032 -12.84 -15.24 3.48
CA SER A 1032 -13.86 -15.56 4.47
C SER A 1032 -13.73 -14.70 5.74
N THR A 1033 -12.76 -13.79 5.78
CA THR A 1033 -12.52 -12.83 6.86
C THR A 1033 -12.20 -11.45 6.28
N ARG A 1034 -12.28 -10.40 7.10
CA ARG A 1034 -11.87 -9.04 6.70
C ARG A 1034 -10.36 -8.77 6.77
N ASP A 1035 -9.57 -9.75 7.21
CA ASP A 1035 -8.12 -9.68 7.12
C ASP A 1035 -7.65 -10.14 5.74
N THR A 1036 -7.06 -9.21 4.97
CA THR A 1036 -6.51 -9.47 3.65
C THR A 1036 -5.00 -9.59 3.63
N SER A 1037 -4.34 -9.72 4.79
CA SER A 1037 -2.88 -9.76 4.92
C SER A 1037 -2.20 -10.84 4.06
N ALA A 1038 -2.91 -11.93 3.73
CA ALA A 1038 -2.44 -12.96 2.80
C ALA A 1038 -2.07 -12.39 1.41
N SER A 1039 -2.81 -11.39 0.91
CA SER A 1039 -2.56 -10.81 -0.41
C SER A 1039 -1.19 -10.13 -0.49
N ALA A 1040 -0.59 -9.73 0.64
CA ALA A 1040 0.71 -9.08 0.68
C ALA A 1040 1.82 -9.89 -0.03
N GLY A 1041 1.65 -11.21 -0.14
CA GLY A 1041 2.59 -12.07 -0.84
C GLY A 1041 2.63 -11.93 -2.36
N LEU A 1042 1.69 -11.17 -2.96
CA LEU A 1042 1.66 -10.94 -4.40
C LEU A 1042 2.48 -9.72 -4.87
N LYS A 1043 3.08 -8.95 -3.95
CA LYS A 1043 3.78 -7.68 -4.25
C LYS A 1043 4.70 -7.75 -5.48
N ASP A 1044 5.52 -8.79 -5.55
CA ASP A 1044 6.52 -8.95 -6.61
C ASP A 1044 6.04 -9.83 -7.78
N LYS A 1045 4.77 -10.23 -7.80
CA LYS A 1045 4.18 -11.04 -8.87
C LYS A 1045 3.70 -10.17 -10.02
N VAL A 1046 4.09 -10.55 -11.23
CA VAL A 1046 3.62 -9.93 -12.47
C VAL A 1046 2.34 -10.65 -12.90
N LEU A 1047 1.21 -9.97 -12.79
CA LEU A 1047 -0.11 -10.56 -13.04
C LEU A 1047 -0.82 -9.82 -14.18
N GLU A 1048 -1.36 -10.55 -15.15
CA GLU A 1048 -2.28 -10.00 -16.15
C GLU A 1048 -3.61 -9.58 -15.51
N SER A 1049 -4.10 -10.38 -14.56
CA SER A 1049 -5.32 -10.05 -13.82
C SER A 1049 -5.36 -10.63 -12.42
N ALA A 1050 -5.93 -9.89 -11.47
CA ALA A 1050 -6.25 -10.41 -10.13
C ALA A 1050 -7.73 -10.16 -9.79
N GLY A 1051 -8.30 -10.98 -8.91
CA GLY A 1051 -9.63 -10.76 -8.35
C GLY A 1051 -9.66 -11.02 -6.85
N LEU A 1052 -10.30 -10.14 -6.09
CA LEU A 1052 -10.50 -10.29 -4.65
C LEU A 1052 -11.99 -10.33 -4.37
N TYR A 1053 -12.46 -11.42 -3.79
CA TYR A 1053 -13.87 -11.69 -3.60
C TYR A 1053 -14.17 -12.06 -2.17
N THR A 1054 -15.43 -11.92 -1.79
CA THR A 1054 -15.94 -12.28 -0.48
C THR A 1054 -17.40 -12.69 -0.55
N THR A 1055 -17.85 -13.43 0.44
CA THR A 1055 -19.28 -13.65 0.74
C THR A 1055 -19.74 -12.86 1.96
N LEU A 1056 -18.82 -12.16 2.64
CA LEU A 1056 -19.13 -11.26 3.73
C LEU A 1056 -19.57 -9.90 3.17
N PRO A 1057 -20.56 -9.24 3.77
CA PRO A 1057 -21.02 -7.93 3.30
C PRO A 1057 -19.89 -6.91 3.11
N ASN A 1058 -19.88 -6.21 1.96
CA ASN A 1058 -18.96 -5.09 1.69
C ASN A 1058 -19.30 -3.80 2.46
N ASN A 1059 -20.42 -3.75 3.17
CA ASN A 1059 -20.81 -2.55 3.92
C ASN A 1059 -20.09 -2.45 5.27
N ASP A 1060 -19.88 -1.21 5.71
CA ASP A 1060 -19.48 -0.89 7.08
C ASP A 1060 -20.72 -1.04 7.99
N VAL A 1061 -21.01 -2.27 8.42
CA VAL A 1061 -21.95 -2.48 9.53
C VAL A 1061 -21.29 -1.91 10.79
N PHE A 1062 -22.02 -1.10 11.55
CA PHE A 1062 -21.57 -0.52 12.82
C PHE A 1062 -20.90 -1.60 13.70
N GLY A 1063 -19.61 -1.43 13.99
CA GLY A 1063 -18.81 -2.32 14.84
C GLY A 1063 -17.92 -3.34 14.13
N ALA A 1064 -18.05 -3.55 12.82
CA ALA A 1064 -17.16 -4.45 12.07
C ALA A 1064 -15.90 -3.72 11.54
N LYS A 1065 -14.72 -4.37 11.61
CA LYS A 1065 -13.48 -3.84 11.01
C LYS A 1065 -13.70 -3.55 9.53
N ARG A 1066 -13.26 -2.39 9.02
CA ARG A 1066 -13.40 -2.02 7.60
C ARG A 1066 -12.52 -2.90 6.70
N TRP A 1067 -12.94 -3.10 5.46
CA TRP A 1067 -12.11 -3.74 4.43
C TRP A 1067 -10.91 -2.84 4.12
N GLY A 1068 -9.73 -3.32 4.51
CA GLY A 1068 -8.46 -2.67 4.23
C GLY A 1068 -7.61 -3.52 3.31
N ILE A 1069 -6.78 -2.87 2.50
CA ILE A 1069 -5.84 -3.53 1.59
C ILE A 1069 -4.47 -2.87 1.68
N ASP A 1070 -3.44 -3.67 1.51
CA ASP A 1070 -2.08 -3.22 1.26
C ASP A 1070 -1.90 -2.95 -0.25
N PRO A 1071 -1.91 -1.69 -0.74
CA PRO A 1071 -2.02 -1.43 -2.17
C PRO A 1071 -0.80 -1.87 -2.98
N ILE A 1072 0.38 -1.95 -2.34
CA ILE A 1072 1.63 -2.39 -3.01
C ILE A 1072 1.53 -3.82 -3.54
N THR A 1073 0.58 -4.60 -3.02
CA THR A 1073 0.17 -5.92 -3.53
C THR A 1073 -0.01 -5.94 -5.04
N PHE A 1074 -0.52 -4.86 -5.65
CA PHE A 1074 -0.86 -4.80 -7.07
C PHE A 1074 0.11 -3.97 -7.91
N LYS A 1075 1.33 -3.70 -7.41
CA LYS A 1075 2.37 -2.91 -8.11
C LYS A 1075 2.59 -3.37 -9.55
N ASN A 1076 2.73 -4.69 -9.73
CA ASN A 1076 3.00 -5.32 -11.03
C ASN A 1076 1.75 -6.01 -11.64
N THR A 1077 0.55 -5.63 -11.20
CA THR A 1077 -0.71 -6.18 -11.72
C THR A 1077 -1.29 -5.25 -12.78
N LYS A 1078 -1.62 -5.81 -13.95
CA LYS A 1078 -2.19 -5.04 -15.06
C LYS A 1078 -3.63 -4.59 -14.77
N PHE A 1079 -4.47 -5.48 -14.25
CA PHE A 1079 -5.86 -5.19 -13.93
C PHE A 1079 -6.36 -5.95 -12.69
N VAL A 1080 -7.19 -5.32 -11.88
CA VAL A 1080 -7.87 -5.97 -10.74
C VAL A 1080 -9.38 -5.89 -10.94
N HIS A 1081 -10.02 -7.06 -10.94
CA HIS A 1081 -11.46 -7.19 -11.14
C HIS A 1081 -12.25 -6.61 -9.98
N ALA A 1082 -13.22 -5.77 -10.32
CA ALA A 1082 -14.26 -5.31 -9.42
C ALA A 1082 -15.61 -5.58 -10.08
N THR A 1083 -16.29 -6.64 -9.64
CA THR A 1083 -17.57 -7.09 -10.18
C THR A 1083 -18.48 -7.50 -9.02
N GLY A 1084 -19.78 -7.27 -9.16
CA GLY A 1084 -20.76 -7.65 -8.14
C GLY A 1084 -21.44 -6.42 -7.53
N ARG A 1085 -22.74 -6.57 -7.29
CA ARG A 1085 -23.55 -5.56 -6.61
C ARG A 1085 -23.44 -5.79 -5.10
N THR A 1086 -23.47 -4.69 -4.34
CA THR A 1086 -23.54 -4.66 -2.87
C THR A 1086 -24.32 -5.85 -2.33
N LEU A 1087 -23.71 -6.66 -1.44
CA LEU A 1087 -24.29 -7.82 -0.75
C LEU A 1087 -25.56 -7.57 0.09
N LEU A 1088 -26.18 -6.40 -0.08
CA LEU A 1088 -27.55 -6.14 0.30
C LEU A 1088 -28.39 -5.98 -0.96
N THR A 1089 -29.09 -7.04 -1.36
CA THR A 1089 -30.45 -6.81 -1.80
C THR A 1089 -31.17 -6.16 -0.62
N PHE A 1090 -31.85 -5.02 -0.85
CA PHE A 1090 -32.72 -4.39 0.16
C PHE A 1090 -33.74 -5.39 0.73
N GLU A 1091 -34.00 -6.46 -0.02
CA GLU A 1091 -34.68 -7.67 0.42
C GLU A 1091 -33.64 -8.69 0.90
N GLY A 1092 -33.38 -8.77 2.21
CA GLY A 1092 -32.53 -9.82 2.78
C GLY A 1092 -33.14 -11.22 2.64
N ARG A 1093 -33.25 -11.74 1.41
CA ARG A 1093 -34.07 -12.91 1.04
C ARG A 1093 -33.49 -13.79 -0.08
N SER A 1094 -32.17 -13.98 -0.16
CA SER A 1094 -31.66 -15.25 -0.68
C SER A 1094 -31.02 -16.01 0.47
N ASN A 1095 -31.51 -17.23 0.74
CA ASN A 1095 -30.82 -18.18 1.62
C ASN A 1095 -29.52 -18.72 0.97
N GLU A 1096 -29.20 -18.29 -0.24
CA GLU A 1096 -28.01 -18.68 -1.00
C GLU A 1096 -26.87 -17.69 -0.74
N PRO A 1097 -25.63 -18.19 -0.57
CA PRO A 1097 -24.46 -17.33 -0.48
C PRO A 1097 -24.33 -16.52 -1.76
N VAL A 1098 -23.99 -15.24 -1.62
CA VAL A 1098 -23.77 -14.31 -2.73
C VAL A 1098 -22.30 -13.90 -2.64
N ALA A 1099 -21.56 -13.92 -3.76
CA ALA A 1099 -20.20 -13.37 -3.80
C ALA A 1099 -20.12 -12.06 -4.57
N GLU A 1100 -19.25 -11.17 -4.12
CA GLU A 1100 -18.90 -9.93 -4.82
C GLU A 1100 -17.42 -9.63 -4.68
N SER A 1101 -16.90 -8.74 -5.53
CA SER A 1101 -15.56 -8.19 -5.36
C SER A 1101 -15.47 -7.32 -4.12
N ILE A 1102 -14.37 -7.41 -3.40
CA ILE A 1102 -14.12 -6.53 -2.25
C ILE A 1102 -13.83 -5.12 -2.76
N ILE A 1103 -14.55 -4.13 -2.23
CA ILE A 1103 -14.26 -2.71 -2.45
C ILE A 1103 -13.59 -2.16 -1.20
N PHE A 1104 -12.34 -1.71 -1.34
CA PHE A 1104 -11.53 -1.26 -0.22
C PHE A 1104 -11.76 0.22 0.05
N ASP A 1105 -12.19 0.53 1.28
CA ASP A 1105 -12.33 1.90 1.77
C ASP A 1105 -11.18 2.30 2.71
N THR A 1106 -10.29 1.36 3.04
CA THR A 1106 -9.13 1.59 3.93
C THR A 1106 -7.81 1.24 3.24
N ILE A 1107 -6.86 2.17 3.21
CA ILE A 1107 -5.45 1.89 2.89
C ILE A 1107 -4.80 1.32 4.16
N ARG A 1108 -4.45 0.04 4.15
CA ARG A 1108 -3.85 -0.67 5.29
C ARG A 1108 -2.59 -1.39 4.84
N PRO A 1109 -1.42 -0.72 4.85
CA PRO A 1109 -0.17 -1.37 4.51
C PRO A 1109 0.15 -2.50 5.49
N SER A 1110 0.66 -3.61 4.98
CA SER A 1110 1.03 -4.76 5.80
C SER A 1110 2.23 -4.45 6.70
N LYS A 1111 2.38 -5.17 7.82
CA LYS A 1111 3.55 -5.05 8.72
C LYS A 1111 4.88 -5.47 8.08
N TYR A 1112 4.84 -6.10 6.90
CA TYR A 1112 6.02 -6.54 6.14
C TYR A 1112 6.56 -5.47 5.18
N ARG A 1113 6.13 -4.21 5.33
CA ARG A 1113 6.45 -3.14 4.39
C ARG A 1113 7.52 -2.21 4.91
N THR A 1114 8.42 -1.83 4.01
CA THR A 1114 9.30 -0.69 4.24
C THR A 1114 8.49 0.60 4.13
N PHE A 1115 9.01 1.71 4.65
CA PHE A 1115 8.36 3.00 4.46
C PHE A 1115 8.24 3.36 2.96
N GLN A 1116 9.22 2.99 2.12
CA GLN A 1116 9.14 3.20 0.68
C GLN A 1116 8.02 2.39 0.03
N ASP A 1117 7.78 1.15 0.46
CA ASP A 1117 6.64 0.36 -0.02
C ASP A 1117 5.31 1.01 0.32
N ILE A 1118 5.22 1.69 1.46
CA ILE A 1118 4.03 2.43 1.89
C ILE A 1118 3.85 3.66 1.01
N VAL A 1119 4.93 4.42 0.75
CA VAL A 1119 4.92 5.55 -0.20
C VAL A 1119 4.45 5.09 -1.59
N ASP A 1120 5.05 4.03 -2.13
CA ASP A 1120 4.67 3.43 -3.41
C ASP A 1120 3.19 2.95 -3.38
N GLY A 1121 2.72 2.40 -2.26
CA GLY A 1121 1.34 1.97 -2.07
C GLY A 1121 0.35 3.13 -2.15
N PHE A 1122 0.66 4.27 -1.53
CA PHE A 1122 -0.13 5.51 -1.63
C PHE A 1122 -0.14 6.04 -3.07
N ASP A 1123 0.99 5.97 -3.77
CA ASP A 1123 1.09 6.37 -5.17
C ASP A 1123 0.27 5.47 -6.10
N ILE A 1124 0.28 4.15 -5.86
CA ILE A 1124 -0.55 3.18 -6.58
C ILE A 1124 -2.04 3.50 -6.40
N VAL A 1125 -2.50 3.64 -5.16
CA VAL A 1125 -3.94 3.74 -4.86
C VAL A 1125 -4.53 5.11 -5.20
N LEU A 1126 -3.76 6.20 -5.02
CA LEU A 1126 -4.25 7.56 -5.22
C LEU A 1126 -3.94 8.13 -6.62
N HIS A 1127 -2.97 7.57 -7.33
CA HIS A 1127 -2.48 8.11 -8.60
C HIS A 1127 -2.32 7.07 -9.72
N LYS A 1128 -1.31 6.19 -9.65
CA LYS A 1128 -0.91 5.29 -10.77
C LYS A 1128 -1.98 4.29 -11.20
N LYS A 1129 -2.72 3.73 -10.24
CA LYS A 1129 -3.79 2.75 -10.45
C LYS A 1129 -5.11 3.24 -9.87
N ALA A 1130 -5.27 4.57 -9.82
CA ALA A 1130 -6.47 5.17 -9.27
C ALA A 1130 -7.72 4.71 -10.04
N ASP A 1131 -7.62 4.38 -11.33
CA ASP A 1131 -8.75 3.87 -12.12
C ASP A 1131 -9.26 2.47 -11.69
N PHE A 1132 -8.51 1.74 -10.86
CA PHE A 1132 -8.97 0.46 -10.33
C PHE A 1132 -10.16 0.65 -9.40
N ARG A 1133 -11.32 0.11 -9.79
CA ARG A 1133 -12.59 0.26 -9.06
C ARG A 1133 -12.52 -0.24 -7.61
N ILE A 1134 -11.68 -1.23 -7.30
CA ILE A 1134 -11.46 -1.71 -5.92
C ILE A 1134 -10.90 -0.63 -4.98
N PHE A 1135 -10.28 0.43 -5.50
CA PHE A 1135 -9.72 1.55 -4.75
C PHE A 1135 -10.60 2.79 -4.74
N ASN A 1136 -11.79 2.74 -5.35
CA ASN A 1136 -12.68 3.89 -5.46
C ASN A 1136 -13.64 4.01 -4.26
N GLY A 1137 -13.47 3.22 -3.20
CA GLY A 1137 -14.40 3.21 -2.07
C GLY A 1137 -15.86 2.98 -2.49
N THR A 1138 -16.79 3.39 -1.63
CA THR A 1138 -18.23 3.10 -1.79
C THR A 1138 -18.91 3.91 -2.91
N TRP A 1139 -18.43 5.13 -3.19
CA TRP A 1139 -19.14 6.12 -4.03
C TRP A 1139 -18.84 6.03 -5.53
N GLY A 1140 -17.99 5.09 -5.94
CA GLY A 1140 -17.75 4.80 -7.35
C GLY A 1140 -16.70 5.72 -7.99
N ASP A 1141 -16.79 5.88 -9.30
CA ASP A 1141 -15.73 6.54 -10.07
C ASP A 1141 -15.43 7.98 -9.63
N GLY A 1142 -14.17 8.39 -9.67
CA GLY A 1142 -13.73 9.69 -9.16
C GLY A 1142 -13.61 9.77 -7.63
N SER A 1143 -13.71 8.65 -6.91
CA SER A 1143 -13.48 8.55 -5.47
C SER A 1143 -12.19 7.77 -5.12
N TRP A 1144 -11.86 7.67 -3.83
CA TRP A 1144 -10.65 7.04 -3.27
C TRP A 1144 -10.96 6.43 -1.89
N PRO A 1145 -10.07 5.61 -1.30
CA PRO A 1145 -10.33 5.03 0.02
C PRO A 1145 -10.36 6.14 1.08
N ARG A 1146 -11.41 6.16 1.91
CA ARG A 1146 -11.64 7.25 2.87
C ARG A 1146 -10.85 7.10 4.16
N TYR A 1147 -10.28 5.94 4.44
CA TYR A 1147 -9.59 5.66 5.69
C TYR A 1147 -8.15 5.21 5.45
N VAL A 1148 -7.29 5.49 6.41
CA VAL A 1148 -5.90 5.01 6.44
C VAL A 1148 -5.66 4.32 7.78
N ASP A 1149 -5.00 3.17 7.73
CA ASP A 1149 -4.72 2.37 8.91
C ASP A 1149 -3.25 1.98 8.93
N PHE A 1150 -2.48 2.65 9.80
CA PHE A 1150 -1.08 2.38 10.09
C PHE A 1150 -0.87 1.59 11.38
N SER A 1151 -1.93 1.01 11.99
CA SER A 1151 -1.79 0.21 13.21
C SER A 1151 -0.77 -0.93 13.09
N LEU A 1152 -0.64 -1.52 11.90
CA LEU A 1152 0.33 -2.57 11.62
C LEU A 1152 1.78 -2.07 11.47
N ASN A 1153 2.02 -0.75 11.54
CA ASN A 1153 3.30 -0.10 11.32
C ASN A 1153 3.63 0.90 12.45
N PRO A 1154 4.06 0.42 13.65
CA PRO A 1154 4.32 1.24 14.84
C PRO A 1154 5.21 2.48 14.66
N GLY A 1155 6.13 2.45 13.69
CA GLY A 1155 7.02 3.57 13.39
C GLY A 1155 6.35 4.76 12.70
N ILE A 1156 5.09 4.63 12.25
CA ILE A 1156 4.39 5.68 11.51
C ILE A 1156 3.35 6.34 12.41
N LYS A 1157 3.59 7.62 12.73
CA LYS A 1157 2.74 8.43 13.62
C LYS A 1157 1.84 9.43 12.88
N SER A 1158 2.00 9.58 11.57
CA SER A 1158 1.27 10.59 10.77
C SER A 1158 1.44 10.30 9.28
N PHE A 1159 0.92 11.18 8.42
CA PHE A 1159 1.13 11.11 6.97
C PHE A 1159 2.49 11.69 6.52
N LYS A 1160 3.45 11.84 7.43
CA LYS A 1160 4.76 12.41 7.14
C LYS A 1160 5.46 11.62 6.04
N GLY A 1161 5.89 12.32 5.00
CA GLY A 1161 6.61 11.74 3.86
C GLY A 1161 5.72 11.08 2.78
N LEU A 1162 4.40 11.12 2.91
CA LEU A 1162 3.47 10.54 1.93
C LEU A 1162 2.95 11.59 0.95
N ASN A 1163 2.85 11.25 -0.34
CA ASN A 1163 2.13 12.08 -1.31
C ASN A 1163 0.64 11.73 -1.27
N LEU A 1164 -0.16 12.63 -0.71
CA LEU A 1164 -1.61 12.43 -0.58
C LEU A 1164 -2.39 12.94 -1.79
N TYR A 1165 -1.74 13.56 -2.79
CA TYR A 1165 -2.41 14.12 -3.97
C TYR A 1165 -3.62 15.02 -3.64
N GLU A 1166 -3.47 15.84 -2.59
CA GLU A 1166 -4.52 16.73 -2.06
C GLU A 1166 -5.79 16.00 -1.60
N ARG A 1167 -5.72 14.68 -1.38
CA ARG A 1167 -6.82 13.89 -0.84
C ARG A 1167 -6.93 14.07 0.67
N VAL A 1168 -8.17 13.92 1.14
CA VAL A 1168 -8.53 13.96 2.55
C VAL A 1168 -9.15 12.63 2.97
N PHE A 1169 -9.07 12.32 4.26
CA PHE A 1169 -9.45 11.05 4.86
C PHE A 1169 -10.39 11.27 6.05
N ARG A 1170 -11.41 10.41 6.15
CA ARG A 1170 -12.39 10.37 7.25
C ARG A 1170 -11.89 9.58 8.45
N GLY A 1171 -10.76 8.90 8.35
CA GLY A 1171 -10.10 8.38 9.53
C GLY A 1171 -8.66 7.97 9.31
N LEU A 1172 -7.92 8.05 10.40
CA LEU A 1172 -6.55 7.59 10.55
C LEU A 1172 -6.49 6.69 11.77
N THR A 1173 -6.03 5.44 11.60
CA THR A 1173 -5.76 4.54 12.72
C THR A 1173 -4.25 4.41 12.89
N LEU A 1174 -3.75 4.60 14.11
CA LEU A 1174 -2.32 4.53 14.45
C LEU A 1174 -2.06 3.44 15.48
N HIS A 1175 -0.79 3.10 15.67
CA HIS A 1175 -0.35 2.25 16.77
C HIS A 1175 -0.04 3.08 18.01
N SER A 1176 -0.35 2.55 19.19
CA SER A 1176 0.14 3.08 20.46
C SER A 1176 0.28 1.94 21.49
N ASP A 1177 1.27 2.02 22.37
CA ASP A 1177 1.51 1.05 23.44
C ASP A 1177 0.89 1.47 24.79
N ASP A 1178 0.55 2.76 24.94
CA ASP A 1178 0.25 3.40 26.23
C ASP A 1178 -1.00 4.31 26.20
N GLU A 1179 -1.42 4.79 27.37
CA GLU A 1179 -2.47 5.81 27.53
C GLU A 1179 -2.09 7.16 26.90
N ILE A 1180 -0.79 7.45 26.79
CA ILE A 1180 -0.25 8.72 26.31
C ILE A 1180 0.37 8.53 24.93
N TRP A 1181 -0.17 9.23 23.93
CA TRP A 1181 0.41 9.29 22.60
C TRP A 1181 1.17 10.59 22.38
N GLU A 1182 2.49 10.47 22.15
CA GLU A 1182 3.39 11.61 21.93
C GLU A 1182 3.56 11.97 20.45
N LEU A 1183 3.35 13.25 20.15
CA LEU A 1183 3.61 13.90 18.86
C LEU A 1183 4.44 15.19 19.05
N PRO A 1184 5.68 15.27 18.57
CA PRO A 1184 6.47 16.50 18.66
C PRO A 1184 5.87 17.62 17.82
N MET A 1185 5.86 18.86 18.34
CA MET A 1185 5.25 20.02 17.64
C MET A 1185 5.86 20.26 16.26
N LYS A 1186 7.18 20.07 16.12
CA LYS A 1186 7.89 20.15 14.83
C LYS A 1186 7.38 19.18 13.75
N GLU A 1187 6.65 18.14 14.15
CA GLU A 1187 6.09 17.12 13.24
C GLU A 1187 4.64 17.40 12.83
N ILE A 1188 3.97 18.40 13.40
CA ILE A 1188 2.55 18.70 13.10
C ILE A 1188 2.34 19.06 11.62
N VAL A 1189 3.15 19.98 11.09
CA VAL A 1189 3.07 20.39 9.68
C VAL A 1189 3.56 19.26 8.75
N PRO A 1190 4.76 18.69 8.93
CA PRO A 1190 5.22 17.55 8.13
C PRO A 1190 4.29 16.33 8.19
N GLY A 1191 3.57 16.12 9.30
CA GLY A 1191 2.62 15.02 9.49
C GLY A 1191 1.31 15.14 8.70
N GLN A 1192 1.09 16.28 8.02
CA GLN A 1192 -0.03 16.51 7.11
C GLN A 1192 -1.43 16.26 7.69
N PHE A 1193 -1.65 16.53 8.98
CA PHE A 1193 -2.98 16.41 9.62
C PHE A 1193 -4.09 17.25 8.98
N LYS A 1194 -3.75 18.22 8.11
CA LYS A 1194 -4.72 18.88 7.22
C LYS A 1194 -5.56 17.90 6.39
N ALA A 1195 -5.02 16.71 6.10
CA ALA A 1195 -5.72 15.66 5.37
C ALA A 1195 -6.90 15.06 6.15
N LEU A 1196 -7.05 15.37 7.44
CA LEU A 1196 -8.20 14.97 8.27
C LEU A 1196 -9.28 16.06 8.36
N VAL A 1197 -9.12 17.17 7.62
CA VAL A 1197 -10.12 18.23 7.57
C VAL A 1197 -11.10 17.93 6.43
N VAL A 1198 -12.28 17.41 6.76
CA VAL A 1198 -13.29 16.92 5.81
C VAL A 1198 -14.61 17.69 5.89
N ASP A 1199 -15.28 17.85 4.74
CA ASP A 1199 -16.65 18.37 4.68
C ASP A 1199 -17.69 17.26 4.98
N GLY A 1200 -18.86 17.69 5.48
CA GLY A 1200 -20.01 16.87 5.75
C GLY A 1200 -20.35 16.68 7.24
N PRO A 1201 -21.48 16.02 7.54
CA PRO A 1201 -21.93 15.77 8.90
C PRO A 1201 -21.05 14.75 9.66
N GLU A 1202 -20.44 13.83 8.93
CA GLU A 1202 -19.45 12.89 9.49
C GLU A 1202 -18.06 13.55 9.42
N ARG A 1203 -17.42 13.72 10.58
CA ARG A 1203 -16.08 14.30 10.71
C ARG A 1203 -15.01 13.21 10.74
N ALA A 1204 -13.77 13.59 10.48
CA ALA A 1204 -12.66 12.64 10.56
C ALA A 1204 -12.48 12.10 11.98
N GLN A 1205 -11.86 10.92 12.10
CA GLN A 1205 -11.57 10.26 13.37
C GLN A 1205 -10.09 9.85 13.43
N LEU A 1206 -9.47 9.98 14.60
CA LEU A 1206 -8.13 9.48 14.88
C LEU A 1206 -8.25 8.35 15.91
N ASP A 1207 -8.05 7.12 15.47
CA ASP A 1207 -8.18 5.92 16.28
C ASP A 1207 -6.81 5.30 16.58
N PHE A 1208 -6.76 4.47 17.61
CA PHE A 1208 -5.59 3.64 17.93
C PHE A 1208 -5.97 2.16 17.91
N ASP A 1209 -4.98 1.29 17.78
CA ASP A 1209 -5.18 -0.17 17.86
C ASP A 1209 -5.31 -0.70 19.29
N ASN A 1210 -5.26 0.19 20.28
CA ASN A 1210 -5.62 -0.05 21.66
C ASN A 1210 -6.73 0.92 22.11
N ASP A 1211 -7.49 0.52 23.14
CA ASP A 1211 -8.58 1.32 23.71
C ASP A 1211 -8.12 2.24 24.87
N SER A 1212 -6.85 2.14 25.29
CA SER A 1212 -6.31 2.88 26.44
C SER A 1212 -5.81 4.28 26.11
N THR A 1213 -5.42 4.55 24.87
CA THR A 1213 -4.88 5.85 24.46
C THR A 1213 -5.94 6.93 24.55
N ASP A 1214 -5.81 7.81 25.55
CA ASP A 1214 -6.76 8.89 25.82
C ASP A 1214 -6.10 10.27 25.99
N THR A 1215 -4.77 10.33 25.87
CA THR A 1215 -4.00 11.55 26.14
C THR A 1215 -3.07 11.89 24.99
N LEU A 1216 -3.20 13.11 24.47
CA LEU A 1216 -2.29 13.67 23.48
C LEU A 1216 -1.18 14.46 24.18
N TYR A 1217 0.07 14.07 23.97
CA TYR A 1217 1.24 14.81 24.44
C TYR A 1217 1.91 15.53 23.26
N LEU A 1218 1.85 16.86 23.27
CA LEU A 1218 2.55 17.70 22.31
C LEU A 1218 3.87 18.19 22.90
N SER A 1219 4.98 17.55 22.51
CA SER A 1219 6.32 17.86 23.02
C SER A 1219 7.06 18.88 22.15
N GLY A 1220 8.01 19.62 22.75
CA GLY A 1220 8.84 20.62 22.06
C GLY A 1220 8.41 22.08 22.20
N ASP A 1221 9.10 22.97 21.47
CA ASP A 1221 8.88 24.43 21.51
C ASP A 1221 7.94 24.87 20.37
N PRO A 1222 6.94 25.73 20.63
CA PRO A 1222 6.06 26.31 19.61
C PRO A 1222 6.76 26.97 18.42
N ASN A 1223 7.98 27.49 18.60
CA ASN A 1223 8.75 28.11 17.53
C ASN A 1223 9.11 27.12 16.41
N GLU A 1224 9.09 25.82 16.69
CA GLU A 1224 9.47 24.75 15.76
C GLU A 1224 8.29 24.18 14.94
N ILE A 1225 7.04 24.58 15.22
CA ILE A 1225 5.83 23.98 14.63
C ILE A 1225 5.69 24.15 13.10
N GLY A 1226 6.44 25.07 12.51
CA GLY A 1226 6.39 25.40 11.08
C GLY A 1226 5.31 26.41 10.71
N ASN A 1227 5.27 26.79 9.42
CA ASN A 1227 4.27 27.73 8.89
C ASN A 1227 2.99 27.00 8.48
N ASN A 1228 1.87 27.73 8.45
CA ASN A 1228 0.53 27.24 8.11
C ASN A 1228 0.05 26.08 9.02
N PHE A 1229 0.52 26.05 10.28
CA PHE A 1229 0.24 24.97 11.21
C PHE A 1229 -1.24 24.89 11.63
N GLY A 1230 -2.01 25.99 11.48
CA GLY A 1230 -3.38 26.11 11.97
C GLY A 1230 -4.33 25.05 11.42
N ILE A 1231 -4.26 24.79 10.10
CA ILE A 1231 -5.09 23.75 9.46
C ILE A 1231 -4.68 22.33 9.89
N HIS A 1232 -3.40 22.11 10.21
CA HIS A 1232 -2.91 20.81 10.69
C HIS A 1232 -3.36 20.55 12.13
N LEU A 1233 -3.21 21.54 13.02
CA LEU A 1233 -3.75 21.46 14.38
C LEU A 1233 -5.27 21.29 14.37
N TYR A 1234 -5.98 21.98 13.48
CA TYR A 1234 -7.43 21.84 13.33
C TYR A 1234 -7.80 20.39 13.00
N GLY A 1235 -7.17 19.78 11.99
CA GLY A 1235 -7.43 18.39 11.61
C GLY A 1235 -7.05 17.39 12.71
N LEU A 1236 -5.93 17.59 13.41
CA LEU A 1236 -5.52 16.73 14.53
C LEU A 1236 -6.53 16.79 15.69
N PHE A 1237 -6.96 17.99 16.09
CA PHE A 1237 -7.89 18.16 17.20
C PHE A 1237 -9.30 17.75 16.83
N GLU A 1238 -9.77 18.02 15.60
CA GLU A 1238 -11.07 17.57 15.13
C GLU A 1238 -11.16 16.04 15.16
N ALA A 1239 -10.16 15.38 14.58
CA ALA A 1239 -10.11 13.92 14.49
C ALA A 1239 -9.89 13.26 15.85
N GLY A 1240 -9.04 13.84 16.69
CA GLY A 1240 -8.73 13.33 18.03
C GLY A 1240 -9.78 13.64 19.10
N ALA A 1241 -10.76 14.52 18.84
CA ALA A 1241 -11.70 14.99 19.88
C ALA A 1241 -12.69 13.93 20.42
N ASN A 1242 -12.72 12.73 19.85
CA ASN A 1242 -13.46 11.58 20.42
C ASN A 1242 -12.55 10.59 21.14
N THR A 1243 -11.23 10.72 20.95
CA THR A 1243 -10.21 9.78 21.43
C THR A 1243 -9.49 10.38 22.63
N PHE A 1244 -8.99 11.62 22.47
CA PHE A 1244 -8.27 12.32 23.51
C PHE A 1244 -9.22 13.03 24.48
N ARG A 1245 -9.04 12.76 25.77
CA ARG A 1245 -9.68 13.45 26.89
C ARG A 1245 -8.78 14.53 27.51
N ARG A 1246 -7.48 14.46 27.26
CA ARG A 1246 -6.46 15.35 27.82
C ARG A 1246 -5.43 15.74 26.76
N VAL A 1247 -4.94 16.98 26.86
CA VAL A 1247 -3.76 17.46 26.10
C VAL A 1247 -2.70 17.94 27.08
N ILE A 1248 -1.48 17.42 26.94
CA ILE A 1248 -0.32 17.75 27.78
C ILE A 1248 0.77 18.40 26.91
N VAL A 1249 1.49 19.38 27.46
CA VAL A 1249 2.64 20.07 26.83
C VAL A 1249 3.82 20.23 27.79
N ASP A 1250 4.99 20.59 27.26
CA ASP A 1250 6.23 20.72 28.03
C ASP A 1250 6.37 22.01 28.86
N SER A 1251 5.64 23.09 28.51
CA SER A 1251 5.86 24.41 29.12
C SER A 1251 4.62 25.30 29.11
N GLN A 1252 4.63 26.32 29.98
CA GLN A 1252 3.60 27.37 30.01
C GLN A 1252 3.48 28.12 28.67
N ARG A 1253 4.61 28.39 28.00
CA ARG A 1253 4.64 29.01 26.67
C ARG A 1253 3.95 28.14 25.61
N ALA A 1254 4.18 26.82 25.65
CA ALA A 1254 3.51 25.86 24.77
C ALA A 1254 2.01 25.78 25.05
N LYS A 1255 1.61 25.85 26.32
CA LYS A 1255 0.21 25.93 26.72
C LYS A 1255 -0.47 27.17 26.14
N GLU A 1256 0.09 28.36 26.39
CA GLU A 1256 -0.45 29.63 25.87
C GLU A 1256 -0.55 29.63 24.34
N PHE A 1257 0.46 29.06 23.68
CA PHE A 1257 0.45 28.90 22.23
C PHE A 1257 -0.70 28.01 21.74
N ILE A 1258 -0.85 26.79 22.27
CA ILE A 1258 -1.92 25.89 21.85
C ILE A 1258 -3.30 26.48 22.16
N GLU A 1259 -3.48 27.01 23.37
CA GLU A 1259 -4.75 27.60 23.81
C GLU A 1259 -5.14 28.85 23.00
N GLY A 1260 -4.16 29.57 22.45
CA GLY A 1260 -4.38 30.72 21.57
C GLY A 1260 -4.79 30.39 20.14
N THR A 1261 -4.77 29.11 19.72
CA THR A 1261 -5.08 28.72 18.33
C THR A 1261 -6.58 28.65 18.03
N GLN A 1262 -6.93 28.75 16.73
CA GLN A 1262 -8.31 28.46 16.28
C GLN A 1262 -8.73 27.02 16.62
N ALA A 1263 -7.83 26.06 16.46
CA ALA A 1263 -8.12 24.64 16.71
C ALA A 1263 -8.56 24.43 18.16
N TRP A 1264 -7.84 25.03 19.13
CA TRP A 1264 -8.20 24.93 20.54
C TRP A 1264 -9.52 25.65 20.86
N SER A 1265 -9.74 26.86 20.34
CA SER A 1265 -11.02 27.55 20.59
C SER A 1265 -12.23 26.78 20.05
N THR A 1266 -12.03 25.95 19.03
CA THR A 1266 -13.08 25.11 18.44
C THR A 1266 -13.29 23.79 19.20
N PHE A 1267 -12.20 23.11 19.60
CA PHE A 1267 -12.25 21.73 20.11
C PHE A 1267 -11.82 21.54 21.57
N GLY A 1268 -11.24 22.55 22.21
CA GLY A 1268 -10.65 22.46 23.56
C GLY A 1268 -11.62 21.93 24.62
N ASN A 1269 -12.90 22.28 24.54
CA ASN A 1269 -13.94 21.75 25.44
C ASN A 1269 -14.12 20.22 25.35
N ARG A 1270 -13.84 19.62 24.21
CA ARG A 1270 -13.87 18.16 23.99
C ARG A 1270 -12.56 17.49 24.40
N LEU A 1271 -11.48 18.25 24.54
CA LEU A 1271 -10.12 17.81 24.84
C LEU A 1271 -9.71 18.10 26.31
N GLY A 1272 -10.68 18.12 27.22
CA GLY A 1272 -10.44 18.33 28.66
C GLY A 1272 -10.54 19.78 29.15
N GLY A 1273 -10.86 20.74 28.27
CA GLY A 1273 -11.18 22.13 28.62
C GLY A 1273 -9.98 23.04 28.96
N SER A 1274 -8.80 22.46 29.22
CA SER A 1274 -7.54 23.20 29.41
C SER A 1274 -6.35 22.34 29.02
N VAL A 1275 -5.28 22.97 28.51
CA VAL A 1275 -4.00 22.28 28.28
C VAL A 1275 -3.25 22.14 29.60
N GLN A 1276 -2.76 20.94 29.89
CA GLN A 1276 -1.98 20.64 31.09
C GLN A 1276 -0.48 20.72 30.80
N ILE A 1277 0.30 21.16 31.77
CA ILE A 1277 1.76 21.10 31.68
C ILE A 1277 2.18 19.76 32.29
N LYS A 1278 3.08 19.04 31.62
CA LYS A 1278 3.62 17.77 32.10
C LYS A 1278 4.29 18.02 33.47
N ASN A 1279 3.65 17.55 34.54
CA ASN A 1279 4.25 17.58 35.88
C ASN A 1279 5.46 16.63 35.87
N ARG A 1280 6.62 17.16 36.28
CA ARG A 1280 7.87 16.38 36.39
C ARG A 1280 7.83 15.40 37.54
#